data_AF-A0AAN6PVA9-F1
#
_entry.id   AF-A0AAN6PVA9-F1
#
_cell.length_a   1.000
_cell.length_b   1.000
_cell.length_c   1.000
_cell.angle_alpha   90.00
_cell.angle_beta   90.00
_cell.angle_gamma   90.00
#
_symmetry.space_group_name_H-M   'P 1'
#
loop_
_entity.id
_entity.type
_entity.pdbx_description
1 polymer ?
#
loop_
_entity_poly.entity_id
_entity_poly.type
_entity_poly.pdbx_seq_one_letter_code
_entity_poly.pdbx_strand_id
1 'polypeptide(L)'
;MKGHGTIRLILGALLAEAWDIQRSQRKQEFNMLRKRADTFEEVVTNEKARGGYFATCRLGTPGQNLTMQLDTGSSDIWVPSSRAAACRQTQIGDEGCSFGSFTPSSSTSFTVVGEGDFDIEYLDGTSSRGDYFTDVFEIGGATLQNMTMGFGISTDIDYGLVGVGYAANEAIVGSTRSSSSIYPNLPVHMVNEGLINTVAYSLWLNDLDASSGNILFGGIDTEKYQGDLTRIVIYPHQTNPDIYTGFYVALTSLEAISSSGRDTLTSESFPIAVVLDSGTTLSYLPNDLASQIWTEVGAVYSSRYQLAVLPCSMQHSKGYFTFGLGGPSGPRISVTMDELVIDLTMGEAPTFSSGQYEGQDICALGIQNFTSGPYLLGDTFLRSAYVVYDLVNNEVGIAATDFNSTDSNIVPFPSSGAPIPSATVAPDQSEVTDRPAYTSPAFEAREGFQDASENENAAVGLAPAFGTVIPLFRHLSTKMRMIRAVAALNSGSAVGSRPAVRYAGLACRVAAINPPAAQCYSSRLSGLRYFSRSPVSRASSAAEAALKQAKELAAANMTPEAAAARMTPEEKKRLSMLRNIGIAAHIDSGKTTVTERILFYTGRVKAIHEVRGRDGVGAKMDSMELERERGITIQSAATFADWKKTENGKEETYHFNLIDTPGHIDFTIEVERAMRVLDGAVMVLCAVSGVQSQTITVDRQMKRYNVPRISFVNKMDRMGANPFKAVEMINSKLKIAAAAVQIPIGSEKEFEGVVDLIHMRSIRNDGQRGINVKVSNAIPEHLKELAEQKRQELIEKLADVDDEIAEMFLEEKTPTPEQIKAAIRRATISLKFTPVLMGSALADKCVQPMLDAVCDYLPNPSNVDNTALDRSKGEQPVNLLPYNSLPFVGLAFKLEENPYGQLTYIRVYQGSIKKGQYLFNSRNDKKVRIPRIVRMHSNEMEDVTEIGAGEICAVFGVECASGDTFTDGRLPYGMSSMFVPESVMSLSIRPKRSSDADAFSKAMNRFMREDPTFRLHVDEESEETIISGMGELHLDIYVERLRREYKVDCETGKPRVAYRETITRRADFDYLLKRQTGGPGDYARVMGWIEPNPENPETNKFEERVVGGTIPDKYIAACGKGFDEACIKGPLLGHRVIGAKMVVTDGATHVTDSSDYAFNLAAQMAFRKAFTEAGGTVLEPLMKTTITAPAEFQGNVLMLMNKRGSIVDTEVGADEFTMVADCSLNAMFGFSTHLRAATQGKGEFSMEFSHYAAAPPHLQKELVAAYEKELDAKRTK
;
A
#
# COMPACT_ATOMS: atom_id res chain seq x y z
N MET A 1 -9.06 53.41 44.92
CA MET A 1 -9.40 52.62 43.72
C MET A 1 -8.55 53.11 42.54
N LYS A 2 -7.64 52.27 42.03
CA LYS A 2 -6.94 52.33 40.72
C LYS A 2 -5.88 51.22 40.76
N GLY A 3 -6.01 50.16 39.95
CA GLY A 3 -5.09 49.02 39.97
C GLY A 3 -5.63 47.71 39.34
N HIS A 4 -6.89 47.35 39.58
CA HIS A 4 -7.45 46.09 39.06
C HIS A 4 -7.82 46.09 37.55
N GLY A 5 -7.82 47.25 36.88
CA GLY A 5 -8.11 47.33 35.44
C GLY A 5 -6.99 46.76 34.58
N THR A 6 -5.75 47.20 34.81
CA THR A 6 -4.60 46.92 33.93
C THR A 6 -4.23 45.45 33.88
N ILE A 7 -4.28 44.74 35.01
CA ILE A 7 -4.02 43.29 35.06
C ILE A 7 -5.08 42.51 34.27
N ARG A 8 -6.35 42.95 34.31
CA ARG A 8 -7.44 42.28 33.58
C ARG A 8 -7.34 42.48 32.06
N LEU A 9 -6.83 43.63 31.62
CA LEU A 9 -6.53 43.91 30.21
C LEU A 9 -5.35 43.06 29.70
N ILE A 10 -4.27 42.95 30.48
CA ILE A 10 -3.09 42.14 30.09
C ILE A 10 -3.43 40.64 30.05
N LEU A 11 -4.20 40.14 31.02
CA LEU A 11 -4.67 38.75 30.99
C LEU A 11 -5.64 38.51 29.82
N GLY A 12 -6.51 39.48 29.51
CA GLY A 12 -7.41 39.41 28.35
C GLY A 12 -6.67 39.37 27.02
N ALA A 13 -5.62 40.18 26.85
CA ALA A 13 -4.79 40.19 25.65
C ALA A 13 -4.03 38.87 25.47
N LEU A 14 -3.37 38.36 26.52
CA LEU A 14 -2.65 37.08 26.47
C LEU A 14 -3.59 35.88 26.24
N LEU A 15 -4.81 35.92 26.79
CA LEU A 15 -5.83 34.91 26.50
C LEU A 15 -6.35 35.03 25.06
N ALA A 16 -6.50 36.23 24.51
CA ALA A 16 -6.89 36.43 23.11
C ALA A 16 -5.81 35.95 22.14
N GLU A 17 -4.53 36.31 22.35
CA GLU A 17 -3.41 35.78 21.56
C GLU A 17 -3.34 34.25 21.64
N ALA A 18 -3.50 33.66 22.84
CA ALA A 18 -3.53 32.21 22.99
C ALA A 18 -4.74 31.56 22.27
N TRP A 19 -5.89 32.26 22.21
CA TRP A 19 -7.08 31.78 21.51
C TRP A 19 -6.92 31.86 19.99
N ASP A 20 -6.39 32.98 19.46
CA ASP A 20 -6.14 33.12 18.03
C ASP A 20 -4.96 32.26 17.55
N ILE A 21 -3.96 31.98 18.38
CA ILE A 21 -2.94 30.95 18.12
C ILE A 21 -3.60 29.57 18.07
N GLN A 22 -4.44 29.19 19.05
CA GLN A 22 -5.19 27.92 18.99
C GLN A 22 -6.17 27.84 17.82
N ARG A 23 -6.71 28.96 17.36
CA ARG A 23 -7.66 29.04 16.23
C ARG A 23 -6.93 29.00 14.89
N SER A 24 -5.75 29.60 14.81
CA SER A 24 -4.82 29.50 13.68
C SER A 24 -4.29 28.08 13.55
N GLN A 25 -3.82 27.48 14.66
CA GLN A 25 -3.40 26.08 14.72
C GLN A 25 -4.55 25.14 14.34
N ARG A 26 -5.76 25.31 14.91
CA ARG A 26 -6.91 24.49 14.47
C ARG A 26 -7.31 24.70 13.02
N LYS A 27 -7.15 25.90 12.44
CA LYS A 27 -7.34 26.11 10.98
C LYS A 27 -6.24 25.41 10.16
N GLN A 28 -5.00 25.40 10.64
CA GLN A 28 -3.91 24.66 9.99
C GLN A 28 -4.08 23.15 10.12
N GLU A 29 -4.58 22.65 11.26
CA GLU A 29 -4.96 21.24 11.44
C GLU A 29 -6.13 20.86 10.52
N PHE A 30 -7.21 21.66 10.46
CA PHE A 30 -8.34 21.41 9.56
C PHE A 30 -7.91 21.39 8.08
N ASN A 31 -7.07 22.34 7.66
CA ASN A 31 -6.58 22.40 6.29
C ASN A 31 -5.52 21.30 5.99
N MET A 32 -4.75 20.85 6.98
CA MET A 32 -3.87 19.67 6.84
C MET A 32 -4.63 18.34 6.87
N LEU A 33 -5.82 18.29 7.49
CA LEU A 33 -6.73 17.14 7.40
C LEU A 33 -7.39 17.07 6.02
N ARG A 34 -7.83 18.20 5.44
CA ARG A 34 -8.32 18.22 4.05
C ARG A 34 -7.23 17.94 3.01
N LYS A 35 -5.98 18.41 3.19
CA LYS A 35 -4.82 18.00 2.34
C LYS A 35 -4.31 16.56 2.58
N ARG A 36 -5.17 15.66 3.06
CA ARG A 36 -4.91 14.22 3.22
C ARG A 36 -6.02 13.32 2.67
N ALA A 37 -7.14 13.89 2.25
CA ALA A 37 -8.19 13.14 1.57
C ALA A 37 -7.85 13.09 0.08
N ASP A 38 -7.75 11.88 -0.46
CA ASP A 38 -7.63 11.63 -1.90
C ASP A 38 -9.03 11.64 -2.58
N THR A 39 -10.04 12.07 -1.83
CA THR A 39 -11.46 12.25 -2.20
C THR A 39 -11.96 13.60 -1.68
N PHE A 40 -12.95 14.19 -2.35
CA PHE A 40 -13.59 15.43 -1.92
C PHE A 40 -15.10 15.31 -2.02
N GLU A 41 -15.79 15.64 -0.93
CA GLU A 41 -17.24 15.52 -0.80
C GLU A 41 -17.90 16.89 -0.67
N GLU A 42 -18.97 17.12 -1.44
CA GLU A 42 -19.85 18.29 -1.35
C GLU A 42 -21.31 17.81 -1.18
N VAL A 43 -22.03 18.43 -0.26
CA VAL A 43 -23.47 18.16 -0.07
C VAL A 43 -24.24 18.95 -1.11
N VAL A 44 -25.03 18.26 -1.95
CA VAL A 44 -25.86 18.85 -2.99
C VAL A 44 -27.32 18.88 -2.56
N THR A 45 -27.99 20.02 -2.73
CA THR A 45 -29.44 20.13 -2.45
C THR A 45 -30.23 19.75 -3.70
N ASN A 46 -31.24 18.89 -3.55
CA ASN A 46 -32.17 18.53 -4.63
C ASN A 46 -33.61 18.76 -4.12
N GLU A 47 -34.26 19.83 -4.58
CA GLU A 47 -35.63 20.17 -4.18
C GLU A 47 -36.62 19.52 -5.15
N LYS A 48 -37.35 18.48 -4.70
CA LYS A 48 -38.29 17.68 -5.51
C LYS A 48 -39.22 18.48 -6.44
N ALA A 49 -39.74 19.63 -5.99
CA ALA A 49 -40.64 20.50 -6.76
C ALA A 49 -39.95 21.49 -7.73
N ARG A 50 -38.60 21.53 -7.74
CA ARG A 50 -37.79 22.29 -8.71
C ARG A 50 -36.91 21.37 -9.58
N GLY A 51 -36.47 20.24 -9.04
CA GLY A 51 -35.40 19.42 -9.59
C GLY A 51 -34.04 20.08 -9.49
N GLY A 52 -33.04 19.46 -10.11
CA GLY A 52 -31.63 19.84 -10.10
C GLY A 52 -30.93 19.43 -8.80
N TYR A 53 -29.77 18.80 -8.92
CA TYR A 53 -28.79 18.73 -7.83
C TYR A 53 -27.98 20.04 -7.81
N PHE A 54 -27.97 20.79 -6.71
CA PHE A 54 -27.24 22.06 -6.60
C PHE A 54 -26.11 22.00 -5.57
N ALA A 55 -24.90 22.39 -5.97
CA ALA A 55 -23.72 22.52 -5.11
C ALA A 55 -23.48 23.98 -4.67
N THR A 56 -22.87 24.20 -3.49
CA THR A 56 -22.52 25.56 -3.02
C THR A 56 -21.05 25.86 -3.29
N CYS A 57 -20.79 26.51 -4.41
CA CYS A 57 -19.45 26.82 -4.89
C CYS A 57 -18.96 28.20 -4.40
N ARG A 58 -17.64 28.40 -4.38
CA ARG A 58 -17.02 29.67 -3.98
C ARG A 58 -16.00 30.13 -5.03
N LEU A 59 -16.19 31.34 -5.56
CA LEU A 59 -15.43 31.86 -6.71
C LEU A 59 -14.68 33.16 -6.38
N GLY A 60 -13.40 33.23 -6.74
CA GLY A 60 -12.58 34.43 -6.70
C GLY A 60 -11.85 34.74 -5.40
N THR A 61 -11.18 35.89 -5.35
CA THR A 61 -10.44 36.36 -4.16
C THR A 61 -10.82 37.81 -3.79
N PRO A 62 -11.52 38.06 -2.67
CA PRO A 62 -12.15 37.09 -1.75
C PRO A 62 -13.29 36.30 -2.41
N GLY A 63 -13.44 35.03 -1.98
CA GLY A 63 -14.40 34.10 -2.58
C GLY A 63 -15.86 34.46 -2.33
N GLN A 64 -16.57 34.76 -3.43
CA GLN A 64 -18.01 34.97 -3.53
C GLN A 64 -18.73 33.60 -3.52
N ASN A 65 -19.77 33.43 -2.70
CA ASN A 65 -20.55 32.20 -2.67
C ASN A 65 -21.64 32.22 -3.75
N LEU A 66 -21.77 31.15 -4.52
CA LEU A 66 -22.86 30.93 -5.48
C LEU A 66 -23.41 29.50 -5.30
N THR A 67 -24.71 29.32 -5.53
CA THR A 67 -25.32 27.99 -5.66
C THR A 67 -25.50 27.68 -7.14
N MET A 68 -25.07 26.51 -7.57
CA MET A 68 -24.92 26.16 -8.99
C MET A 68 -25.38 24.72 -9.22
N GLN A 69 -26.09 24.45 -10.31
CA GLN A 69 -26.56 23.09 -10.61
C GLN A 69 -25.39 22.22 -11.08
N LEU A 70 -25.29 21.02 -10.53
CA LEU A 70 -24.38 19.96 -10.95
C LEU A 70 -24.96 19.30 -12.20
N ASP A 71 -24.19 19.31 -13.28
CA ASP A 71 -24.61 18.83 -14.60
C ASP A 71 -23.65 17.73 -15.09
N THR A 72 -24.15 16.50 -15.20
CA THR A 72 -23.39 15.36 -15.73
C THR A 72 -23.46 15.23 -17.25
N GLY A 73 -24.37 15.94 -17.94
CA GLY A 73 -24.41 16.04 -19.40
C GLY A 73 -23.36 17.01 -19.97
N SER A 74 -23.14 18.16 -19.32
CA SER A 74 -22.18 19.18 -19.75
C SER A 74 -20.80 19.07 -19.07
N SER A 75 -19.86 19.93 -19.46
CA SER A 75 -18.46 19.91 -18.98
C SER A 75 -17.87 21.28 -18.67
N ASP A 76 -18.43 22.35 -19.21
CA ASP A 76 -18.10 23.72 -18.80
C ASP A 76 -18.65 24.02 -17.40
N ILE A 77 -17.81 24.57 -16.52
CA ILE A 77 -18.31 25.38 -15.39
C ILE A 77 -18.63 26.76 -15.93
N TRP A 78 -19.83 27.29 -15.67
CA TRP A 78 -20.14 28.68 -16.01
C TRP A 78 -21.06 29.36 -15.00
N VAL A 79 -20.93 30.69 -14.87
CA VAL A 79 -21.68 31.50 -13.90
C VAL A 79 -22.35 32.70 -14.56
N PRO A 80 -23.59 33.06 -14.15
CA PRO A 80 -24.30 34.20 -14.69
C PRO A 80 -23.71 35.52 -14.16
N SER A 81 -23.68 36.51 -15.05
CA SER A 81 -23.36 37.89 -14.70
C SER A 81 -24.51 38.54 -13.93
N SER A 82 -24.21 39.34 -12.90
CA SER A 82 -25.19 40.20 -12.21
C SER A 82 -25.92 41.19 -13.13
N ARG A 83 -25.48 41.32 -14.40
CA ARG A 83 -26.07 42.18 -15.44
C ARG A 83 -26.81 41.40 -16.53
N ALA A 84 -26.91 40.07 -16.43
CA ALA A 84 -27.62 39.23 -17.39
C ALA A 84 -29.12 39.59 -17.50
N ALA A 85 -29.80 39.05 -18.53
CA ALA A 85 -31.21 39.36 -18.78
C ALA A 85 -32.14 38.65 -17.79
N ALA A 86 -31.95 37.35 -17.58
CA ALA A 86 -32.73 36.54 -16.63
C ALA A 86 -32.69 37.13 -15.21
N CYS A 87 -31.49 37.42 -14.70
CA CYS A 87 -31.23 37.97 -13.37
C CYS A 87 -31.78 39.39 -13.11
N ARG A 88 -32.38 40.05 -14.11
CA ARG A 88 -33.07 41.34 -13.93
C ARG A 88 -34.59 41.22 -13.82
N GLN A 89 -35.14 40.01 -14.01
CA GLN A 89 -36.57 39.75 -13.88
C GLN A 89 -36.94 39.29 -12.46
N THR A 90 -35.99 38.67 -11.74
CA THR A 90 -36.15 38.10 -10.40
C THR A 90 -35.98 39.14 -9.28
N GLN A 91 -36.93 40.07 -9.17
CA GLN A 91 -36.86 41.21 -8.22
C GLN A 91 -37.05 40.83 -6.73
N ILE A 92 -36.03 40.25 -6.09
CA ILE A 92 -35.99 40.04 -4.63
C ILE A 92 -34.61 40.44 -4.04
N GLY A 93 -34.34 41.75 -3.98
CA GLY A 93 -33.23 42.32 -3.20
C GLY A 93 -31.88 42.46 -3.94
N ASP A 94 -31.22 43.59 -3.69
CA ASP A 94 -29.86 44.03 -4.08
C ASP A 94 -28.98 43.08 -4.95
N GLU A 95 -28.98 43.33 -6.26
CA GLU A 95 -27.94 42.96 -7.26
C GLU A 95 -27.51 41.47 -7.34
N GLY A 96 -28.44 40.55 -7.66
CA GLY A 96 -28.08 39.16 -8.00
C GLY A 96 -29.11 38.36 -8.81
N CYS A 97 -28.71 37.18 -9.29
CA CYS A 97 -29.61 36.13 -9.79
C CYS A 97 -30.14 35.26 -8.64
N SER A 98 -31.16 34.43 -8.87
CA SER A 98 -31.89 33.70 -7.80
C SER A 98 -31.01 32.79 -6.95
N PHE A 99 -29.99 32.17 -7.55
CA PHE A 99 -29.01 31.30 -6.85
C PHE A 99 -27.63 31.96 -6.68
N GLY A 100 -27.57 33.29 -6.82
CA GLY A 100 -26.34 34.08 -6.78
C GLY A 100 -25.79 34.41 -8.18
N SER A 101 -24.85 35.35 -8.23
CA SER A 101 -24.23 35.80 -9.48
C SER A 101 -22.79 36.24 -9.24
N PHE A 102 -21.92 36.09 -10.25
CA PHE A 102 -20.52 36.43 -10.09
C PHE A 102 -20.25 37.89 -10.48
N THR A 103 -19.54 38.63 -9.62
CA THR A 103 -19.13 40.01 -9.88
C THR A 103 -17.60 40.08 -10.05
N PRO A 104 -17.09 40.22 -11.29
CA PRO A 104 -15.65 40.26 -11.57
C PRO A 104 -14.88 41.35 -10.82
N SER A 105 -15.47 42.54 -10.63
CA SER A 105 -14.84 43.65 -9.90
C SER A 105 -14.67 43.41 -8.40
N SER A 106 -15.20 42.30 -7.88
CA SER A 106 -15.07 41.88 -6.47
C SER A 106 -13.97 40.81 -6.27
N SER A 107 -13.36 40.30 -7.35
CA SER A 107 -12.24 39.34 -7.31
C SER A 107 -10.94 39.99 -7.75
N THR A 108 -9.84 39.71 -7.04
CA THR A 108 -8.49 40.17 -7.40
C THR A 108 -7.70 39.20 -8.27
N SER A 109 -8.23 38.00 -8.52
CA SER A 109 -7.62 36.96 -9.35
C SER A 109 -8.32 36.72 -10.69
N PHE A 110 -9.48 37.35 -10.92
CA PHE A 110 -10.24 37.28 -12.18
C PHE A 110 -9.40 37.73 -13.39
N THR A 111 -9.22 36.83 -14.36
CA THR A 111 -8.48 37.09 -15.60
C THR A 111 -9.24 36.54 -16.81
N VAL A 112 -9.69 37.41 -17.73
CA VAL A 112 -10.32 37.00 -18.99
C VAL A 112 -9.30 36.31 -19.90
N VAL A 113 -9.69 35.17 -20.50
CA VAL A 113 -8.86 34.37 -21.41
C VAL A 113 -9.45 34.23 -22.83
N GLY A 114 -10.76 34.39 -23.00
CA GLY A 114 -11.43 34.42 -24.32
C GLY A 114 -12.62 35.38 -24.33
N GLU A 115 -12.44 36.59 -24.86
CA GLU A 115 -13.47 37.65 -24.92
C GLU A 115 -14.49 37.35 -26.02
N GLY A 116 -15.74 37.06 -25.64
CA GLY A 116 -16.82 36.69 -26.57
C GLY A 116 -16.76 35.27 -27.14
N ASP A 117 -15.90 34.38 -26.62
CA ASP A 117 -15.72 33.00 -27.11
C ASP A 117 -16.65 31.97 -26.41
N PHE A 118 -17.35 32.32 -25.32
CA PHE A 118 -18.25 31.40 -24.60
C PHE A 118 -19.69 31.47 -25.17
N ASP A 119 -20.19 30.35 -25.70
CA ASP A 119 -21.53 30.22 -26.32
C ASP A 119 -22.05 28.77 -26.18
N ILE A 120 -23.10 28.56 -25.37
CA ILE A 120 -23.75 27.25 -25.14
C ILE A 120 -25.28 27.37 -25.31
N GLU A 121 -25.90 26.34 -25.90
CA GLU A 121 -27.34 26.19 -26.16
C GLU A 121 -27.78 24.78 -25.74
N TYR A 122 -28.84 24.67 -24.93
CA TYR A 122 -29.29 23.42 -24.31
C TYR A 122 -30.50 22.81 -25.03
N LEU A 123 -30.84 21.55 -24.72
CA LEU A 123 -31.90 20.79 -25.41
C LEU A 123 -33.32 21.36 -25.22
N ASP A 124 -33.54 22.15 -24.16
CA ASP A 124 -34.79 22.88 -23.92
C ASP A 124 -34.90 24.22 -24.69
N GLY A 125 -33.82 24.62 -25.38
CA GLY A 125 -33.71 25.89 -26.10
C GLY A 125 -33.22 27.07 -25.27
N THR A 126 -32.81 26.87 -24.01
CA THR A 126 -32.12 27.90 -23.23
C THR A 126 -30.68 28.11 -23.71
N SER A 127 -30.10 29.28 -23.46
CA SER A 127 -28.72 29.58 -23.89
C SER A 127 -27.96 30.49 -22.93
N SER A 128 -26.63 30.43 -22.98
CA SER A 128 -25.72 31.29 -22.21
C SER A 128 -24.51 31.69 -23.06
N ARG A 129 -24.22 33.00 -23.10
CA ARG A 129 -23.16 33.61 -23.93
C ARG A 129 -22.34 34.66 -23.18
N GLY A 130 -21.04 34.75 -23.46
CA GLY A 130 -20.15 35.78 -22.93
C GLY A 130 -18.67 35.45 -23.08
N ASP A 131 -17.91 35.57 -21.98
CA ASP A 131 -16.44 35.46 -21.98
C ASP A 131 -15.97 34.19 -21.26
N TYR A 132 -14.88 33.59 -21.71
CA TYR A 132 -14.09 32.68 -20.87
C TYR A 132 -13.15 33.46 -19.96
N PHE A 133 -13.13 33.10 -18.68
CA PHE A 133 -12.23 33.66 -17.67
C PHE A 133 -11.56 32.57 -16.85
N THR A 134 -10.50 32.94 -16.13
CA THR A 134 -9.84 32.11 -15.13
C THR A 134 -9.90 32.81 -13.78
N ASP A 135 -10.16 32.04 -12.72
CA ASP A 135 -10.14 32.52 -11.34
C ASP A 135 -9.93 31.34 -10.35
N VAL A 136 -10.00 31.60 -9.05
CA VAL A 136 -10.04 30.57 -8.00
C VAL A 136 -11.45 29.98 -7.88
N PHE A 137 -11.56 28.65 -7.81
CA PHE A 137 -12.82 27.91 -7.62
C PHE A 137 -12.70 26.95 -6.42
N GLU A 138 -13.70 26.91 -5.54
CA GLU A 138 -13.77 26.06 -4.35
C GLU A 138 -15.12 25.33 -4.26
N ILE A 139 -15.09 24.00 -4.13
CA ILE A 139 -16.23 23.07 -3.99
C ILE A 139 -15.78 21.90 -3.09
N GLY A 140 -16.60 21.39 -2.17
CA GLY A 140 -16.21 20.32 -1.22
C GLY A 140 -15.06 20.68 -0.27
N GLY A 141 -14.61 21.94 -0.29
CA GLY A 141 -13.35 22.38 0.30
C GLY A 141 -12.08 21.95 -0.46
N ALA A 142 -12.21 21.43 -1.68
CA ALA A 142 -11.15 21.51 -2.68
C ALA A 142 -10.98 22.97 -3.09
N THR A 143 -9.76 23.39 -3.47
CA THR A 143 -9.51 24.76 -3.95
C THR A 143 -8.60 24.71 -5.16
N LEU A 144 -9.17 25.00 -6.33
CA LEU A 144 -8.51 25.00 -7.62
C LEU A 144 -8.01 26.42 -7.93
N GLN A 145 -6.85 26.53 -8.58
CA GLN A 145 -6.24 27.80 -8.96
C GLN A 145 -6.27 27.94 -10.48
N ASN A 146 -6.63 29.13 -10.99
CA ASN A 146 -6.71 29.43 -12.42
C ASN A 146 -7.71 28.54 -13.19
N MET A 147 -8.79 28.09 -12.54
CA MET A 147 -9.82 27.27 -13.17
C MET A 147 -10.50 28.08 -14.28
N THR A 148 -10.51 27.55 -15.51
CA THR A 148 -11.24 28.15 -16.64
C THR A 148 -12.74 27.96 -16.46
N MET A 149 -13.50 29.04 -16.66
CA MET A 149 -14.95 29.09 -16.46
C MET A 149 -15.61 30.02 -17.49
N GLY A 150 -16.85 29.74 -17.88
CA GLY A 150 -17.68 30.65 -18.68
C GLY A 150 -18.34 31.75 -17.85
N PHE A 151 -18.38 32.98 -18.35
CA PHE A 151 -19.09 34.11 -17.75
C PHE A 151 -20.31 34.48 -18.61
N GLY A 152 -21.49 34.06 -18.17
CA GLY A 152 -22.77 34.28 -18.85
C GLY A 152 -23.22 35.74 -18.77
N ILE A 153 -22.74 36.57 -19.70
CA ILE A 153 -23.12 37.99 -19.84
C ILE A 153 -24.54 38.11 -20.41
N SER A 154 -24.90 37.23 -21.34
CA SER A 154 -26.22 37.12 -21.96
C SER A 154 -26.71 35.69 -21.82
N THR A 155 -27.52 35.44 -20.80
CA THR A 155 -28.14 34.15 -20.51
C THR A 155 -29.62 34.31 -20.21
N ASP A 156 -30.38 33.29 -20.61
CA ASP A 156 -31.80 33.11 -20.32
C ASP A 156 -32.03 32.27 -19.03
N ILE A 157 -30.96 31.67 -18.49
CA ILE A 157 -30.91 30.89 -17.24
C ILE A 157 -30.46 31.80 -16.08
N ASP A 158 -31.08 31.70 -14.89
CA ASP A 158 -30.84 32.56 -13.72
C ASP A 158 -30.02 31.91 -12.58
N TYR A 159 -29.29 30.84 -12.91
CA TYR A 159 -28.29 30.15 -12.08
C TYR A 159 -27.06 29.78 -12.94
N GLY A 160 -25.99 29.30 -12.30
CA GLY A 160 -24.79 28.78 -12.97
C GLY A 160 -24.74 27.25 -12.94
N LEU A 161 -23.90 26.65 -13.80
CA LEU A 161 -23.69 25.20 -13.88
C LEU A 161 -22.27 24.80 -13.48
N VAL A 162 -22.17 23.59 -12.91
CA VAL A 162 -20.92 22.86 -12.65
C VAL A 162 -20.93 21.61 -13.53
N GLY A 163 -20.44 21.73 -14.77
CA GLY A 163 -20.25 20.58 -15.66
C GLY A 163 -19.19 19.62 -15.13
N VAL A 164 -19.51 18.31 -15.11
CA VAL A 164 -18.61 17.23 -14.64
C VAL A 164 -18.44 16.08 -15.64
N GLY A 165 -19.04 16.18 -16.83
CA GLY A 165 -18.95 15.16 -17.89
C GLY A 165 -17.58 15.06 -18.61
N TYR A 166 -17.60 14.54 -19.85
CA TYR A 166 -16.40 14.35 -20.65
C TYR A 166 -15.86 15.66 -21.24
N ALA A 167 -14.57 15.97 -21.03
CA ALA A 167 -13.91 17.15 -21.59
C ALA A 167 -13.98 17.30 -23.13
N ALA A 168 -14.29 16.24 -23.87
CA ALA A 168 -14.58 16.32 -25.31
C ALA A 168 -15.93 17.01 -25.65
N ASN A 169 -16.76 17.26 -24.64
CA ASN A 169 -18.01 18.02 -24.70
C ASN A 169 -17.86 19.46 -24.13
N GLU A 170 -16.63 19.92 -23.83
CA GLU A 170 -16.35 21.33 -23.53
C GLU A 170 -16.58 22.22 -24.76
N ALA A 171 -17.16 23.41 -24.55
CA ALA A 171 -17.08 24.48 -25.53
C ALA A 171 -15.64 25.02 -25.64
N ILE A 172 -15.23 25.38 -26.85
CA ILE A 172 -13.81 25.55 -27.21
C ILE A 172 -13.36 27.00 -27.02
N VAL A 173 -12.25 27.19 -26.30
CA VAL A 173 -11.66 28.53 -26.07
C VAL A 173 -11.00 29.04 -27.35
N GLY A 174 -11.74 29.85 -28.10
CA GLY A 174 -11.26 30.60 -29.25
C GLY A 174 -11.87 30.19 -30.59
N SER A 175 -12.06 31.18 -31.47
CA SER A 175 -12.64 31.08 -32.83
C SER A 175 -12.11 30.01 -33.81
N THR A 176 -11.11 29.20 -33.44
CA THR A 176 -10.62 28.06 -34.24
C THR A 176 -10.85 26.75 -33.50
N ARG A 177 -11.76 25.90 -34.00
CA ARG A 177 -12.02 24.54 -33.49
C ARG A 177 -10.82 23.60 -33.74
N SER A 178 -9.79 23.75 -32.93
CA SER A 178 -8.62 22.87 -32.84
C SER A 178 -8.67 22.12 -31.52
N SER A 179 -8.31 20.83 -31.49
CA SER A 179 -8.22 20.05 -30.25
C SER A 179 -7.13 20.57 -29.29
N SER A 180 -6.26 21.48 -29.75
CA SER A 180 -5.31 22.23 -28.92
C SER A 180 -5.92 23.37 -28.08
N SER A 181 -7.23 23.58 -28.17
CA SER A 181 -7.97 24.67 -27.50
C SER A 181 -9.02 24.17 -26.48
N ILE A 182 -9.00 22.87 -26.17
CA ILE A 182 -9.76 22.26 -25.07
C ILE A 182 -9.00 22.54 -23.76
N TYR A 183 -9.71 22.76 -22.66
CA TYR A 183 -9.13 23.06 -21.34
C TYR A 183 -9.29 21.85 -20.41
N PRO A 184 -9.01 21.95 -19.10
CA PRO A 184 -9.34 20.88 -18.16
C PRO A 184 -10.59 21.23 -17.35
N ASN A 185 -11.71 20.57 -17.62
CA ASN A 185 -12.91 20.59 -16.78
C ASN A 185 -12.66 20.11 -15.33
N LEU A 186 -13.70 20.22 -14.48
CA LEU A 186 -13.56 20.09 -13.03
C LEU A 186 -12.83 18.81 -12.57
N PRO A 187 -13.24 17.58 -12.95
CA PRO A 187 -12.60 16.38 -12.42
C PRO A 187 -11.17 16.19 -12.96
N VAL A 188 -10.90 16.60 -14.21
CA VAL A 188 -9.55 16.60 -14.79
C VAL A 188 -8.64 17.61 -14.09
N HIS A 189 -9.14 18.81 -13.76
CA HIS A 189 -8.37 19.82 -13.03
C HIS A 189 -8.08 19.39 -11.58
N MET A 190 -8.99 18.65 -10.95
CA MET A 190 -8.76 18.05 -9.61
C MET A 190 -7.69 16.96 -9.65
N VAL A 191 -7.60 16.15 -10.71
CA VAL A 191 -6.48 15.21 -10.92
C VAL A 191 -5.16 15.96 -11.17
N ASN A 192 -5.18 17.01 -12.01
CA ASN A 192 -3.99 17.80 -12.34
C ASN A 192 -3.36 18.52 -11.13
N GLU A 193 -4.19 19.02 -10.20
CA GLU A 193 -3.74 19.59 -8.92
C GLU A 193 -3.38 18.52 -7.86
N GLY A 194 -3.58 17.24 -8.16
CA GLY A 194 -3.31 16.12 -7.25
C GLY A 194 -4.26 16.07 -6.05
N LEU A 195 -5.53 16.43 -6.25
CA LEU A 195 -6.59 16.41 -5.23
C LEU A 195 -7.36 15.08 -5.23
N ILE A 196 -7.49 14.41 -6.37
CA ILE A 196 -8.12 13.09 -6.50
C ILE A 196 -7.28 12.15 -7.37
N ASN A 197 -7.35 10.85 -7.09
CA ASN A 197 -6.49 9.85 -7.73
C ASN A 197 -6.88 9.48 -9.18
N THR A 198 -8.12 9.74 -9.60
CA THR A 198 -8.64 9.44 -10.95
C THR A 198 -9.75 10.40 -11.36
N VAL A 199 -10.08 10.46 -12.65
CA VAL A 199 -11.19 11.26 -13.20
C VAL A 199 -12.51 10.49 -13.01
N ALA A 200 -12.98 10.39 -11.76
CA ALA A 200 -14.23 9.73 -11.41
C ALA A 200 -14.91 10.40 -10.20
N TYR A 201 -16.22 10.23 -10.09
CA TYR A 201 -17.04 10.70 -8.96
C TYR A 201 -18.30 9.84 -8.79
N SER A 202 -18.88 9.84 -7.59
CA SER A 202 -20.19 9.24 -7.32
C SER A 202 -21.23 10.27 -6.87
N LEU A 203 -22.49 10.06 -7.25
CA LEU A 203 -23.64 10.93 -6.97
C LEU A 203 -24.81 10.08 -6.44
N TRP A 204 -25.46 10.54 -5.37
CA TRP A 204 -26.64 9.89 -4.77
C TRP A 204 -27.47 10.86 -3.92
N LEU A 205 -28.71 10.47 -3.55
CA LEU A 205 -29.56 11.18 -2.57
C LEU A 205 -29.46 10.49 -1.19
N ASN A 206 -29.39 11.23 -0.08
CA ASN A 206 -29.11 10.60 1.23
C ASN A 206 -30.35 9.97 1.91
N ASP A 207 -31.55 10.49 1.63
CA ASP A 207 -32.82 10.14 2.27
C ASP A 207 -33.94 10.52 1.29
N LEU A 208 -35.03 9.75 1.24
CA LEU A 208 -36.19 9.96 0.37
C LEU A 208 -36.93 11.27 0.72
N ASP A 209 -37.08 11.56 2.01
CA ASP A 209 -37.80 12.74 2.51
C ASP A 209 -36.89 13.99 2.58
N ALA A 210 -35.57 13.84 2.40
CA ALA A 210 -34.62 14.94 2.51
C ALA A 210 -34.27 15.55 1.13
N SER A 211 -34.29 16.88 1.05
CA SER A 211 -33.85 17.63 -0.14
C SER A 211 -32.32 17.72 -0.29
N SER A 212 -31.58 16.66 0.09
CA SER A 212 -30.12 16.65 0.11
C SER A 212 -29.49 15.30 -0.27
N GLY A 213 -28.63 15.32 -1.28
CA GLY A 213 -27.70 14.26 -1.66
C GLY A 213 -26.25 14.68 -1.48
N ASN A 214 -25.31 13.84 -1.92
CA ASN A 214 -23.88 14.17 -1.94
C ASN A 214 -23.28 13.87 -3.32
N ILE A 215 -22.25 14.66 -3.71
CA ILE A 215 -21.27 14.27 -4.73
C ILE A 215 -19.92 14.03 -4.06
N LEU A 216 -19.29 12.91 -4.41
CA LEU A 216 -17.98 12.49 -3.91
C LEU A 216 -17.02 12.31 -5.09
N PHE A 217 -16.08 13.24 -5.25
CA PHE A 217 -15.00 13.15 -6.24
C PHE A 217 -13.91 12.20 -5.75
N GLY A 218 -13.39 11.35 -6.65
CA GLY A 218 -12.24 10.47 -6.41
C GLY A 218 -12.50 9.18 -5.64
N GLY A 219 -13.75 8.88 -5.27
CA GLY A 219 -14.12 7.71 -4.46
C GLY A 219 -15.56 7.25 -4.65
N ILE A 220 -15.95 6.27 -3.84
CA ILE A 220 -17.34 5.81 -3.62
C ILE A 220 -17.60 5.71 -2.11
N ASP A 221 -18.86 5.58 -1.69
CA ASP A 221 -19.24 5.22 -0.31
C ASP A 221 -20.01 3.89 -0.35
N THR A 222 -19.50 2.86 0.33
CA THR A 222 -20.11 1.51 0.26
C THR A 222 -21.39 1.37 1.06
N GLU A 223 -21.69 2.30 1.97
CA GLU A 223 -22.89 2.21 2.80
C GLU A 223 -24.09 2.91 2.16
N LYS A 224 -23.95 3.57 0.99
CA LYS A 224 -24.97 4.41 0.37
C LYS A 224 -25.78 3.75 -0.74
N TYR A 225 -25.59 2.45 -0.96
CA TYR A 225 -26.33 1.68 -1.95
C TYR A 225 -26.76 0.30 -1.44
N GLN A 226 -27.86 -0.21 -1.99
CA GLN A 226 -28.39 -1.54 -1.72
C GLN A 226 -28.07 -2.50 -2.87
N GLY A 227 -27.57 -3.70 -2.54
CA GLY A 227 -27.20 -4.73 -3.51
C GLY A 227 -25.77 -4.60 -4.06
N ASP A 228 -25.50 -5.28 -5.17
CA ASP A 228 -24.18 -5.28 -5.80
C ASP A 228 -24.01 -4.06 -6.73
N LEU A 229 -23.04 -3.20 -6.45
CA LEU A 229 -22.64 -2.11 -7.35
C LEU A 229 -22.14 -2.69 -8.67
N THR A 230 -22.87 -2.43 -9.77
CA THR A 230 -22.67 -3.16 -11.03
C THR A 230 -22.23 -2.22 -12.15
N ARG A 231 -21.14 -2.59 -12.85
CA ARG A 231 -20.47 -1.80 -13.89
C ARG A 231 -21.01 -2.09 -15.29
N ILE A 232 -21.38 -1.03 -15.99
CA ILE A 232 -21.89 -1.01 -17.36
C ILE A 232 -20.93 -0.18 -18.23
N VAL A 233 -20.60 -0.68 -19.42
CA VAL A 233 -19.82 0.03 -20.43
C VAL A 233 -20.62 1.19 -21.05
N ILE A 234 -19.99 2.36 -21.19
CA ILE A 234 -20.55 3.53 -21.88
C ILE A 234 -20.39 3.37 -23.41
N TYR A 235 -21.35 3.84 -24.19
CA TYR A 235 -21.23 3.89 -25.65
C TYR A 235 -20.50 5.14 -26.14
N PRO A 236 -19.53 5.02 -27.08
CA PRO A 236 -18.87 6.18 -27.68
C PRO A 236 -19.80 6.90 -28.67
N HIS A 237 -19.37 8.08 -29.13
CA HIS A 237 -20.14 8.97 -29.99
C HIS A 237 -20.50 8.30 -31.34
N GLN A 238 -21.78 8.43 -31.75
CA GLN A 238 -22.37 7.69 -32.88
C GLN A 238 -21.63 7.83 -34.22
N THR A 239 -20.87 8.92 -34.42
CA THR A 239 -20.07 9.16 -35.64
C THR A 239 -18.56 9.00 -35.47
N ASN A 240 -18.07 8.78 -34.24
CA ASN A 240 -16.65 8.58 -33.97
C ASN A 240 -16.44 7.65 -32.76
N PRO A 241 -16.04 6.38 -32.95
CA PRO A 241 -15.91 5.41 -31.86
C PRO A 241 -14.76 5.72 -30.89
N ASP A 242 -13.83 6.61 -31.27
CA ASP A 242 -12.67 6.99 -30.43
C ASP A 242 -12.97 8.17 -29.48
N ILE A 243 -14.21 8.70 -29.44
CA ILE A 243 -14.59 9.85 -28.61
C ILE A 243 -15.86 9.54 -27.80
N TYR A 244 -15.83 9.88 -26.51
CA TYR A 244 -16.96 9.85 -25.60
C TYR A 244 -17.41 11.29 -25.29
N THR A 245 -18.71 11.57 -25.41
CA THR A 245 -19.28 12.92 -25.22
C THR A 245 -20.36 12.99 -24.13
N GLY A 246 -20.69 11.87 -23.50
CA GLY A 246 -21.76 11.77 -22.51
C GLY A 246 -21.98 10.33 -22.03
N PHE A 247 -22.74 10.17 -20.95
CA PHE A 247 -22.94 8.89 -20.26
C PHE A 247 -24.03 8.03 -20.90
N TYR A 248 -23.85 7.67 -22.17
CA TYR A 248 -24.75 6.79 -22.92
C TYR A 248 -24.68 5.34 -22.40
N VAL A 249 -25.78 4.87 -21.80
CA VAL A 249 -25.97 3.47 -21.36
C VAL A 249 -27.16 2.84 -22.09
N ALA A 250 -27.23 1.50 -22.12
CA ALA A 250 -28.34 0.78 -22.74
C ALA A 250 -29.44 0.50 -21.72
N LEU A 251 -30.65 1.01 -21.96
CA LEU A 251 -31.88 0.56 -21.32
C LEU A 251 -32.42 -0.67 -22.09
N THR A 252 -32.53 -1.80 -21.41
CA THR A 252 -32.80 -3.12 -22.02
C THR A 252 -34.18 -3.68 -21.68
N SER A 253 -34.77 -3.29 -20.55
CA SER A 253 -36.13 -3.70 -20.14
C SER A 253 -36.79 -2.67 -19.25
N LEU A 254 -38.12 -2.59 -19.27
CA LEU A 254 -38.91 -1.82 -18.32
C LEU A 254 -40.13 -2.62 -17.86
N GLU A 255 -40.31 -2.76 -16.54
CA GLU A 255 -41.47 -3.43 -15.95
C GLU A 255 -42.25 -2.47 -15.05
N ALA A 256 -43.58 -2.47 -15.19
CA ALA A 256 -44.52 -1.84 -14.27
C ALA A 256 -44.96 -2.87 -13.22
N ILE A 257 -44.91 -2.53 -11.94
CA ILE A 257 -45.31 -3.43 -10.84
C ILE A 257 -46.27 -2.70 -9.91
N SER A 258 -47.41 -3.32 -9.62
CA SER A 258 -48.53 -2.71 -8.88
C SER A 258 -49.08 -3.63 -7.77
N SER A 259 -50.17 -3.21 -7.13
CA SER A 259 -51.00 -4.05 -6.26
C SER A 259 -51.73 -5.18 -7.02
N SER A 260 -51.93 -5.01 -8.34
CA SER A 260 -52.79 -5.83 -9.19
C SER A 260 -52.04 -6.78 -10.13
N GLY A 261 -50.73 -6.57 -10.36
CA GLY A 261 -49.90 -7.47 -11.17
C GLY A 261 -48.47 -6.96 -11.44
N ARG A 262 -47.85 -7.55 -12.46
CA ARG A 262 -46.62 -7.08 -13.10
C ARG A 262 -46.84 -7.09 -14.60
N ASP A 263 -46.55 -5.97 -15.26
CA ASP A 263 -46.72 -5.82 -16.69
C ASP A 263 -45.38 -5.46 -17.33
N THR A 264 -45.04 -6.13 -18.43
CA THR A 264 -43.74 -5.96 -19.10
C THR A 264 -43.89 -5.04 -20.30
N LEU A 265 -43.30 -3.85 -20.22
CA LEU A 265 -43.42 -2.83 -21.25
C LEU A 265 -42.39 -3.08 -22.36
N THR A 266 -42.80 -2.85 -23.61
CA THR A 266 -42.01 -3.22 -24.80
C THR A 266 -41.84 -2.03 -25.74
N SER A 267 -40.71 -1.93 -26.43
CA SER A 267 -40.45 -0.86 -27.40
C SER A 267 -39.82 -1.42 -28.66
N GLU A 268 -40.18 -0.85 -29.83
CA GLU A 268 -39.47 -1.12 -31.09
C GLU A 268 -38.01 -0.61 -31.05
N SER A 269 -37.72 0.28 -30.10
CA SER A 269 -36.42 0.93 -29.91
C SER A 269 -35.49 0.19 -28.93
N PHE A 270 -35.88 -0.95 -28.34
CA PHE A 270 -34.99 -1.68 -27.43
C PHE A 270 -33.83 -2.40 -28.17
N PRO A 271 -32.58 -2.34 -27.67
CA PRO A 271 -32.13 -1.54 -26.51
C PRO A 271 -32.06 -0.04 -26.81
N ILE A 272 -32.54 0.79 -25.88
CA ILE A 272 -32.55 2.25 -26.05
C ILE A 272 -31.26 2.82 -25.46
N ALA A 273 -30.51 3.59 -26.25
CA ALA A 273 -29.40 4.37 -25.73
C ALA A 273 -29.94 5.60 -24.98
N VAL A 274 -29.72 5.66 -23.66
CA VAL A 274 -30.14 6.74 -22.76
C VAL A 274 -28.93 7.40 -22.09
N VAL A 275 -28.96 8.70 -21.88
CA VAL A 275 -27.95 9.43 -21.09
C VAL A 275 -28.37 9.50 -19.62
N LEU A 276 -27.44 9.31 -18.69
CA LEU A 276 -27.65 9.58 -17.26
C LEU A 276 -27.28 11.05 -16.96
N ASP A 277 -28.27 11.90 -16.73
CA ASP A 277 -28.11 13.36 -16.79
C ASP A 277 -28.78 14.12 -15.61
N SER A 278 -27.98 14.74 -14.73
CA SER A 278 -28.45 15.60 -13.63
C SER A 278 -28.70 17.06 -14.04
N GLY A 279 -28.48 17.41 -15.32
CA GLY A 279 -28.83 18.71 -15.89
C GLY A 279 -30.34 18.94 -15.99
N THR A 280 -31.17 17.91 -15.84
CA THR A 280 -32.63 17.99 -16.03
C THR A 280 -33.43 17.11 -15.07
N THR A 281 -34.54 17.65 -14.57
CA THR A 281 -35.45 16.99 -13.65
C THR A 281 -36.16 15.78 -14.26
N LEU A 282 -36.56 15.90 -15.54
CA LEU A 282 -37.48 14.97 -16.20
C LEU A 282 -36.72 13.94 -17.04
N SER A 283 -37.20 12.70 -17.02
CA SER A 283 -36.71 11.62 -17.89
C SER A 283 -37.45 11.63 -19.22
N TYR A 284 -36.74 11.51 -20.35
CA TYR A 284 -37.30 11.59 -21.70
C TYR A 284 -37.07 10.29 -22.48
N LEU A 285 -38.15 9.58 -22.81
CA LEU A 285 -38.13 8.25 -23.43
C LEU A 285 -38.82 8.23 -24.82
N PRO A 286 -38.59 7.20 -25.64
CA PRO A 286 -39.29 7.01 -26.91
C PRO A 286 -40.82 7.06 -26.78
N ASN A 287 -41.49 7.62 -27.78
CA ASN A 287 -42.95 7.84 -27.79
C ASN A 287 -43.78 6.58 -27.49
N ASP A 288 -43.37 5.43 -28.00
CA ASP A 288 -44.03 4.13 -27.81
C ASP A 288 -43.91 3.63 -26.37
N LEU A 289 -42.72 3.76 -25.75
CA LEU A 289 -42.49 3.37 -24.36
C LEU A 289 -43.15 4.35 -23.38
N ALA A 290 -43.00 5.66 -23.61
CA ALA A 290 -43.62 6.69 -22.78
C ALA A 290 -45.16 6.59 -22.78
N SER A 291 -45.78 6.32 -23.93
CA SER A 291 -47.25 6.16 -24.01
C SER A 291 -47.77 4.95 -23.23
N GLN A 292 -46.99 3.86 -23.13
CA GLN A 292 -47.32 2.72 -22.26
C GLN A 292 -47.25 3.11 -20.78
N ILE A 293 -46.16 3.75 -20.35
CA ILE A 293 -45.98 4.25 -18.97
C ILE A 293 -47.13 5.19 -18.58
N TRP A 294 -47.52 6.11 -19.47
CA TRP A 294 -48.66 7.01 -19.26
C TRP A 294 -49.98 6.27 -19.13
N THR A 295 -50.18 5.18 -19.87
CA THR A 295 -51.38 4.34 -19.79
C THR A 295 -51.48 3.63 -18.44
N GLU A 296 -50.37 3.07 -17.94
CA GLU A 296 -50.34 2.37 -16.64
C GLU A 296 -50.74 3.25 -15.46
N VAL A 297 -50.26 4.50 -15.44
CA VAL A 297 -50.54 5.47 -14.36
C VAL A 297 -51.76 6.37 -14.62
N GLY A 298 -52.41 6.23 -15.78
CA GLY A 298 -53.52 7.10 -16.19
C GLY A 298 -53.13 8.57 -16.50
N ALA A 299 -51.86 8.85 -16.82
CA ALA A 299 -51.42 10.20 -17.14
C ALA A 299 -51.96 10.69 -18.50
N VAL A 300 -52.26 11.99 -18.58
CA VAL A 300 -52.82 12.65 -19.75
C VAL A 300 -51.93 13.82 -20.18
N TYR A 301 -51.64 13.96 -21.47
CA TYR A 301 -50.84 15.08 -21.98
C TYR A 301 -51.61 16.41 -21.94
N SER A 302 -51.11 17.37 -21.16
CA SER A 302 -51.66 18.72 -21.06
C SER A 302 -51.04 19.66 -22.09
N SER A 303 -51.80 20.04 -23.11
CA SER A 303 -51.38 21.07 -24.09
C SER A 303 -51.17 22.47 -23.47
N ARG A 304 -51.66 22.71 -22.25
CA ARG A 304 -51.43 23.95 -21.48
C ARG A 304 -50.06 23.99 -20.82
N TYR A 305 -49.54 22.84 -20.37
CA TYR A 305 -48.26 22.73 -19.65
C TYR A 305 -47.16 22.05 -20.48
N GLN A 306 -47.50 21.51 -21.65
CA GLN A 306 -46.60 20.76 -22.54
C GLN A 306 -45.96 19.52 -21.91
N LEU A 307 -46.68 18.91 -20.96
CA LEU A 307 -46.24 17.77 -20.15
C LEU A 307 -47.40 16.78 -19.98
N ALA A 308 -47.07 15.50 -19.83
CA ALA A 308 -47.96 14.51 -19.23
C ALA A 308 -48.16 14.80 -17.74
N VAL A 309 -49.43 14.81 -17.34
CA VAL A 309 -49.88 15.16 -15.99
C VAL A 309 -50.86 14.12 -15.47
N LEU A 310 -50.91 13.96 -14.15
CA LEU A 310 -51.77 13.03 -13.42
C LEU A 310 -52.22 13.65 -12.08
N PRO A 311 -53.20 13.06 -11.38
CA PRO A 311 -53.58 13.54 -10.06
C PRO A 311 -52.43 13.45 -9.06
N CYS A 312 -52.21 14.50 -8.26
CA CYS A 312 -51.20 14.47 -7.19
C CYS A 312 -51.44 13.33 -6.18
N SER A 313 -52.70 12.87 -6.02
CA SER A 313 -53.05 11.68 -5.22
C SER A 313 -52.34 10.39 -5.66
N MET A 314 -51.87 10.30 -6.92
CA MET A 314 -51.08 9.15 -7.42
C MET A 314 -49.69 9.05 -6.79
N GLN A 315 -49.17 10.12 -6.17
CA GLN A 315 -47.92 10.11 -5.41
C GLN A 315 -47.91 9.04 -4.31
N HIS A 316 -49.08 8.75 -3.72
CA HIS A 316 -49.25 7.75 -2.67
C HIS A 316 -49.55 6.33 -3.19
N SER A 317 -49.53 6.12 -4.51
CA SER A 317 -49.68 4.77 -5.09
C SER A 317 -48.48 3.89 -4.73
N LYS A 318 -48.74 2.60 -4.47
CA LYS A 318 -47.71 1.62 -4.11
C LYS A 318 -46.99 1.01 -5.31
N GLY A 319 -47.35 1.44 -6.53
CA GLY A 319 -46.71 0.99 -7.75
C GLY A 319 -45.30 1.57 -7.94
N TYR A 320 -44.49 0.89 -8.75
CA TYR A 320 -43.14 1.32 -9.11
C TYR A 320 -42.72 0.77 -10.48
N PHE A 321 -41.84 1.49 -11.16
CA PHE A 321 -41.26 1.09 -12.45
C PHE A 321 -39.83 0.56 -12.25
N THR A 322 -39.52 -0.59 -12.83
CA THR A 322 -38.19 -1.22 -12.72
C THR A 322 -37.46 -1.18 -14.06
N PHE A 323 -36.44 -0.34 -14.12
CA PHE A 323 -35.57 -0.10 -15.28
C PHE A 323 -34.41 -1.09 -15.25
N GLY A 324 -34.29 -1.93 -16.29
CA GLY A 324 -33.14 -2.81 -16.50
C GLY A 324 -32.12 -2.16 -17.43
N LEU A 325 -30.86 -2.11 -17.01
CA LEU A 325 -29.76 -1.45 -17.72
C LEU A 325 -28.64 -2.43 -18.06
N GLY A 326 -27.89 -2.18 -19.13
CA GLY A 326 -26.62 -2.84 -19.43
C GLY A 326 -26.67 -4.30 -19.90
N GLY A 327 -27.83 -4.94 -19.93
CA GLY A 327 -27.97 -6.32 -20.43
C GLY A 327 -29.34 -6.94 -20.08
N PRO A 328 -29.64 -8.16 -20.53
CA PRO A 328 -30.78 -8.93 -20.03
C PRO A 328 -30.62 -9.27 -18.53
N SER A 329 -29.38 -9.52 -18.13
CA SER A 329 -28.94 -9.91 -16.78
C SER A 329 -28.32 -8.75 -15.98
N GLY A 330 -28.42 -7.52 -16.47
CA GLY A 330 -27.79 -6.33 -15.88
C GLY A 330 -28.56 -5.74 -14.67
N PRO A 331 -28.04 -4.67 -14.05
CA PRO A 331 -28.64 -4.09 -12.84
C PRO A 331 -30.02 -3.49 -13.11
N ARG A 332 -30.86 -3.51 -12.07
CA ARG A 332 -32.27 -3.15 -12.14
C ARG A 332 -32.61 -2.14 -11.04
N ILE A 333 -33.03 -0.95 -11.45
CA ILE A 333 -33.36 0.17 -10.55
C ILE A 333 -34.87 0.34 -10.51
N SER A 334 -35.45 0.31 -9.30
CA SER A 334 -36.89 0.45 -9.08
C SER A 334 -37.21 1.86 -8.57
N VAL A 335 -37.98 2.62 -9.37
CA VAL A 335 -38.39 4.01 -9.09
C VAL A 335 -39.86 4.02 -8.69
N THR A 336 -40.17 4.58 -7.52
CA THR A 336 -41.54 4.60 -6.95
C THR A 336 -42.41 5.70 -7.58
N MET A 337 -43.73 5.57 -7.44
CA MET A 337 -44.65 6.65 -7.85
C MET A 337 -44.44 7.96 -7.07
N ASP A 338 -43.92 7.91 -5.83
CA ASP A 338 -43.56 9.12 -5.10
C ASP A 338 -42.47 9.92 -5.82
N GLU A 339 -41.44 9.24 -6.36
CA GLU A 339 -40.34 9.87 -7.11
C GLU A 339 -40.75 10.34 -8.52
N LEU A 340 -41.82 9.77 -9.08
CA LEU A 340 -42.32 10.07 -10.42
C LEU A 340 -43.46 11.11 -10.45
N VAL A 341 -43.93 11.62 -9.31
CA VAL A 341 -44.97 12.65 -9.24
C VAL A 341 -44.37 13.96 -8.72
N ILE A 342 -44.48 15.02 -9.52
CA ILE A 342 -43.85 16.32 -9.28
C ILE A 342 -44.91 17.42 -9.22
N ASP A 343 -44.84 18.30 -8.22
CA ASP A 343 -45.71 19.47 -8.10
C ASP A 343 -45.50 20.45 -9.28
N LEU A 344 -46.58 20.90 -9.91
CA LEU A 344 -46.51 21.89 -11.00
C LEU A 344 -46.24 23.33 -10.51
N THR A 345 -46.49 23.63 -9.24
CA THR A 345 -46.43 24.99 -8.69
C THR A 345 -46.02 24.99 -7.22
N MET A 346 -45.13 25.93 -6.84
CA MET A 346 -44.76 26.23 -5.45
C MET A 346 -45.85 27.03 -4.71
N GLY A 347 -47.12 26.63 -4.82
CA GLY A 347 -48.29 27.38 -4.36
C GLY A 347 -49.58 26.55 -4.39
N GLU A 348 -50.74 27.18 -4.60
CA GLU A 348 -51.98 26.42 -4.87
C GLU A 348 -51.81 25.61 -6.16
N ALA A 349 -52.10 24.30 -6.09
CA ALA A 349 -52.01 23.41 -7.24
C ALA A 349 -53.15 23.73 -8.23
N PRO A 350 -52.89 23.71 -9.55
CA PRO A 350 -53.96 23.86 -10.53
C PRO A 350 -54.79 22.58 -10.58
N THR A 351 -56.12 22.66 -10.54
CA THR A 351 -57.00 21.48 -10.62
C THR A 351 -57.42 21.13 -12.06
N PHE A 352 -57.71 19.85 -12.32
CA PHE A 352 -58.25 19.39 -13.60
C PHE A 352 -59.61 20.05 -13.89
N SER A 353 -59.71 20.75 -15.03
CA SER A 353 -60.92 21.48 -15.45
C SER A 353 -61.96 20.62 -16.18
N SER A 354 -61.60 19.38 -16.52
CA SER A 354 -62.45 18.39 -17.19
C SER A 354 -61.75 17.03 -17.27
N GLY A 355 -62.52 15.95 -17.40
CA GLY A 355 -62.01 14.58 -17.60
C GLY A 355 -62.22 13.66 -16.39
N GLN A 356 -61.57 12.49 -16.39
CA GLN A 356 -61.72 11.47 -15.33
C GLN A 356 -61.33 11.98 -13.93
N TYR A 357 -60.50 13.03 -13.86
CA TYR A 357 -59.95 13.58 -12.63
C TYR A 357 -60.46 14.99 -12.29
N GLU A 358 -61.56 15.44 -12.90
CA GLU A 358 -62.11 16.79 -12.72
C GLU A 358 -62.21 17.21 -11.24
N GLY A 359 -61.62 18.36 -10.90
CA GLY A 359 -61.55 18.88 -9.54
C GLY A 359 -60.40 18.35 -8.65
N GLN A 360 -59.60 17.38 -9.10
CA GLN A 360 -58.37 16.97 -8.40
C GLN A 360 -57.17 17.85 -8.79
N ASP A 361 -56.19 17.94 -7.90
CA ASP A 361 -54.93 18.68 -8.11
C ASP A 361 -54.04 18.01 -9.18
N ILE A 362 -53.48 18.81 -10.09
CA ILE A 362 -52.63 18.36 -11.20
C ILE A 362 -51.16 18.40 -10.81
N CYS A 363 -50.50 17.24 -10.88
CA CYS A 363 -49.05 17.10 -10.82
C CYS A 363 -48.49 16.63 -12.18
N ALA A 364 -47.21 16.88 -12.43
CA ALA A 364 -46.50 16.37 -13.60
C ALA A 364 -45.99 14.93 -13.38
N LEU A 365 -45.95 14.13 -14.45
CA LEU A 365 -45.24 12.86 -14.44
C LEU A 365 -43.75 13.09 -14.72
N GLY A 366 -42.89 12.45 -13.94
CA GLY A 366 -41.43 12.51 -14.09
C GLY A 366 -40.85 11.86 -15.35
N ILE A 367 -41.71 11.27 -16.20
CA ILE A 367 -41.36 10.60 -17.46
C ILE A 367 -42.18 11.19 -18.60
N GLN A 368 -41.50 11.77 -19.59
CA GLN A 368 -42.07 12.43 -20.75
C GLN A 368 -41.67 11.71 -22.05
N ASN A 369 -42.41 11.97 -23.12
CA ASN A 369 -42.15 11.42 -24.44
C ASN A 369 -41.20 12.33 -25.24
N PHE A 370 -40.35 11.75 -26.10
CA PHE A 370 -39.49 12.53 -26.98
C PHE A 370 -39.37 11.91 -28.37
N THR A 371 -39.38 12.77 -29.39
CA THR A 371 -39.56 12.36 -30.81
C THR A 371 -38.27 11.88 -31.48
N SER A 372 -37.11 12.31 -30.98
CA SER A 372 -35.80 12.04 -31.57
C SER A 372 -34.72 12.18 -30.51
N GLY A 373 -33.83 11.19 -30.38
CA GLY A 373 -32.80 11.20 -29.34
C GLY A 373 -31.77 12.35 -29.44
N PRO A 374 -30.94 12.56 -28.40
CA PRO A 374 -30.71 11.66 -27.27
C PRO A 374 -31.92 11.50 -26.34
N TYR A 375 -32.12 10.28 -25.86
CA TYR A 375 -33.02 9.98 -24.75
C TYR A 375 -32.23 10.09 -23.45
N LEU A 376 -32.88 10.41 -22.34
CA LEU A 376 -32.20 10.62 -21.07
C LEU A 376 -33.02 10.19 -19.86
N LEU A 377 -32.32 9.86 -18.79
CA LEU A 377 -32.85 9.57 -17.46
C LEU A 377 -32.38 10.71 -16.54
N GLY A 378 -33.33 11.55 -16.14
CA GLY A 378 -33.12 12.75 -15.34
C GLY A 378 -33.17 12.47 -13.83
N ASP A 379 -33.29 13.53 -13.01
CA ASP A 379 -33.36 13.39 -11.54
C ASP A 379 -34.46 12.44 -11.05
N THR A 380 -35.59 12.36 -11.76
CA THR A 380 -36.69 11.41 -11.45
C THR A 380 -36.27 9.95 -11.49
N PHE A 381 -35.17 9.63 -12.18
CA PHE A 381 -34.50 8.35 -12.11
C PHE A 381 -33.30 8.39 -11.16
N LEU A 382 -32.43 9.40 -11.27
CA LEU A 382 -31.16 9.48 -10.55
C LEU A 382 -31.32 9.56 -9.03
N ARG A 383 -32.41 10.15 -8.50
CA ARG A 383 -32.67 10.14 -7.04
C ARG A 383 -32.82 8.71 -6.48
N SER A 384 -33.29 7.76 -7.28
CA SER A 384 -33.40 6.33 -6.93
C SER A 384 -32.13 5.50 -7.20
N ALA A 385 -31.08 6.09 -7.78
CA ALA A 385 -29.86 5.39 -8.16
C ALA A 385 -28.61 5.95 -7.47
N TYR A 386 -27.78 5.07 -6.93
CA TYR A 386 -26.40 5.39 -6.58
C TYR A 386 -25.55 5.20 -7.84
N VAL A 387 -25.00 6.28 -8.38
CA VAL A 387 -24.30 6.27 -9.68
C VAL A 387 -22.85 6.70 -9.52
N VAL A 388 -21.93 5.92 -10.09
CA VAL A 388 -20.48 6.18 -10.12
C VAL A 388 -20.04 6.34 -11.57
N TYR A 389 -19.52 7.51 -11.90
CA TYR A 389 -19.11 7.89 -13.24
C TYR A 389 -17.57 7.74 -13.35
N ASP A 390 -17.08 6.81 -14.17
CA ASP A 390 -15.64 6.60 -14.41
C ASP A 390 -15.27 7.00 -15.85
N LEU A 391 -14.75 8.22 -15.98
CA LEU A 391 -14.40 8.85 -17.26
C LEU A 391 -13.03 8.39 -17.77
N VAL A 392 -12.29 7.56 -17.02
CA VAL A 392 -11.00 7.01 -17.44
C VAL A 392 -11.19 5.63 -18.08
N ASN A 393 -12.00 4.78 -17.46
CA ASN A 393 -12.31 3.45 -17.98
C ASN A 393 -13.50 3.45 -18.96
N ASN A 394 -14.30 4.52 -19.01
CA ASN A 394 -15.55 4.64 -19.77
C ASN A 394 -16.62 3.62 -19.29
N GLU A 395 -16.75 3.50 -17.97
CA GLU A 395 -17.74 2.66 -17.30
C GLU A 395 -18.62 3.52 -16.36
N VAL A 396 -19.86 3.07 -16.12
CA VAL A 396 -20.72 3.56 -15.03
C VAL A 396 -20.98 2.41 -14.07
N GLY A 397 -20.69 2.62 -12.78
CA GLY A 397 -21.16 1.75 -11.70
C GLY A 397 -22.55 2.21 -11.24
N ILE A 398 -23.53 1.32 -11.15
CA ILE A 398 -24.88 1.66 -10.70
C ILE A 398 -25.47 0.61 -9.73
N ALA A 399 -26.18 1.10 -8.72
CA ALA A 399 -26.96 0.34 -7.74
C ALA A 399 -28.18 1.17 -7.28
N ALA A 400 -29.10 0.57 -6.51
CA ALA A 400 -30.19 1.31 -5.89
C ALA A 400 -29.68 2.09 -4.66
N THR A 401 -30.15 3.31 -4.45
CA THR A 401 -29.76 4.16 -3.30
C THR A 401 -30.21 3.56 -1.96
N ASP A 402 -29.39 3.61 -0.91
CA ASP A 402 -29.86 3.31 0.46
C ASP A 402 -30.22 4.57 1.25
N PHE A 403 -31.47 4.99 1.09
CA PHE A 403 -32.08 6.13 1.78
C PHE A 403 -32.16 6.01 3.32
N ASN A 404 -31.90 4.84 3.90
CA ASN A 404 -31.91 4.65 5.36
C ASN A 404 -30.50 4.72 5.99
N SER A 405 -29.47 4.87 5.15
CA SER A 405 -28.08 4.75 5.59
C SER A 405 -27.57 6.00 6.30
N THR A 406 -27.35 5.88 7.61
CA THR A 406 -26.72 6.93 8.44
C THR A 406 -25.21 6.74 8.65
N ASP A 407 -24.69 5.54 8.36
CA ASP A 407 -23.26 5.24 8.35
C ASP A 407 -22.60 5.66 7.01
N SER A 408 -21.27 5.65 6.95
CA SER A 408 -20.50 6.04 5.75
C SER A 408 -19.14 5.34 5.75
N ASN A 409 -18.74 4.80 4.59
CA ASN A 409 -17.46 4.14 4.37
C ASN A 409 -16.89 4.54 3.01
N ILE A 410 -16.27 5.72 2.96
CA ILE A 410 -15.65 6.28 1.76
C ILE A 410 -14.41 5.47 1.36
N VAL A 411 -14.46 4.86 0.17
CA VAL A 411 -13.37 4.12 -0.46
C VAL A 411 -12.82 4.94 -1.65
N PRO A 412 -11.58 5.44 -1.59
CA PRO A 412 -10.94 6.12 -2.72
C PRO A 412 -10.64 5.16 -3.88
N PHE A 413 -10.61 5.66 -5.11
CA PHE A 413 -9.97 4.94 -6.21
C PHE A 413 -8.45 4.87 -5.95
N PRO A 414 -7.81 3.68 -6.06
CA PRO A 414 -6.41 3.52 -5.66
C PRO A 414 -5.39 4.08 -6.66
N SER A 415 -5.79 4.31 -7.91
CA SER A 415 -5.01 4.99 -8.94
C SER A 415 -5.88 5.41 -10.13
N SER A 416 -5.37 6.31 -10.97
CA SER A 416 -5.92 6.57 -12.30
C SER A 416 -6.01 5.28 -13.11
N GLY A 417 -7.17 5.02 -13.74
CA GLY A 417 -7.43 3.79 -14.49
C GLY A 417 -7.57 2.52 -13.64
N ALA A 418 -7.71 2.62 -12.32
CA ALA A 418 -8.21 1.50 -11.51
C ALA A 418 -9.71 1.33 -11.75
N PRO A 419 -10.25 0.09 -11.81
CA PRO A 419 -11.70 -0.12 -11.93
C PRO A 419 -12.43 0.37 -10.67
N ILE A 420 -13.71 0.70 -10.82
CA ILE A 420 -14.56 1.20 -9.73
C ILE A 420 -14.48 0.24 -8.52
N PRO A 421 -14.12 0.71 -7.31
CA PRO A 421 -14.00 -0.14 -6.13
C PRO A 421 -15.28 -0.92 -5.82
N SER A 422 -15.13 -2.12 -5.23
CA SER A 422 -16.23 -3.03 -4.86
C SER A 422 -17.17 -3.49 -5.98
N ALA A 423 -17.00 -3.01 -7.23
CA ALA A 423 -18.03 -3.12 -8.26
C ALA A 423 -17.83 -4.30 -9.25
N THR A 424 -18.90 -5.08 -9.44
CA THR A 424 -18.94 -6.25 -10.34
C THR A 424 -19.14 -5.82 -11.80
N VAL A 425 -18.81 -6.67 -12.78
CA VAL A 425 -19.14 -6.41 -14.20
C VAL A 425 -20.57 -6.90 -14.46
N ALA A 426 -21.43 -6.10 -15.10
CA ALA A 426 -22.75 -6.59 -15.53
C ALA A 426 -22.57 -7.79 -16.48
N PRO A 427 -23.18 -8.95 -16.20
CA PRO A 427 -23.11 -10.10 -17.08
C PRO A 427 -23.80 -9.83 -18.43
N ASP A 428 -23.38 -10.59 -19.44
CA ASP A 428 -24.02 -10.65 -20.76
C ASP A 428 -24.07 -9.31 -21.54
N GLN A 429 -23.21 -8.34 -21.19
CA GLN A 429 -23.07 -7.04 -21.87
C GLN A 429 -22.80 -7.14 -23.38
N SER A 430 -22.20 -8.24 -23.86
CA SER A 430 -22.03 -8.50 -25.30
C SER A 430 -23.33 -8.84 -26.03
N GLU A 431 -24.36 -9.32 -25.33
CA GLU A 431 -25.66 -9.68 -25.90
C GLU A 431 -26.57 -8.45 -26.07
N VAL A 432 -26.16 -7.26 -25.64
CA VAL A 432 -26.92 -6.02 -25.85
C VAL A 432 -27.11 -5.71 -27.35
N THR A 433 -26.29 -6.24 -28.26
CA THR A 433 -26.55 -6.10 -29.71
C THR A 433 -27.71 -6.93 -30.23
N ASP A 434 -28.16 -7.96 -29.51
CA ASP A 434 -29.27 -8.80 -29.92
C ASP A 434 -30.61 -8.14 -29.57
N ARG A 435 -31.38 -7.80 -30.61
CA ARG A 435 -32.74 -7.28 -30.43
C ARG A 435 -33.61 -8.34 -29.76
N PRO A 436 -34.26 -8.05 -28.62
CA PRO A 436 -35.20 -8.99 -28.03
C PRO A 436 -36.32 -9.30 -29.05
N ALA A 437 -36.77 -10.56 -29.08
CA ALA A 437 -37.86 -10.95 -29.94
C ALA A 437 -39.11 -10.13 -29.61
N TYR A 438 -39.75 -9.53 -30.62
CA TYR A 438 -40.92 -8.66 -30.42
C TYR A 438 -42.12 -9.48 -29.93
N THR A 439 -42.21 -9.63 -28.61
CA THR A 439 -43.37 -10.14 -27.89
C THR A 439 -44.39 -9.03 -27.71
N SER A 440 -45.67 -9.30 -27.94
CA SER A 440 -46.73 -8.40 -27.49
C SER A 440 -46.60 -8.16 -25.98
N PRO A 441 -46.78 -6.93 -25.48
CA PRO A 441 -46.67 -6.64 -24.06
C PRO A 441 -47.64 -7.52 -23.26
N ALA A 442 -47.10 -8.15 -22.22
CA ALA A 442 -47.85 -9.04 -21.35
C ALA A 442 -48.39 -8.22 -20.18
N PHE A 443 -49.70 -7.95 -20.24
CA PHE A 443 -50.46 -7.36 -19.15
C PHE A 443 -51.07 -8.51 -18.32
N GLU A 444 -50.50 -8.79 -17.14
CA GLU A 444 -51.08 -9.72 -16.16
C GLU A 444 -51.92 -8.99 -15.11
N ALA A 445 -51.66 -7.69 -14.87
CA ALA A 445 -52.57 -6.83 -14.14
C ALA A 445 -53.85 -6.58 -14.94
N ARG A 446 -54.97 -6.36 -14.24
CA ARG A 446 -56.27 -6.10 -14.89
C ARG A 446 -56.62 -4.61 -15.02
N GLU A 447 -56.02 -3.75 -14.21
CA GLU A 447 -56.45 -2.36 -14.00
C GLU A 447 -55.26 -1.38 -13.85
N GLY A 448 -54.03 -1.82 -14.18
CA GLY A 448 -52.81 -1.01 -14.10
C GLY A 448 -52.47 -0.55 -12.67
N PHE A 449 -52.01 0.69 -12.52
CA PHE A 449 -51.74 1.32 -11.20
C PHE A 449 -52.99 1.97 -10.57
N GLN A 450 -54.17 1.83 -11.21
CA GLN A 450 -55.43 2.37 -10.68
C GLN A 450 -56.02 1.37 -9.67
N ASP A 451 -55.70 1.55 -8.38
CA ASP A 451 -56.37 0.80 -7.30
C ASP A 451 -57.90 0.97 -7.41
N ALA A 452 -58.63 -0.14 -7.37
CA ALA A 452 -60.08 -0.18 -7.57
C ALA A 452 -60.85 0.53 -6.43
N SER A 453 -61.01 1.86 -6.54
CA SER A 453 -61.99 2.62 -5.77
C SER A 453 -63.41 2.10 -6.06
N GLU A 454 -64.26 2.01 -5.04
CA GLU A 454 -65.61 1.44 -5.15
C GLU A 454 -66.54 2.24 -6.08
N ASN A 455 -66.48 2.02 -7.40
CA ASN A 455 -67.57 2.27 -8.36
C ASN A 455 -67.33 1.54 -9.70
N GLU A 456 -68.36 0.86 -10.20
CA GLU A 456 -68.36 0.26 -11.54
C GLU A 456 -68.52 1.34 -12.65
N ASN A 457 -68.17 0.97 -13.89
CA ASN A 457 -68.48 1.63 -15.17
C ASN A 457 -67.51 2.74 -15.68
N ALA A 458 -66.48 2.34 -16.43
CA ALA A 458 -66.31 2.75 -17.84
C ALA A 458 -65.17 1.98 -18.53
N ALA A 459 -65.41 1.41 -19.71
CA ALA A 459 -64.38 0.81 -20.55
C ALA A 459 -64.56 1.21 -22.03
N VAL A 460 -63.69 2.09 -22.54
CA VAL A 460 -63.47 2.36 -23.97
C VAL A 460 -62.02 2.80 -24.15
N GLY A 461 -61.27 2.16 -25.07
CA GLY A 461 -59.95 2.62 -25.52
C GLY A 461 -59.98 3.09 -26.98
N LEU A 462 -58.96 3.84 -27.41
CA LEU A 462 -58.76 4.21 -28.83
C LEU A 462 -57.29 4.62 -29.10
N ALA A 463 -56.89 4.55 -30.37
CA ALA A 463 -55.51 4.74 -30.86
C ALA A 463 -55.43 5.95 -31.84
N PRO A 464 -54.27 6.28 -32.47
CA PRO A 464 -53.77 7.67 -32.43
C PRO A 464 -53.85 8.46 -33.75
N ALA A 465 -53.51 9.76 -33.69
CA ALA A 465 -53.18 10.59 -34.85
C ALA A 465 -52.18 11.72 -34.48
N PHE A 466 -51.15 11.93 -35.30
CA PHE A 466 -50.20 13.05 -35.21
C PHE A 466 -50.32 13.97 -36.44
N GLY A 467 -50.01 15.26 -36.29
CA GLY A 467 -50.00 16.24 -37.37
C GLY A 467 -49.01 17.38 -37.14
N THR A 468 -48.13 17.64 -38.13
CA THR A 468 -47.04 18.64 -38.14
C THR A 468 -47.51 20.07 -38.49
N VAL A 469 -46.75 21.12 -38.11
CA VAL A 469 -46.35 22.29 -38.97
C VAL A 469 -45.48 23.33 -38.21
N ILE A 470 -44.87 24.29 -38.95
CA ILE A 470 -43.81 25.30 -38.63
C ILE A 470 -44.04 26.56 -39.53
N PRO A 471 -43.23 27.67 -39.68
CA PRO A 471 -41.88 28.05 -39.13
C PRO A 471 -41.65 29.57 -38.75
N LEU A 472 -40.41 29.96 -38.35
CA LEU A 472 -39.73 31.30 -38.50
C LEU A 472 -40.20 32.52 -37.62
N PHE A 473 -39.47 33.63 -37.36
CA PHE A 473 -38.39 34.37 -38.09
C PHE A 473 -37.61 35.47 -37.27
N ARG A 474 -36.30 35.70 -37.55
CA ARG A 474 -35.53 36.98 -37.72
C ARG A 474 -35.22 38.04 -36.57
N HIS A 475 -33.94 38.05 -36.13
CA HIS A 475 -32.84 39.03 -36.44
C HIS A 475 -33.01 40.59 -36.38
N LEU A 476 -32.07 41.33 -35.72
CA LEU A 476 -31.26 42.49 -36.25
C LEU A 476 -30.42 43.30 -35.19
N SER A 477 -29.08 43.46 -35.43
CA SER A 477 -28.27 44.72 -35.59
C SER A 477 -28.14 45.80 -34.45
N THR A 478 -27.08 46.64 -34.28
CA THR A 478 -25.85 47.00 -35.08
C THR A 478 -24.67 47.56 -34.20
N LYS A 479 -23.46 47.73 -34.76
CA LYS A 479 -22.19 48.31 -34.18
C LYS A 479 -22.17 49.88 -34.19
N MET A 480 -21.22 50.66 -33.60
CA MET A 480 -19.77 50.81 -33.94
C MET A 480 -18.98 51.94 -33.17
N ARG A 481 -17.64 51.76 -32.97
CA ARG A 481 -16.50 52.75 -33.06
C ARG A 481 -16.30 53.92 -32.01
N MET A 482 -15.10 54.52 -31.78
CA MET A 482 -13.63 54.19 -31.89
C MET A 482 -12.69 55.36 -31.42
N ILE A 483 -11.34 55.22 -31.52
CA ILE A 483 -10.21 56.22 -31.45
C ILE A 483 -9.67 56.53 -30.02
N ARG A 484 -8.41 56.25 -29.59
CA ARG A 484 -7.00 56.74 -29.92
C ARG A 484 -6.72 58.20 -29.47
N ALA A 485 -5.53 58.74 -29.14
CA ALA A 485 -4.07 58.36 -29.06
C ALA A 485 -3.29 59.56 -28.39
N VAL A 486 -1.99 59.59 -27.94
CA VAL A 486 -0.88 58.64 -27.62
C VAL A 486 0.33 59.43 -26.98
N ALA A 487 1.30 58.75 -26.32
CA ALA A 487 2.71 59.16 -26.01
C ALA A 487 3.02 60.26 -24.94
N ALA A 488 4.26 60.47 -24.42
CA ALA A 488 5.42 59.59 -24.03
C ALA A 488 6.62 60.40 -23.40
N LEU A 489 7.60 59.72 -22.77
CA LEU A 489 9.01 60.15 -22.47
C LEU A 489 9.22 61.27 -21.40
N ASN A 490 10.38 61.49 -20.71
CA ASN A 490 11.70 60.83 -20.73
C ASN A 490 12.54 60.95 -19.40
N SER A 491 13.47 59.99 -19.17
CA SER A 491 14.81 60.02 -18.50
C SER A 491 15.20 61.00 -17.33
N GLY A 492 15.88 60.50 -16.28
CA GLY A 492 16.70 61.34 -15.35
C GLY A 492 17.45 60.68 -14.17
N SER A 493 18.78 60.51 -14.30
CA SER A 493 19.84 60.10 -13.33
C SER A 493 20.12 61.05 -12.13
N ALA A 494 20.87 60.76 -11.04
CA ALA A 494 21.50 59.55 -10.42
C ALA A 494 22.18 59.89 -9.04
N VAL A 495 22.94 58.93 -8.44
CA VAL A 495 23.84 59.02 -7.25
C VAL A 495 23.13 59.08 -5.88
N GLY A 496 23.49 58.37 -4.80
CA GLY A 496 24.55 57.36 -4.47
C GLY A 496 24.30 56.78 -3.05
N SER A 497 25.19 56.08 -2.30
CA SER A 497 26.58 55.62 -2.53
C SER A 497 26.99 54.38 -1.67
N ARG A 498 27.87 54.50 -0.65
CA ARG A 498 28.52 53.44 0.21
C ARG A 498 29.09 54.10 1.52
N PRO A 499 29.70 53.45 2.56
CA PRO A 499 30.37 52.12 2.63
C PRO A 499 30.14 51.32 3.96
N ALA A 500 31.08 50.43 4.34
CA ALA A 500 31.09 49.56 5.54
C ALA A 500 32.53 49.27 6.08
N VAL A 501 32.72 48.22 6.91
CA VAL A 501 33.97 47.44 7.19
C VAL A 501 34.88 47.81 8.39
N ARG A 502 35.18 46.81 9.27
CA ARG A 502 36.52 46.31 9.71
C ARG A 502 36.42 45.04 10.62
N TYR A 503 37.02 43.88 10.27
CA TYR A 503 38.41 43.35 10.56
C TYR A 503 38.69 43.06 12.06
N ALA A 504 39.32 41.97 12.55
CA ALA A 504 39.96 40.70 12.05
C ALA A 504 40.01 39.64 13.21
N GLY A 505 40.65 38.43 13.22
CA GLY A 505 41.49 37.63 12.30
C GLY A 505 42.21 36.42 13.00
N LEU A 506 42.98 35.60 12.25
CA LEU A 506 44.00 34.56 12.62
C LEU A 506 43.64 33.18 13.31
N ALA A 507 43.61 32.11 12.50
CA ALA A 507 44.45 30.88 12.45
C ALA A 507 44.88 29.96 13.66
N CYS A 508 44.97 28.64 13.36
CA CYS A 508 45.89 27.55 13.83
C CYS A 508 45.52 26.47 14.91
N ARG A 509 45.19 25.25 14.40
CA ARG A 509 45.81 23.89 14.60
C ARG A 509 46.12 23.23 16.00
N VAL A 510 45.62 21.97 16.13
CA VAL A 510 46.31 20.69 16.56
C VAL A 510 46.23 20.10 18.01
N ALA A 511 45.64 18.89 18.09
CA ALA A 511 45.90 17.64 18.88
C ALA A 511 46.00 17.49 20.44
N ALA A 512 45.09 16.64 20.96
CA ALA A 512 45.11 15.54 21.97
C ALA A 512 46.33 15.18 22.88
N ILE A 513 46.03 14.64 24.10
CA ILE A 513 46.49 13.34 24.70
C ILE A 513 46.03 13.15 26.20
N ASN A 514 46.12 11.92 26.75
CA ASN A 514 45.57 11.38 28.02
C ASN A 514 46.31 11.75 29.35
N PRO A 515 45.69 11.53 30.54
CA PRO A 515 46.29 11.67 31.89
C PRO A 515 46.71 10.34 32.60
N PRO A 516 47.59 10.39 33.64
CA PRO A 516 47.99 9.25 34.50
C PRO A 516 47.37 9.28 35.93
N ALA A 517 47.89 8.49 36.90
CA ALA A 517 47.20 8.09 38.15
C ALA A 517 48.04 8.06 39.47
N ALA A 518 47.36 7.69 40.58
CA ALA A 518 47.84 7.00 41.81
C ALA A 518 48.08 7.76 43.16
N GLN A 519 47.50 7.19 44.26
CA GLN A 519 48.02 6.97 45.65
C GLN A 519 48.46 8.17 46.57
N CYS A 520 48.60 8.09 47.91
CA CYS A 520 47.90 7.37 49.02
C CYS A 520 48.39 7.90 50.43
N TYR A 521 47.75 7.50 51.56
CA TYR A 521 48.08 7.78 53.00
C TYR A 521 48.00 9.28 53.46
N SER A 522 47.91 9.76 54.71
CA SER A 522 47.66 9.38 56.15
C SER A 522 48.53 10.34 57.03
N SER A 523 48.36 10.69 58.32
CA SER A 523 47.38 10.36 59.39
C SER A 523 47.38 11.38 60.58
N ARG A 524 46.20 11.58 61.18
CA ARG A 524 45.78 12.16 62.52
C ARG A 524 46.81 12.66 63.57
N LEU A 525 46.37 13.65 64.38
CA LEU A 525 46.24 13.53 65.86
C LEU A 525 45.29 14.58 66.53
N SER A 526 44.84 14.25 67.75
CA SER A 526 43.85 14.87 68.68
C SER A 526 43.93 16.38 68.97
N GLY A 527 42.89 17.11 69.43
CA GLY A 527 41.51 16.77 69.91
C GLY A 527 40.87 18.01 70.62
N LEU A 528 39.92 18.00 71.59
CA LEU A 528 39.03 16.99 72.22
C LEU A 528 38.02 17.67 73.22
N ARG A 529 36.67 17.67 73.02
CA ARG A 529 35.58 17.55 74.07
C ARG A 529 34.13 17.83 73.58
N TYR A 530 33.21 16.90 73.86
CA TYR A 530 31.71 16.95 73.94
C TYR A 530 30.86 17.64 72.84
N PHE A 531 29.68 17.14 72.41
CA PHE A 531 28.83 16.03 72.87
C PHE A 531 28.47 15.02 71.74
N SER A 532 27.84 13.90 72.12
CA SER A 532 27.40 12.73 71.32
C SER A 532 26.65 13.05 69.99
N ARG A 533 26.62 12.18 68.96
CA ARG A 533 26.80 10.70 68.92
C ARG A 533 27.78 10.19 67.84
N SER A 534 28.32 9.00 68.11
CA SER A 534 29.10 8.07 67.27
C SER A 534 29.02 8.20 65.72
N PRO A 535 30.15 8.36 65.01
CA PRO A 535 30.21 8.41 63.54
C PRO A 535 30.20 7.01 62.88
N VAL A 536 29.11 6.24 63.05
CA VAL A 536 28.90 4.94 62.40
C VAL A 536 27.95 5.13 61.21
N SER A 537 28.50 5.41 60.01
CA SER A 537 27.71 5.57 58.77
C SER A 537 28.55 5.64 57.49
N ARG A 538 29.71 6.32 57.49
CA ARG A 538 30.47 6.59 56.24
C ARG A 538 31.51 5.53 55.88
N ALA A 539 31.94 4.71 56.85
CA ALA A 539 32.68 3.49 56.56
C ALA A 539 31.75 2.37 56.08
N SER A 540 30.50 2.31 56.60
CA SER A 540 29.52 1.36 56.08
C SER A 540 29.17 1.70 54.65
N SER A 541 28.73 2.91 54.29
CA SER A 541 28.28 3.17 52.89
C SER A 541 29.29 2.79 51.80
N ALA A 542 30.61 2.89 52.04
CA ALA A 542 31.63 2.44 51.10
C ALA A 542 31.89 0.92 51.17
N ALA A 543 32.03 0.34 52.36
CA ALA A 543 32.21 -1.11 52.53
C ALA A 543 30.95 -1.91 52.17
N GLU A 544 29.77 -1.31 52.33
CA GLU A 544 28.44 -1.81 52.03
C GLU A 544 28.12 -1.63 50.55
N ALA A 545 28.57 -0.56 49.89
CA ALA A 545 28.58 -0.49 48.43
C ALA A 545 29.53 -1.53 47.82
N ALA A 546 30.73 -1.71 48.38
CA ALA A 546 31.68 -2.72 47.92
C ALA A 546 31.21 -4.16 48.21
N LEU A 547 30.58 -4.41 49.36
CA LEU A 547 30.01 -5.71 49.74
C LEU A 547 28.66 -5.98 49.05
N LYS A 548 27.95 -4.94 48.62
CA LYS A 548 26.83 -5.03 47.69
C LYS A 548 27.32 -5.36 46.29
N GLN A 549 28.33 -4.65 45.75
CA GLN A 549 28.99 -5.02 44.50
C GLN A 549 29.55 -6.45 44.55
N ALA A 550 30.18 -6.87 45.65
CA ALA A 550 30.68 -8.24 45.81
C ALA A 550 29.55 -9.28 45.86
N LYS A 551 28.41 -8.96 46.50
CA LYS A 551 27.21 -9.82 46.47
C LYS A 551 26.52 -9.83 45.10
N GLU A 552 26.56 -8.73 44.36
CA GLU A 552 25.98 -8.59 43.02
C GLU A 552 26.86 -9.27 41.96
N LEU A 553 28.19 -9.20 42.07
CA LEU A 553 29.16 -9.97 41.29
C LEU A 553 29.09 -11.47 41.62
N ALA A 554 28.91 -11.82 42.90
CA ALA A 554 28.63 -13.20 43.29
C ALA A 554 27.25 -13.70 42.82
N ALA A 555 26.29 -12.80 42.57
CA ALA A 555 25.00 -13.14 41.96
C ALA A 555 25.13 -13.40 40.45
N ALA A 556 25.99 -12.65 39.75
CA ALA A 556 26.26 -12.83 38.32
C ALA A 556 26.97 -14.17 37.98
N ASN A 557 27.62 -14.82 38.95
CA ASN A 557 28.26 -16.13 38.83
C ASN A 557 27.53 -17.23 39.64
N MET A 558 26.21 -17.13 39.82
CA MET A 558 25.43 -18.19 40.49
C MET A 558 25.17 -19.40 39.59
N THR A 559 25.22 -20.60 40.16
CA THR A 559 24.76 -21.82 39.47
C THR A 559 23.23 -21.83 39.33
N PRO A 560 22.68 -22.54 38.32
CA PRO A 560 21.23 -22.62 38.11
C PRO A 560 20.47 -23.11 39.36
N GLU A 561 21.03 -24.12 40.04
CA GLU A 561 20.51 -24.69 41.28
C GLU A 561 20.44 -23.65 42.42
N ALA A 562 21.48 -22.83 42.57
CA ALA A 562 21.55 -21.81 43.61
C ALA A 562 20.59 -20.63 43.35
N ALA A 563 20.25 -20.36 42.08
CA ALA A 563 19.20 -19.41 41.72
C ALA A 563 17.80 -19.99 41.96
N ALA A 564 17.55 -21.23 41.51
CA ALA A 564 16.29 -21.93 41.71
C ALA A 564 15.95 -22.12 43.20
N ALA A 565 16.95 -22.27 44.06
CA ALA A 565 16.79 -22.33 45.52
C ALA A 565 16.53 -20.97 46.21
N ARG A 566 16.63 -19.83 45.49
CA ARG A 566 16.34 -18.47 45.99
C ARG A 566 15.13 -17.80 45.33
N MET A 567 14.59 -18.35 44.25
CA MET A 567 13.33 -17.93 43.65
C MET A 567 12.18 -18.01 44.68
N THR A 568 11.26 -17.04 44.64
CA THR A 568 10.04 -17.14 45.45
C THR A 568 9.10 -18.21 44.88
N PRO A 569 8.25 -18.85 45.70
CA PRO A 569 7.25 -19.79 45.20
C PRO A 569 6.30 -19.17 44.16
N GLU A 570 6.00 -17.87 44.32
CA GLU A 570 5.17 -17.08 43.40
C GLU A 570 5.85 -16.89 42.04
N GLU A 571 7.13 -16.50 42.02
CA GLU A 571 7.89 -16.31 40.79
C GLU A 571 8.10 -17.64 40.04
N LYS A 572 8.39 -18.72 40.78
CA LYS A 572 8.47 -20.08 40.21
C LYS A 572 7.14 -20.52 39.59
N LYS A 573 6.00 -20.19 40.22
CA LYS A 573 4.66 -20.47 39.67
C LYS A 573 4.33 -19.59 38.44
N ARG A 574 4.69 -18.30 38.43
CA ARG A 574 4.55 -17.45 37.23
C ARG A 574 5.31 -18.06 36.06
N LEU A 575 6.57 -18.45 36.28
CA LEU A 575 7.41 -19.05 35.25
C LEU A 575 6.85 -20.39 34.77
N SER A 576 6.30 -21.26 35.63
CA SER A 576 5.74 -22.55 35.20
C SER A 576 4.50 -22.41 34.30
N MET A 577 3.73 -21.33 34.46
CA MET A 577 2.52 -21.06 33.66
C MET A 577 2.77 -20.25 32.38
N LEU A 578 3.99 -19.74 32.16
CA LEU A 578 4.34 -18.94 30.98
C LEU A 578 4.80 -19.82 29.81
N ARG A 579 4.38 -19.49 28.58
CA ARG A 579 4.89 -20.05 27.32
C ARG A 579 5.16 -18.91 26.33
N ASN A 580 6.31 -18.91 25.66
CA ASN A 580 6.56 -18.03 24.51
C ASN A 580 6.62 -18.92 23.25
N ILE A 581 5.58 -18.86 22.43
CA ILE A 581 5.37 -19.76 21.29
C ILE A 581 5.25 -19.04 19.94
N GLY A 582 5.84 -19.63 18.91
CA GLY A 582 5.67 -19.18 17.52
C GLY A 582 4.77 -20.11 16.72
N ILE A 583 3.96 -19.55 15.82
CA ILE A 583 3.26 -20.32 14.79
C ILE A 583 4.08 -20.25 13.50
N ALA A 584 4.57 -21.39 12.99
CA ALA A 584 5.48 -21.43 11.85
C ALA A 584 5.11 -22.56 10.87
N ALA A 585 5.15 -22.27 9.57
CA ALA A 585 4.66 -23.16 8.51
C ALA A 585 4.98 -22.63 7.12
N HIS A 586 4.78 -23.48 6.10
CA HIS A 586 4.70 -23.09 4.69
C HIS A 586 3.57 -22.06 4.43
N ILE A 587 3.62 -21.41 3.25
CA ILE A 587 2.51 -20.65 2.67
C ILE A 587 1.23 -21.53 2.65
N ASP A 588 0.05 -20.92 2.76
CA ASP A 588 -1.27 -21.57 2.71
C ASP A 588 -1.52 -22.75 3.65
N SER A 589 -0.65 -23.00 4.63
CA SER A 589 -0.89 -23.96 5.72
C SER A 589 -1.89 -23.43 6.77
N GLY A 590 -2.26 -22.14 6.68
CA GLY A 590 -3.26 -21.50 7.55
C GLY A 590 -2.74 -21.10 8.92
N LYS A 591 -1.54 -20.49 9.00
CA LYS A 591 -0.95 -19.97 10.25
C LYS A 591 -1.88 -18.97 10.92
N THR A 592 -2.13 -17.84 10.25
CA THR A 592 -3.00 -16.76 10.73
C THR A 592 -4.39 -17.28 11.08
N THR A 593 -4.93 -18.25 10.31
CA THR A 593 -6.19 -18.92 10.64
C THR A 593 -6.13 -19.67 11.97
N VAL A 594 -5.06 -20.43 12.24
CA VAL A 594 -4.83 -21.06 13.56
C VAL A 594 -4.71 -20.00 14.64
N THR A 595 -3.90 -18.96 14.42
CA THR A 595 -3.67 -17.85 15.36
C THR A 595 -4.98 -17.13 15.75
N GLU A 596 -5.85 -16.83 14.80
CA GLU A 596 -7.18 -16.26 15.06
C GLU A 596 -8.07 -17.21 15.89
N ARG A 597 -8.09 -18.53 15.61
CA ARG A 597 -8.83 -19.48 16.46
C ARG A 597 -8.23 -19.56 17.87
N ILE A 598 -6.91 -19.43 18.04
CA ILE A 598 -6.27 -19.35 19.37
C ILE A 598 -6.75 -18.10 20.12
N LEU A 599 -6.76 -16.93 19.48
CA LEU A 599 -7.24 -15.68 20.09
C LEU A 599 -8.75 -15.71 20.41
N PHE A 600 -9.54 -16.41 19.62
CA PHE A 600 -10.97 -16.63 19.90
C PHE A 600 -11.20 -17.58 21.08
N TYR A 601 -10.58 -18.77 21.10
CA TYR A 601 -10.78 -19.74 22.19
C TYR A 601 -10.19 -19.30 23.53
N THR A 602 -9.19 -18.41 23.53
CA THR A 602 -8.69 -17.71 24.74
C THR A 602 -9.54 -16.50 25.15
N GLY A 603 -10.61 -16.18 24.41
CA GLY A 603 -11.53 -15.09 24.72
C GLY A 603 -11.00 -13.68 24.46
N ARG A 604 -9.84 -13.55 23.79
CA ARG A 604 -9.23 -12.25 23.43
C ARG A 604 -9.87 -11.61 22.20
N VAL A 605 -10.41 -12.41 21.29
CA VAL A 605 -11.15 -11.96 20.10
C VAL A 605 -12.61 -12.46 20.17
N LYS A 606 -13.57 -11.57 19.90
CA LYS A 606 -15.02 -11.87 20.05
C LYS A 606 -15.68 -12.47 18.81
N ALA A 607 -15.15 -12.17 17.62
CA ALA A 607 -15.67 -12.61 16.33
C ALA A 607 -14.48 -12.94 15.41
N ILE A 608 -14.62 -14.00 14.61
CA ILE A 608 -13.53 -14.55 13.80
C ILE A 608 -13.74 -14.15 12.35
N HIS A 609 -12.83 -13.36 11.82
CA HIS A 609 -12.78 -12.92 10.43
C HIS A 609 -11.78 -13.77 9.65
N GLU A 610 -11.89 -13.82 8.32
CA GLU A 610 -11.02 -14.64 7.48
C GLU A 610 -10.03 -13.78 6.68
N VAL A 611 -8.80 -14.27 6.49
CA VAL A 611 -7.70 -13.56 5.81
C VAL A 611 -8.07 -13.08 4.39
N ARG A 612 -9.03 -13.77 3.75
CA ARG A 612 -9.67 -13.36 2.49
C ARG A 612 -11.19 -13.63 2.55
N GLY A 613 -11.84 -13.21 3.63
CA GLY A 613 -13.29 -13.31 3.77
C GLY A 613 -14.03 -12.29 2.88
N ARG A 614 -15.35 -12.47 2.74
CA ARG A 614 -16.25 -11.51 2.07
C ARG A 614 -16.58 -10.28 2.94
N ASP A 615 -16.09 -10.28 4.17
CA ASP A 615 -16.32 -9.28 5.21
C ASP A 615 -15.36 -8.08 5.13
N GLY A 616 -14.29 -8.15 4.33
CA GLY A 616 -13.35 -7.04 4.10
C GLY A 616 -12.45 -6.65 5.28
N VAL A 617 -12.86 -6.95 6.53
CA VAL A 617 -12.13 -6.65 7.77
C VAL A 617 -10.75 -7.31 7.82
N GLY A 618 -10.62 -8.53 7.30
CA GLY A 618 -9.41 -9.34 7.36
C GLY A 618 -9.09 -9.87 8.77
N ALA A 619 -8.00 -10.62 8.90
CA ALA A 619 -7.53 -11.10 10.20
C ALA A 619 -7.02 -9.95 11.08
N LYS A 620 -7.18 -10.06 12.40
CA LYS A 620 -6.67 -9.07 13.38
C LYS A 620 -5.14 -9.11 13.46
N MET A 621 -4.53 -10.24 13.12
CA MET A 621 -3.06 -10.40 13.10
C MET A 621 -2.39 -9.80 11.85
N ASP A 622 -3.09 -9.76 10.70
CA ASP A 622 -2.60 -9.09 9.48
C ASP A 622 -2.97 -7.60 9.58
N SER A 623 -2.05 -6.82 10.13
CA SER A 623 -2.28 -5.45 10.59
C SER A 623 -2.04 -4.38 9.52
N MET A 624 -1.17 -4.68 8.54
CA MET A 624 -0.87 -3.77 7.44
C MET A 624 -1.86 -3.96 6.28
N GLU A 625 -2.22 -2.87 5.59
CA GLU A 625 -3.04 -2.91 4.37
C GLU A 625 -2.50 -3.91 3.33
N LEU A 626 -1.18 -3.87 3.08
CA LEU A 626 -0.48 -4.76 2.16
C LEU A 626 -0.56 -6.25 2.56
N GLU A 627 -0.69 -6.57 3.85
CA GLU A 627 -0.88 -7.94 4.32
C GLU A 627 -2.29 -8.44 3.99
N ARG A 628 -3.29 -7.57 4.14
CA ARG A 628 -4.71 -7.85 3.83
C ARG A 628 -4.96 -7.96 2.33
N GLU A 629 -4.51 -6.98 1.55
CA GLU A 629 -4.61 -6.97 0.08
C GLU A 629 -4.00 -8.22 -0.55
N ARG A 630 -2.78 -8.59 -0.13
CA ARG A 630 -2.09 -9.77 -0.66
C ARG A 630 -2.51 -11.06 0.05
N GLY A 631 -3.21 -10.99 1.18
CA GLY A 631 -3.60 -12.12 2.03
C GLY A 631 -2.40 -12.93 2.53
N ILE A 632 -1.30 -12.24 2.87
CA ILE A 632 -0.07 -12.84 3.41
C ILE A 632 0.45 -11.99 4.57
N THR A 633 0.78 -12.63 5.68
CA THR A 633 1.54 -12.01 6.77
C THR A 633 2.96 -11.68 6.27
N ILE A 634 3.40 -10.44 6.47
CA ILE A 634 4.69 -9.88 6.02
C ILE A 634 5.62 -9.69 7.22
N GLN A 635 5.16 -8.96 8.24
CA GLN A 635 5.91 -8.77 9.49
C GLN A 635 5.55 -9.84 10.52
N SER A 636 6.44 -10.09 11.49
CA SER A 636 6.06 -10.89 12.65
C SER A 636 5.06 -10.14 13.54
N ALA A 637 3.90 -10.76 13.81
CA ALA A 637 2.84 -10.18 14.62
C ALA A 637 2.89 -10.76 16.04
N ALA A 638 3.18 -9.91 17.02
CA ALA A 638 3.30 -10.30 18.43
C ALA A 638 2.00 -9.99 19.19
N THR A 639 1.52 -10.96 19.96
CA THR A 639 0.29 -10.86 20.76
C THR A 639 0.41 -11.70 22.03
N PHE A 640 -0.53 -11.56 22.96
CA PHE A 640 -0.61 -12.39 24.16
C PHE A 640 -2.05 -12.81 24.46
N ALA A 641 -2.19 -13.96 25.11
CA ALA A 641 -3.46 -14.60 25.42
C ALA A 641 -3.36 -15.50 26.65
N ASP A 642 -4.51 -15.80 27.26
CA ASP A 642 -4.60 -16.61 28.49
C ASP A 642 -5.40 -17.88 28.20
N TRP A 643 -4.77 -19.06 28.32
CA TRP A 643 -5.44 -20.34 28.13
C TRP A 643 -5.85 -20.95 29.47
N LYS A 644 -7.14 -21.26 29.61
CA LYS A 644 -7.71 -21.93 30.78
C LYS A 644 -7.74 -23.43 30.52
N LYS A 645 -6.73 -24.15 31.02
CA LYS A 645 -6.66 -25.60 30.90
C LYS A 645 -7.42 -26.26 32.04
N THR A 646 -8.34 -27.16 31.72
CA THR A 646 -9.11 -27.92 32.72
C THR A 646 -8.67 -29.38 32.71
N GLU A 647 -7.91 -29.81 33.73
CA GLU A 647 -7.39 -31.17 33.86
C GLU A 647 -7.77 -31.75 35.23
N ASN A 648 -8.37 -32.94 35.25
CA ASN A 648 -8.85 -33.63 36.45
C ASN A 648 -9.73 -32.77 37.39
N GLY A 649 -10.56 -31.89 36.80
CA GLY A 649 -11.46 -30.99 37.55
C GLY A 649 -10.79 -29.77 38.17
N LYS A 650 -9.50 -29.53 37.89
CA LYS A 650 -8.80 -28.29 38.25
C LYS A 650 -8.63 -27.42 37.01
N GLU A 651 -8.92 -26.13 37.14
CA GLU A 651 -8.66 -25.13 36.12
C GLU A 651 -7.34 -24.41 36.43
N GLU A 652 -6.40 -24.43 35.48
CA GLU A 652 -5.13 -23.72 35.55
C GLU A 652 -5.02 -22.73 34.38
N THR A 653 -4.67 -21.48 34.66
CA THR A 653 -4.45 -20.46 33.65
C THR A 653 -2.98 -20.40 33.24
N TYR A 654 -2.73 -20.59 31.94
CA TYR A 654 -1.43 -20.46 31.30
C TYR A 654 -1.37 -19.17 30.49
N HIS A 655 -0.27 -18.43 30.60
CA HIS A 655 -0.04 -17.20 29.85
C HIS A 655 0.77 -17.53 28.60
N PHE A 656 0.22 -17.22 27.42
CA PHE A 656 0.88 -17.41 26.13
C PHE A 656 1.29 -16.06 25.56
N ASN A 657 2.59 -15.86 25.35
CA ASN A 657 3.08 -14.87 24.40
C ASN A 657 3.21 -15.58 23.04
N LEU A 658 2.57 -15.03 22.02
CA LEU A 658 2.34 -15.67 20.73
C LEU A 658 2.93 -14.77 19.63
N ILE A 659 3.80 -15.34 18.79
CA ILE A 659 4.35 -14.67 17.61
C ILE A 659 3.86 -15.43 16.37
N ASP A 660 3.04 -14.80 15.54
CA ASP A 660 2.80 -15.32 14.19
C ASP A 660 3.98 -14.93 13.29
N THR A 661 4.38 -15.85 12.41
CA THR A 661 5.58 -15.69 11.57
C THR A 661 5.19 -15.75 10.09
N PRO A 662 5.80 -14.93 9.22
CA PRO A 662 5.45 -14.93 7.80
C PRO A 662 5.81 -16.26 7.13
N GLY A 663 4.99 -16.66 6.15
CA GLY A 663 5.21 -17.91 5.42
C GLY A 663 6.16 -17.82 4.23
N HIS A 664 6.43 -16.61 3.74
CA HIS A 664 7.12 -16.41 2.47
C HIS A 664 8.64 -16.47 2.64
N ILE A 665 9.33 -17.08 1.66
CA ILE A 665 10.80 -17.24 1.68
C ILE A 665 11.54 -15.90 1.75
N ASP A 666 10.94 -14.85 1.18
CA ASP A 666 11.54 -13.51 1.18
C ASP A 666 11.50 -12.82 2.55
N PHE A 667 10.58 -13.21 3.44
CA PHE A 667 10.50 -12.69 4.81
C PHE A 667 11.10 -13.67 5.83
N THR A 668 12.04 -14.53 5.40
CA THR A 668 12.75 -15.49 6.25
C THR A 668 13.44 -14.84 7.44
N ILE A 669 13.87 -13.58 7.32
CA ILE A 669 14.48 -12.81 8.41
C ILE A 669 13.56 -12.59 9.62
N GLU A 670 12.24 -12.45 9.41
CA GLU A 670 11.27 -12.39 10.50
C GLU A 670 11.12 -13.74 11.21
N VAL A 671 11.28 -14.84 10.48
CA VAL A 671 11.29 -16.19 11.05
C VAL A 671 12.58 -16.42 11.85
N GLU A 672 13.75 -15.97 11.37
CA GLU A 672 15.00 -15.95 12.16
C GLU A 672 14.82 -15.16 13.46
N ARG A 673 14.24 -13.95 13.37
CA ARG A 673 13.96 -13.07 14.52
C ARG A 673 13.09 -13.75 15.56
N ALA A 674 11.97 -14.34 15.12
CA ALA A 674 11.05 -15.02 16.01
C ALA A 674 11.71 -16.26 16.64
N MET A 675 12.32 -17.15 15.84
CA MET A 675 12.92 -18.38 16.36
C MET A 675 14.09 -18.12 17.32
N ARG A 676 14.83 -17.01 17.18
CA ARG A 676 15.88 -16.60 18.14
C ARG A 676 15.33 -16.20 19.53
N VAL A 677 14.03 -15.93 19.63
CA VAL A 677 13.35 -15.26 20.76
C VAL A 677 12.29 -16.13 21.44
N LEU A 678 11.91 -17.24 20.83
CA LEU A 678 10.87 -18.14 21.33
C LEU A 678 11.45 -19.28 22.19
N ASP A 679 10.65 -19.78 23.14
CA ASP A 679 11.02 -21.00 23.88
C ASP A 679 10.54 -22.26 23.16
N GLY A 680 9.50 -22.17 22.32
CA GLY A 680 9.00 -23.29 21.53
C GLY A 680 8.17 -22.84 20.32
N ALA A 681 7.76 -23.79 19.48
CA ALA A 681 6.98 -23.50 18.29
C ALA A 681 5.90 -24.56 17.99
N VAL A 682 4.86 -24.12 17.27
CA VAL A 682 3.86 -24.98 16.63
C VAL A 682 4.19 -25.01 15.13
N MET A 683 4.70 -26.14 14.66
CA MET A 683 4.96 -26.37 13.23
C MET A 683 3.65 -26.82 12.56
N VAL A 684 2.98 -25.91 11.86
CA VAL A 684 1.71 -26.22 11.17
C VAL A 684 1.99 -26.83 9.79
N LEU A 685 1.27 -27.90 9.46
CA LEU A 685 1.39 -28.66 8.21
C LEU A 685 0.02 -28.81 7.55
N CYS A 686 -0.02 -28.91 6.22
CA CYS A 686 -1.24 -29.18 5.48
C CYS A 686 -1.49 -30.70 5.37
N ALA A 687 -2.68 -31.18 5.76
CA ALA A 687 -3.06 -32.60 5.70
C ALA A 687 -2.99 -33.25 4.31
N VAL A 688 -3.06 -32.45 3.23
CA VAL A 688 -2.96 -32.95 1.84
C VAL A 688 -1.49 -32.98 1.37
N SER A 689 -0.73 -31.92 1.69
CA SER A 689 0.60 -31.64 1.12
C SER A 689 1.76 -32.20 1.95
N GLY A 690 1.59 -32.35 3.27
CA GLY A 690 2.65 -32.79 4.19
C GLY A 690 3.83 -31.82 4.25
N VAL A 691 5.06 -32.36 4.26
CA VAL A 691 6.31 -31.57 4.33
C VAL A 691 6.71 -31.03 2.95
N GLN A 692 6.70 -29.69 2.84
CA GLN A 692 7.02 -28.91 1.64
C GLN A 692 8.40 -28.24 1.77
N SER A 693 8.91 -27.57 0.72
CA SER A 693 10.27 -27.01 0.70
C SER A 693 10.55 -26.03 1.84
N GLN A 694 9.71 -25.01 2.01
CA GLN A 694 9.86 -24.04 3.10
C GLN A 694 9.70 -24.66 4.49
N THR A 695 8.98 -25.78 4.63
CA THR A 695 8.94 -26.54 5.89
C THR A 695 10.34 -27.02 6.30
N ILE A 696 11.17 -27.42 5.33
CA ILE A 696 12.56 -27.83 5.57
C ILE A 696 13.42 -26.61 5.95
N THR A 697 13.20 -25.45 5.33
CA THR A 697 13.85 -24.18 5.72
C THR A 697 13.52 -23.79 7.16
N VAL A 698 12.24 -23.82 7.53
CA VAL A 698 11.76 -23.54 8.90
C VAL A 698 12.30 -24.57 9.91
N ASP A 699 12.40 -25.85 9.53
CA ASP A 699 13.06 -26.87 10.35
C ASP A 699 14.55 -26.58 10.57
N ARG A 700 15.29 -26.18 9.52
CA ARG A 700 16.70 -25.75 9.63
C ARG A 700 16.84 -24.55 10.59
N GLN A 701 15.92 -23.59 10.54
CA GLN A 701 15.90 -22.42 11.44
C GLN A 701 15.63 -22.81 12.90
N MET A 702 14.61 -23.65 13.16
CA MET A 702 14.33 -24.18 14.50
C MET A 702 15.51 -24.98 15.06
N LYS A 703 16.16 -25.82 14.23
CA LYS A 703 17.37 -26.56 14.60
C LYS A 703 18.54 -25.63 14.92
N ARG A 704 18.75 -24.54 14.16
CA ARG A 704 19.82 -23.55 14.41
C ARG A 704 19.72 -22.89 15.80
N TYR A 705 18.51 -22.57 16.26
CA TYR A 705 18.27 -21.94 17.56
C TYR A 705 17.85 -22.92 18.66
N ASN A 706 17.91 -24.24 18.40
CA ASN A 706 17.54 -25.31 19.34
C ASN A 706 16.11 -25.20 19.90
N VAL A 707 15.12 -24.82 19.08
CA VAL A 707 13.73 -24.55 19.51
C VAL A 707 12.87 -25.84 19.52
N PRO A 708 12.37 -26.30 20.69
CA PRO A 708 11.40 -27.39 20.79
C PRO A 708 10.09 -27.11 20.08
N ARG A 709 9.45 -28.15 19.55
CA ARG A 709 8.27 -27.99 18.69
C ARG A 709 7.27 -29.13 18.79
N ILE A 710 6.01 -28.78 18.58
CA ILE A 710 4.92 -29.72 18.33
C ILE A 710 4.49 -29.57 16.86
N SER A 711 4.04 -30.65 16.23
CA SER A 711 3.56 -30.63 14.84
C SER A 711 2.04 -30.66 14.81
N PHE A 712 1.41 -29.72 14.10
CA PHE A 712 -0.06 -29.66 13.96
C PHE A 712 -0.48 -29.81 12.50
N VAL A 713 -1.12 -30.94 12.18
CA VAL A 713 -1.67 -31.22 10.86
C VAL A 713 -3.05 -30.55 10.75
N ASN A 714 -3.05 -29.40 10.08
CA ASN A 714 -4.21 -28.56 9.82
C ASN A 714 -4.86 -28.93 8.46
N LYS A 715 -6.06 -28.39 8.24
CA LYS A 715 -6.85 -28.55 7.00
C LYS A 715 -7.33 -29.99 6.75
N MET A 716 -7.65 -30.73 7.83
CA MET A 716 -8.28 -32.05 7.81
C MET A 716 -9.66 -32.10 7.11
N ASP A 717 -10.28 -30.93 6.89
CA ASP A 717 -11.53 -30.72 6.15
C ASP A 717 -11.40 -30.85 4.62
N ARG A 718 -10.18 -30.78 4.08
CA ARG A 718 -9.95 -30.77 2.62
C ARG A 718 -9.98 -32.17 2.01
N MET A 719 -10.42 -32.25 0.75
CA MET A 719 -10.37 -33.49 -0.02
C MET A 719 -8.92 -33.99 -0.17
N GLY A 720 -8.71 -35.29 0.01
CA GLY A 720 -7.38 -35.92 0.01
C GLY A 720 -6.56 -35.69 1.30
N ALA A 721 -7.18 -35.29 2.41
CA ALA A 721 -6.50 -35.15 3.69
C ALA A 721 -6.01 -36.51 4.24
N ASN A 722 -4.70 -36.67 4.39
CA ASN A 722 -4.08 -37.86 4.99
C ASN A 722 -3.00 -37.42 6.01
N PRO A 723 -3.31 -37.45 7.31
CA PRO A 723 -2.37 -37.00 8.34
C PRO A 723 -1.22 -38.00 8.56
N PHE A 724 -1.42 -39.30 8.33
CA PHE A 724 -0.37 -40.31 8.50
C PHE A 724 0.77 -40.13 7.48
N LYS A 725 0.42 -39.80 6.23
CA LYS A 725 1.38 -39.35 5.21
C LYS A 725 2.21 -38.15 5.69
N ALA A 726 1.62 -37.21 6.44
CA ALA A 726 2.37 -36.09 7.01
C ALA A 726 3.37 -36.56 8.10
N VAL A 727 2.98 -37.51 8.96
CA VAL A 727 3.89 -38.14 9.95
C VAL A 727 5.06 -38.85 9.25
N GLU A 728 4.80 -39.65 8.22
CA GLU A 728 5.84 -40.33 7.42
C GLU A 728 6.79 -39.32 6.74
N MET A 729 6.25 -38.21 6.23
CA MET A 729 7.05 -37.14 5.61
C MET A 729 7.90 -36.36 6.61
N ILE A 730 7.50 -36.23 7.89
CA ILE A 730 8.37 -35.68 8.95
C ILE A 730 9.55 -36.61 9.20
N ASN A 731 9.27 -37.90 9.47
CA ASN A 731 10.31 -38.90 9.75
C ASN A 731 11.32 -39.02 8.59
N SER A 732 10.85 -39.08 7.34
CA SER A 732 11.70 -39.26 6.17
C SER A 732 12.42 -37.98 5.70
N LYS A 733 11.72 -36.84 5.58
CA LYS A 733 12.32 -35.61 5.00
C LYS A 733 13.01 -34.72 6.02
N LEU A 734 12.45 -34.58 7.22
CA LEU A 734 13.02 -33.72 8.28
C LEU A 734 14.03 -34.49 9.16
N LYS A 735 14.04 -35.83 9.07
CA LYS A 735 14.91 -36.74 9.83
C LYS A 735 14.76 -36.53 11.34
N ILE A 736 13.50 -36.49 11.81
CA ILE A 736 13.08 -36.32 13.23
C ILE A 736 12.15 -37.48 13.59
N ALA A 737 12.29 -38.09 14.78
CA ALA A 737 11.31 -39.06 15.27
C ALA A 737 9.95 -38.37 15.51
N ALA A 738 8.92 -38.81 14.82
CA ALA A 738 7.58 -38.24 14.94
C ALA A 738 6.51 -39.34 14.95
N ALA A 739 5.58 -39.26 15.90
CA ALA A 739 4.46 -40.17 15.99
C ALA A 739 3.15 -39.42 16.26
N ALA A 740 2.05 -40.02 15.82
CA ALA A 740 0.72 -39.50 16.06
C ALA A 740 0.36 -39.63 17.53
N VAL A 741 -0.05 -38.53 18.17
CA VAL A 741 -0.67 -38.54 19.52
C VAL A 741 -2.20 -38.67 19.42
N GLN A 742 -2.74 -38.47 18.21
CA GLN A 742 -4.16 -38.46 17.90
C GLN A 742 -4.48 -39.25 16.63
N ILE A 743 -5.72 -39.74 16.53
CA ILE A 743 -6.31 -40.29 15.29
C ILE A 743 -7.54 -39.45 14.92
N PRO A 744 -7.78 -39.14 13.63
CA PRO A 744 -8.97 -38.40 13.23
C PRO A 744 -10.23 -39.27 13.28
N ILE A 745 -11.34 -38.69 13.71
CA ILE A 745 -12.67 -39.30 13.63
C ILE A 745 -13.32 -38.79 12.36
N GLY A 746 -13.38 -39.65 11.33
CA GLY A 746 -13.75 -39.25 9.97
C GLY A 746 -12.66 -38.43 9.26
N SER A 747 -12.92 -38.04 8.02
CA SER A 747 -11.99 -37.27 7.18
C SER A 747 -12.74 -36.31 6.27
N GLU A 748 -12.06 -35.28 5.78
CA GLU A 748 -12.65 -34.28 4.88
C GLU A 748 -13.89 -33.63 5.53
N LYS A 749 -15.03 -33.57 4.83
CA LYS A 749 -16.30 -33.07 5.36
C LYS A 749 -16.83 -33.88 6.55
N GLU A 750 -16.46 -35.16 6.67
CA GLU A 750 -16.87 -36.06 7.74
C GLU A 750 -15.95 -35.99 8.98
N PHE A 751 -14.92 -35.14 8.98
CA PHE A 751 -14.05 -34.96 10.14
C PHE A 751 -14.84 -34.35 11.33
N GLU A 752 -15.13 -35.15 12.36
CA GLU A 752 -15.92 -34.76 13.55
C GLU A 752 -15.05 -34.40 14.77
N GLY A 753 -13.87 -34.98 14.89
CA GLY A 753 -13.05 -34.89 16.09
C GLY A 753 -11.79 -35.75 16.04
N VAL A 754 -11.20 -36.03 17.21
CA VAL A 754 -10.00 -36.88 17.34
C VAL A 754 -10.11 -37.88 18.49
N VAL A 755 -9.38 -38.99 18.41
CA VAL A 755 -9.12 -39.91 19.52
C VAL A 755 -7.77 -39.55 20.14
N ASP A 756 -7.72 -39.33 21.45
CA ASP A 756 -6.52 -39.12 22.26
C ASP A 756 -5.92 -40.48 22.65
N LEU A 757 -4.73 -40.80 22.13
CA LEU A 757 -4.06 -42.11 22.32
C LEU A 757 -3.38 -42.26 23.69
N ILE A 758 -3.19 -41.17 24.43
CA ILE A 758 -2.57 -41.20 25.76
C ILE A 758 -3.58 -41.67 26.79
N HIS A 759 -4.80 -41.14 26.72
CA HIS A 759 -5.90 -41.46 27.63
C HIS A 759 -6.93 -42.45 27.05
N MET A 760 -6.79 -42.86 25.78
CA MET A 760 -7.71 -43.74 25.04
C MET A 760 -9.18 -43.28 25.11
N ARG A 761 -9.42 -42.02 24.73
CA ARG A 761 -10.73 -41.34 24.78
C ARG A 761 -11.00 -40.56 23.50
N SER A 762 -12.26 -40.40 23.11
CA SER A 762 -12.65 -39.52 22.00
C SER A 762 -12.90 -38.09 22.45
N ILE A 763 -12.55 -37.13 21.59
CA ILE A 763 -12.72 -35.69 21.77
C ILE A 763 -13.43 -35.17 20.52
N ARG A 764 -14.58 -34.52 20.70
CA ARG A 764 -15.40 -33.94 19.62
C ARG A 764 -15.72 -32.48 19.92
N ASN A 765 -15.82 -31.65 18.88
CA ASN A 765 -16.16 -30.24 19.00
C ASN A 765 -17.62 -30.02 18.55
N ASP A 766 -18.50 -29.72 19.50
CA ASP A 766 -19.92 -29.48 19.27
C ASP A 766 -20.27 -27.99 19.34
N GLY A 767 -21.39 -27.62 18.70
CA GLY A 767 -21.96 -26.27 18.73
C GLY A 767 -21.31 -25.30 17.73
N GLN A 768 -21.87 -24.08 17.66
CA GLN A 768 -21.34 -23.02 16.81
C GLN A 768 -19.89 -22.68 17.18
N ARG A 769 -19.02 -22.53 16.17
CA ARG A 769 -17.56 -22.32 16.31
C ARG A 769 -16.84 -23.37 17.19
N GLY A 770 -17.42 -24.55 17.39
CA GLY A 770 -16.76 -25.70 18.04
C GLY A 770 -16.36 -25.50 19.51
N ILE A 771 -17.00 -24.56 20.22
CA ILE A 771 -16.66 -24.16 21.59
C ILE A 771 -16.87 -25.30 22.60
N ASN A 772 -17.90 -26.12 22.41
CA ASN A 772 -18.25 -27.18 23.38
C ASN A 772 -17.44 -28.45 23.10
N VAL A 773 -16.29 -28.58 23.75
CA VAL A 773 -15.47 -29.80 23.69
C VAL A 773 -16.14 -30.93 24.49
N LYS A 774 -16.67 -31.94 23.80
CA LYS A 774 -17.18 -33.18 24.40
C LYS A 774 -16.06 -34.21 24.45
N VAL A 775 -15.66 -34.60 25.66
CA VAL A 775 -14.74 -35.70 25.92
C VAL A 775 -15.55 -36.93 26.32
N SER A 776 -15.30 -38.08 25.68
CA SER A 776 -15.99 -39.35 25.94
C SER A 776 -15.01 -40.50 26.04
N ASN A 777 -15.18 -41.35 27.06
CA ASN A 777 -14.34 -42.54 27.26
C ASN A 777 -14.65 -43.66 26.25
N ALA A 778 -15.64 -43.49 25.38
CA ALA A 778 -15.92 -44.43 24.28
C ALA A 778 -15.16 -44.03 23.01
N ILE A 779 -14.39 -44.96 22.46
CA ILE A 779 -13.80 -44.87 21.11
C ILE A 779 -14.78 -45.53 20.11
N PRO A 780 -15.04 -44.93 18.93
CA PRO A 780 -15.84 -45.57 17.87
C PRO A 780 -15.30 -46.96 17.52
N GLU A 781 -16.19 -47.95 17.38
CA GLU A 781 -15.80 -49.36 17.26
C GLU A 781 -14.84 -49.63 16.09
N HIS A 782 -15.08 -48.98 14.94
CA HIS A 782 -14.24 -49.06 13.75
C HIS A 782 -12.84 -48.39 13.88
N LEU A 783 -12.57 -47.68 14.98
CA LEU A 783 -11.27 -47.05 15.25
C LEU A 783 -10.49 -47.70 16.40
N LYS A 784 -11.07 -48.68 17.13
CA LYS A 784 -10.40 -49.30 18.29
C LYS A 784 -9.08 -49.98 17.90
N GLU A 785 -9.12 -50.86 16.90
CA GLU A 785 -7.95 -51.60 16.40
C GLU A 785 -6.85 -50.66 15.91
N LEU A 786 -7.21 -49.62 15.15
CA LEU A 786 -6.27 -48.58 14.68
C LEU A 786 -5.71 -47.74 15.84
N ALA A 787 -6.49 -47.46 16.88
CA ALA A 787 -6.06 -46.75 18.07
C ALA A 787 -5.08 -47.56 18.92
N GLU A 788 -5.33 -48.86 19.08
CA GLU A 788 -4.41 -49.77 19.76
C GLU A 788 -3.09 -49.92 18.97
N GLN A 789 -3.17 -50.12 17.65
CA GLN A 789 -2.00 -50.17 16.76
C GLN A 789 -1.16 -48.87 16.82
N LYS A 790 -1.79 -47.69 16.66
CA LYS A 790 -1.05 -46.42 16.68
C LYS A 790 -0.58 -46.00 18.08
N ARG A 791 -1.24 -46.47 19.15
CA ARG A 791 -0.73 -46.32 20.53
C ARG A 791 0.51 -47.17 20.75
N GLN A 792 0.58 -48.37 20.18
CA GLN A 792 1.80 -49.18 20.20
C GLN A 792 2.93 -48.50 19.40
N GLU A 793 2.66 -48.04 18.17
CA GLU A 793 3.63 -47.29 17.34
C GLU A 793 4.16 -46.03 18.05
N LEU A 794 3.31 -45.32 18.81
CA LEU A 794 3.70 -44.18 19.63
C LEU A 794 4.65 -44.60 20.78
N ILE A 795 4.39 -45.72 21.46
CA ILE A 795 5.24 -46.21 22.55
C ILE A 795 6.59 -46.72 22.00
N GLU A 796 6.59 -47.45 20.88
CA GLU A 796 7.79 -47.88 20.16
C GLU A 796 8.66 -46.67 19.75
N LYS A 797 8.05 -45.63 19.16
CA LYS A 797 8.76 -44.40 18.77
C LYS A 797 9.20 -43.53 19.95
N LEU A 798 8.67 -43.76 21.16
CA LEU A 798 9.16 -43.13 22.39
C LEU A 798 10.31 -43.94 23.01
N ALA A 799 10.27 -45.28 22.94
CA ALA A 799 11.39 -46.14 23.34
C ALA A 799 12.66 -45.89 22.50
N ASP A 800 12.53 -45.48 21.24
CA ASP A 800 13.67 -45.04 20.40
C ASP A 800 14.40 -43.78 20.93
N VAL A 801 13.80 -42.99 21.84
CA VAL A 801 14.27 -41.63 22.19
C VAL A 801 14.32 -41.28 23.68
N ASP A 802 13.54 -41.95 24.53
CA ASP A 802 13.44 -41.69 25.97
C ASP A 802 13.73 -42.96 26.79
N ASP A 803 14.79 -42.89 27.60
CA ASP A 803 15.40 -44.07 28.23
C ASP A 803 14.48 -44.75 29.26
N GLU A 804 13.58 -44.00 29.91
CA GLU A 804 12.63 -44.54 30.90
C GLU A 804 11.50 -45.34 30.23
N ILE A 805 11.04 -44.92 29.03
CA ILE A 805 10.11 -45.71 28.22
C ILE A 805 10.81 -46.91 27.57
N ALA A 806 12.09 -46.76 27.18
CA ALA A 806 12.88 -47.86 26.63
C ALA A 806 13.03 -49.03 27.61
N GLU A 807 13.33 -48.75 28.89
CA GLU A 807 13.41 -49.78 29.93
C GLU A 807 12.06 -50.48 30.14
N MET A 808 10.96 -49.73 30.27
CA MET A 808 9.61 -50.32 30.44
C MET A 808 9.19 -51.16 29.24
N PHE A 809 9.49 -50.73 28.02
CA PHE A 809 9.18 -51.45 26.79
C PHE A 809 9.95 -52.77 26.69
N LEU A 810 11.25 -52.77 27.03
CA LEU A 810 12.09 -53.97 27.08
C LEU A 810 11.67 -54.96 28.19
N GLU A 811 11.04 -54.47 29.26
CA GLU A 811 10.45 -55.30 30.33
C GLU A 811 9.00 -55.74 30.06
N GLU A 812 8.45 -55.49 28.86
CA GLU A 812 7.04 -55.73 28.48
C GLU A 812 6.00 -55.01 29.38
N LYS A 813 6.41 -53.96 30.10
CA LYS A 813 5.55 -53.17 30.99
C LYS A 813 4.84 -52.07 30.22
N THR A 814 3.51 -52.01 30.34
CA THR A 814 2.71 -50.95 29.71
C THR A 814 2.82 -49.64 30.50
N PRO A 815 3.31 -48.53 29.91
CA PRO A 815 3.48 -47.26 30.62
C PRO A 815 2.13 -46.57 30.88
N THR A 816 2.05 -45.87 32.01
CA THR A 816 0.84 -45.09 32.39
C THR A 816 0.69 -43.81 31.56
N PRO A 817 -0.52 -43.23 31.46
CA PRO A 817 -0.74 -41.98 30.73
C PRO A 817 0.16 -40.83 31.21
N GLU A 818 0.42 -40.73 32.52
CA GLU A 818 1.30 -39.71 33.09
C GLU A 818 2.77 -39.91 32.70
N GLN A 819 3.25 -41.16 32.65
CA GLN A 819 4.60 -41.49 32.19
C GLN A 819 4.77 -41.21 30.69
N ILE A 820 3.80 -41.60 29.85
CA ILE A 820 3.80 -41.29 28.41
C ILE A 820 3.85 -39.76 28.20
N LYS A 821 3.02 -39.01 28.93
CA LYS A 821 2.97 -37.54 28.89
C LYS A 821 4.30 -36.91 29.30
N ALA A 822 4.94 -37.42 30.35
CA ALA A 822 6.25 -36.98 30.81
C ALA A 822 7.37 -37.28 29.80
N ALA A 823 7.40 -38.48 29.23
CA ALA A 823 8.36 -38.89 28.20
C ALA A 823 8.24 -38.05 26.93
N ILE A 824 7.03 -37.81 26.43
CA ILE A 824 6.80 -36.89 25.29
C ILE A 824 7.37 -35.51 25.61
N ARG A 825 7.13 -34.97 26.83
CA ARG A 825 7.67 -33.66 27.23
C ARG A 825 9.21 -33.66 27.23
N ARG A 826 9.86 -34.66 27.84
CA ARG A 826 11.34 -34.78 27.85
C ARG A 826 11.90 -34.88 26.44
N ALA A 827 11.37 -35.79 25.63
CA ALA A 827 11.82 -36.03 24.26
C ALA A 827 11.63 -34.80 23.36
N THR A 828 10.51 -34.07 23.53
CA THR A 828 10.23 -32.81 22.80
C THR A 828 11.22 -31.70 23.18
N ILE A 829 11.44 -31.47 24.48
CA ILE A 829 12.39 -30.43 24.95
C ILE A 829 13.83 -30.78 24.54
N SER A 830 14.19 -32.06 24.50
CA SER A 830 15.50 -32.53 24.00
C SER A 830 15.66 -32.52 22.47
N LEU A 831 14.67 -32.01 21.72
CA LEU A 831 14.61 -31.95 20.24
C LEU A 831 14.60 -33.30 19.51
N LYS A 832 14.70 -34.44 20.22
CA LYS A 832 14.70 -35.80 19.63
C LYS A 832 13.37 -36.15 18.96
N PHE A 833 12.26 -35.69 19.53
CA PHE A 833 10.90 -36.09 19.15
C PHE A 833 10.00 -34.88 18.83
N THR A 834 9.03 -35.07 17.94
CA THR A 834 7.88 -34.15 17.82
C THR A 834 6.56 -34.93 17.92
N PRO A 835 5.68 -34.61 18.89
CA PRO A 835 4.32 -35.12 18.88
C PRO A 835 3.56 -34.53 17.68
N VAL A 836 2.73 -35.35 17.03
CA VAL A 836 1.88 -34.91 15.92
C VAL A 836 0.41 -34.91 16.34
N LEU A 837 -0.21 -33.74 16.24
CA LEU A 837 -1.62 -33.46 16.54
C LEU A 837 -2.38 -33.08 15.26
N MET A 838 -3.71 -33.17 15.27
CA MET A 838 -4.53 -33.11 14.05
C MET A 838 -5.79 -32.25 14.25
N GLY A 839 -6.19 -31.47 13.23
CA GLY A 839 -7.41 -30.67 13.30
C GLY A 839 -7.73 -29.84 12.04
N SER A 840 -8.71 -28.96 12.17
CA SER A 840 -9.02 -27.93 11.17
C SER A 840 -9.37 -26.61 11.85
N ALA A 841 -8.51 -25.61 11.63
CA ALA A 841 -8.76 -24.23 12.02
C ALA A 841 -9.73 -23.49 11.09
N LEU A 842 -10.22 -24.11 10.00
CA LEU A 842 -11.29 -23.54 9.17
C LEU A 842 -12.66 -24.09 9.60
N ALA A 843 -12.75 -25.39 9.86
CA ALA A 843 -13.98 -26.05 10.31
C ALA A 843 -14.24 -25.92 11.82
N ASP A 844 -13.46 -25.10 12.55
CA ASP A 844 -13.54 -24.88 14.00
C ASP A 844 -13.42 -26.17 14.85
N LYS A 845 -12.53 -27.10 14.45
CA LYS A 845 -12.37 -28.43 15.08
C LYS A 845 -10.95 -28.74 15.52
N CYS A 846 -10.82 -29.24 16.75
CA CYS A 846 -9.61 -29.81 17.35
C CYS A 846 -8.40 -28.86 17.48
N VAL A 847 -8.66 -27.55 17.62
CA VAL A 847 -7.63 -26.55 17.97
C VAL A 847 -7.32 -26.56 19.47
N GLN A 848 -8.31 -26.76 20.33
CA GLN A 848 -8.15 -26.75 21.78
C GLN A 848 -7.22 -27.88 22.31
N PRO A 849 -7.28 -29.13 21.80
CA PRO A 849 -6.31 -30.17 22.17
C PRO A 849 -4.86 -29.83 21.79
N MET A 850 -4.65 -28.98 20.78
CA MET A 850 -3.31 -28.47 20.43
C MET A 850 -2.84 -27.38 21.42
N LEU A 851 -3.75 -26.55 21.96
CA LEU A 851 -3.43 -25.63 23.05
C LEU A 851 -3.10 -26.36 24.37
N ASP A 852 -3.81 -27.46 24.66
CA ASP A 852 -3.46 -28.31 25.80
C ASP A 852 -2.09 -28.97 25.63
N ALA A 853 -1.75 -29.39 24.41
CA ALA A 853 -0.43 -29.92 24.06
C ALA A 853 0.69 -28.85 24.11
N VAL A 854 0.39 -27.58 23.85
CA VAL A 854 1.32 -26.45 24.10
C VAL A 854 1.63 -26.34 25.60
N CYS A 855 0.63 -26.43 26.47
CA CYS A 855 0.87 -26.44 27.92
C CYS A 855 1.72 -27.65 28.34
N ASP A 856 1.39 -28.84 27.83
CA ASP A 856 1.95 -30.11 28.30
C ASP A 856 3.36 -30.40 27.78
N TYR A 857 3.66 -30.15 26.51
CA TYR A 857 4.91 -30.62 25.88
C TYR A 857 5.92 -29.51 25.60
N LEU A 858 5.49 -28.27 25.33
CA LEU A 858 6.43 -27.18 25.08
C LEU A 858 7.07 -26.66 26.39
N PRO A 859 8.34 -26.21 26.34
CA PRO A 859 9.05 -25.70 27.51
C PRO A 859 8.44 -24.39 28.03
N ASN A 860 8.75 -24.08 29.28
CA ASN A 860 8.64 -22.73 29.81
C ASN A 860 10.03 -22.04 29.77
N PRO A 861 10.15 -20.74 30.09
CA PRO A 861 11.43 -20.03 30.02
C PRO A 861 12.55 -20.59 30.92
N SER A 862 12.22 -21.42 31.92
CA SER A 862 13.19 -22.11 32.80
C SER A 862 13.50 -23.54 32.36
N ASN A 863 13.08 -23.96 31.16
CA ASN A 863 13.41 -25.26 30.56
C ASN A 863 14.28 -25.11 29.29
N VAL A 864 14.69 -23.89 28.94
CA VAL A 864 15.54 -23.59 27.77
C VAL A 864 16.81 -22.86 28.23
N ASP A 865 17.97 -23.47 28.00
CA ASP A 865 19.26 -22.83 28.23
C ASP A 865 19.49 -21.68 27.24
N ASN A 866 19.79 -20.50 27.76
CA ASN A 866 19.82 -19.26 26.99
C ASN A 866 21.17 -18.55 27.18
N THR A 867 22.05 -18.63 26.18
CA THR A 867 23.41 -18.12 26.28
C THR A 867 23.57 -16.68 25.78
N ALA A 868 24.41 -15.94 26.50
CA ALA A 868 24.98 -14.64 26.11
C ALA A 868 26.51 -14.74 26.01
N LEU A 869 27.14 -13.76 25.38
CA LEU A 869 28.59 -13.67 25.15
C LEU A 869 29.16 -12.55 26.03
N ASP A 870 30.21 -12.86 26.81
CA ASP A 870 30.87 -11.88 27.67
C ASP A 870 31.96 -11.10 26.91
N ARG A 871 31.66 -9.85 26.51
CA ARG A 871 32.61 -8.97 25.80
C ARG A 871 33.91 -8.74 26.58
N SER A 872 33.90 -8.86 27.91
CA SER A 872 35.10 -8.66 28.75
C SER A 872 36.03 -9.87 28.81
N LYS A 873 35.55 -11.06 28.40
CA LYS A 873 36.33 -12.31 28.38
C LYS A 873 36.60 -12.84 26.97
N GLY A 874 36.45 -12.01 25.94
CA GLY A 874 36.59 -12.43 24.55
C GLY A 874 35.44 -13.33 24.09
N GLU A 875 34.21 -12.92 24.38
CA GLU A 875 32.96 -13.53 23.90
C GLU A 875 32.76 -14.99 24.37
N GLN A 876 33.27 -15.33 25.55
CA GLN A 876 32.97 -16.61 26.20
C GLN A 876 31.46 -16.73 26.49
N PRO A 877 30.84 -17.90 26.22
CA PRO A 877 29.41 -18.11 26.47
C PRO A 877 29.11 -18.23 27.97
N VAL A 878 28.06 -17.52 28.41
CA VAL A 878 27.52 -17.51 29.77
C VAL A 878 26.03 -17.84 29.69
N ASN A 879 25.56 -18.80 30.49
CA ASN A 879 24.14 -19.14 30.56
C ASN A 879 23.38 -18.10 31.40
N LEU A 880 22.26 -17.60 30.89
CA LEU A 880 21.37 -16.65 31.57
C LEU A 880 20.30 -17.40 32.38
N LEU A 881 19.92 -16.84 33.53
CA LEU A 881 18.93 -17.45 34.42
C LEU A 881 17.68 -16.56 34.51
N PRO A 882 16.46 -17.08 34.25
CA PRO A 882 15.24 -16.29 34.24
C PRO A 882 14.77 -15.96 35.66
N TYR A 883 15.47 -15.05 36.33
CA TYR A 883 15.22 -14.62 37.70
C TYR A 883 15.21 -13.08 37.79
N ASN A 884 14.12 -12.51 38.31
CA ASN A 884 13.89 -11.07 38.37
C ASN A 884 14.90 -10.30 39.22
N SER A 885 15.57 -10.97 40.16
CA SER A 885 16.54 -10.35 41.09
C SER A 885 17.98 -10.27 40.56
N LEU A 886 18.26 -10.81 39.37
CA LEU A 886 19.57 -10.72 38.71
C LEU A 886 19.71 -9.42 37.89
N PRO A 887 20.93 -9.02 37.50
CA PRO A 887 21.14 -7.85 36.64
C PRO A 887 20.45 -8.04 35.28
N PHE A 888 19.84 -6.97 34.76
CA PHE A 888 19.00 -7.03 33.56
C PHE A 888 19.79 -7.42 32.30
N VAL A 889 19.23 -8.36 31.53
CA VAL A 889 19.64 -8.68 30.16
C VAL A 889 18.39 -8.92 29.31
N GLY A 890 18.24 -8.17 28.22
CA GLY A 890 17.15 -8.33 27.26
C GLY A 890 17.58 -8.04 25.82
N LEU A 891 16.92 -8.70 24.86
CA LEU A 891 17.23 -8.60 23.42
C LEU A 891 16.11 -7.85 22.70
N ALA A 892 16.46 -6.78 21.98
CA ALA A 892 15.57 -6.16 21.01
C ALA A 892 15.53 -6.98 19.72
N PHE A 893 14.34 -7.37 19.26
CA PHE A 893 14.18 -8.24 18.08
C PHE A 893 13.34 -7.59 16.98
N LYS A 894 12.07 -7.27 17.22
CA LYS A 894 11.23 -6.50 16.29
C LYS A 894 11.35 -5.00 16.59
N LEU A 895 11.43 -4.20 15.54
CA LEU A 895 11.21 -2.75 15.57
C LEU A 895 9.94 -2.43 14.78
N GLU A 896 9.21 -1.42 15.23
CA GLU A 896 7.95 -0.97 14.63
C GLU A 896 7.87 0.55 14.85
N GLU A 897 7.34 1.33 13.92
CA GLU A 897 7.23 2.79 14.09
C GLU A 897 5.80 3.23 13.81
N ASN A 898 5.09 3.56 14.88
CA ASN A 898 3.68 3.93 14.84
C ASN A 898 3.61 5.48 14.85
N PRO A 899 2.46 6.12 14.56
CA PRO A 899 2.34 7.59 14.59
C PRO A 899 2.71 8.25 15.93
N TYR A 900 2.80 7.46 17.02
CA TYR A 900 3.22 7.87 18.35
C TYR A 900 4.73 7.68 18.64
N GLY A 901 5.52 7.25 17.65
CA GLY A 901 6.96 7.04 17.71
C GLY A 901 7.40 5.57 17.67
N GLN A 902 8.72 5.34 17.63
CA GLN A 902 9.33 4.02 17.52
C GLN A 902 9.02 3.14 18.76
N LEU A 903 8.48 1.96 18.50
CA LEU A 903 8.38 0.81 19.40
C LEU A 903 9.57 -0.13 19.18
N THR A 904 10.15 -0.60 20.28
CA THR A 904 11.15 -1.68 20.28
C THR A 904 10.60 -2.86 21.08
N TYR A 905 10.43 -4.02 20.44
CA TYR A 905 10.05 -5.25 21.13
C TYR A 905 11.27 -5.90 21.75
N ILE A 906 11.25 -6.07 23.07
CA ILE A 906 12.33 -6.64 23.88
C ILE A 906 11.82 -7.91 24.55
N ARG A 907 12.57 -9.02 24.42
CA ARG A 907 12.44 -10.17 25.32
C ARG A 907 13.39 -10.04 26.49
N VAL A 908 12.89 -10.19 27.71
CA VAL A 908 13.70 -10.18 28.94
C VAL A 908 14.16 -11.60 29.26
N TYR A 909 15.46 -11.84 29.23
CA TYR A 909 16.02 -13.15 29.61
C TYR A 909 16.37 -13.22 31.09
N GLN A 910 16.81 -12.10 31.68
CA GLN A 910 17.28 -12.03 33.07
C GLN A 910 16.94 -10.67 33.70
N GLY A 911 16.66 -10.64 35.00
CA GLY A 911 16.29 -9.43 35.74
C GLY A 911 14.86 -8.94 35.43
N SER A 912 14.58 -7.66 35.74
CA SER A 912 13.34 -6.99 35.35
C SER A 912 13.58 -5.58 34.80
N ILE A 913 12.62 -5.11 34.00
CA ILE A 913 12.60 -3.77 33.39
C ILE A 913 11.42 -2.97 33.96
N LYS A 914 11.70 -1.76 34.47
CA LYS A 914 10.72 -0.88 35.13
C LYS A 914 10.58 0.46 34.42
N LYS A 915 9.38 1.03 34.42
CA LYS A 915 9.09 2.35 33.84
C LYS A 915 10.00 3.43 34.47
N GLY A 916 10.72 4.17 33.65
CA GLY A 916 11.67 5.22 34.06
C GLY A 916 13.12 4.75 34.27
N GLN A 917 13.40 3.45 34.20
CA GLN A 917 14.75 2.86 34.33
C GLN A 917 15.68 3.33 33.20
N TYR A 918 16.99 3.30 33.45
CA TYR A 918 18.02 3.46 32.42
C TYR A 918 18.62 2.11 32.07
N LEU A 919 18.76 1.84 30.78
CA LEU A 919 19.46 0.69 30.22
C LEU A 919 20.65 1.16 29.37
N PHE A 920 21.53 0.24 29.00
CA PHE A 920 22.67 0.49 28.13
C PHE A 920 22.61 -0.47 26.94
N ASN A 921 22.77 0.03 25.73
CA ASN A 921 22.87 -0.78 24.51
C ASN A 921 24.29 -1.33 24.39
N SER A 922 24.43 -2.65 24.46
CA SER A 922 25.72 -3.37 24.51
C SER A 922 26.60 -3.25 23.25
N ARG A 923 26.08 -2.79 22.11
CA ARG A 923 26.85 -2.65 20.86
C ARG A 923 27.53 -1.29 20.73
N ASN A 924 26.90 -0.23 21.24
CA ASN A 924 27.36 1.16 21.09
C ASN A 924 27.57 1.88 22.44
N ASP A 925 27.37 1.17 23.55
CA ASP A 925 27.50 1.59 24.94
C ASP A 925 26.68 2.87 25.29
N LYS A 926 25.68 3.22 24.45
CA LYS A 926 24.77 4.35 24.69
C LYS A 926 23.78 4.03 25.80
N LYS A 927 23.61 4.98 26.72
CA LYS A 927 22.64 4.94 27.80
C LYS A 927 21.27 5.46 27.33
N VAL A 928 20.25 4.63 27.42
CA VAL A 928 18.86 4.94 27.04
C VAL A 928 17.98 4.96 28.29
N ARG A 929 16.93 5.78 28.31
CA ARG A 929 15.91 5.80 29.38
C ARG A 929 14.61 5.22 28.84
N ILE A 930 13.95 4.36 29.62
CA ILE A 930 12.68 3.73 29.24
C ILE A 930 11.51 4.59 29.73
N PRO A 931 10.74 5.26 28.85
CA PRO A 931 9.68 6.19 29.26
C PRO A 931 8.35 5.48 29.56
N ARG A 932 8.03 4.43 28.79
CA ARG A 932 6.79 3.67 28.81
C ARG A 932 7.09 2.23 28.37
N ILE A 933 6.42 1.27 28.99
CA ILE A 933 6.47 -0.16 28.67
C ILE A 933 5.04 -0.59 28.40
N VAL A 934 4.81 -1.33 27.33
CA VAL A 934 3.48 -1.87 26.98
C VAL A 934 3.56 -3.34 26.62
N ARG A 935 2.46 -4.07 26.81
CA ARG A 935 2.18 -5.33 26.12
C ARG A 935 1.33 -5.01 24.90
N MET A 936 1.68 -5.62 23.77
CA MET A 936 1.00 -5.43 22.48
C MET A 936 0.05 -6.59 22.22
N HIS A 937 -1.16 -6.30 21.76
CA HIS A 937 -2.15 -7.28 21.33
C HIS A 937 -2.65 -6.90 19.94
N SER A 938 -1.86 -7.24 18.90
CA SER A 938 -1.95 -6.57 17.60
C SER A 938 -1.88 -5.03 17.83
N ASN A 939 -2.83 -4.26 17.31
CA ASN A 939 -2.85 -2.79 17.42
C ASN A 939 -3.22 -2.25 18.82
N GLU A 940 -3.66 -3.09 19.76
CA GLU A 940 -4.04 -2.68 21.13
C GLU A 940 -2.84 -2.67 22.10
N MET A 941 -2.79 -1.68 23.00
CA MET A 941 -1.65 -1.43 23.89
C MET A 941 -2.07 -1.45 25.38
N GLU A 942 -1.57 -2.40 26.16
CA GLU A 942 -1.73 -2.46 27.62
C GLU A 942 -0.53 -1.81 28.32
N ASP A 943 -0.72 -0.71 29.08
CA ASP A 943 0.35 -0.03 29.84
C ASP A 943 0.79 -0.86 31.05
N VAL A 944 2.08 -1.20 31.13
CA VAL A 944 2.64 -1.98 32.25
C VAL A 944 3.76 -1.20 32.96
N THR A 945 3.87 -1.39 34.28
CA THR A 945 4.84 -0.68 35.14
C THR A 945 6.18 -1.40 35.27
N GLU A 946 6.16 -2.73 35.25
CA GLU A 946 7.31 -3.63 35.34
C GLU A 946 7.06 -4.92 34.56
N ILE A 947 8.08 -5.40 33.85
CA ILE A 947 8.07 -6.71 33.16
C ILE A 947 9.24 -7.55 33.67
N GLY A 948 8.98 -8.81 34.00
CA GLY A 948 9.95 -9.75 34.57
C GLY A 948 10.65 -10.63 33.54
N ALA A 949 11.60 -11.44 34.00
CA ALA A 949 12.31 -12.42 33.18
C ALA A 949 11.36 -13.47 32.58
N GLY A 950 11.67 -13.89 31.35
CA GLY A 950 10.88 -14.81 30.54
C GLY A 950 9.75 -14.17 29.74
N GLU A 951 9.46 -12.87 29.92
CA GLU A 951 8.38 -12.17 29.21
C GLU A 951 8.87 -11.33 28.02
N ILE A 952 7.93 -10.97 27.14
CA ILE A 952 8.11 -10.10 25.98
C ILE A 952 7.30 -8.81 26.22
N CYS A 953 7.88 -7.66 25.89
CA CYS A 953 7.21 -6.35 25.97
C CYS A 953 7.72 -5.39 24.89
N ALA A 954 6.95 -4.35 24.56
CA ALA A 954 7.42 -3.26 23.73
C ALA A 954 7.72 -2.01 24.56
N VAL A 955 8.75 -1.25 24.16
CA VAL A 955 9.15 0.02 24.80
C VAL A 955 9.17 1.15 23.79
N PHE A 956 8.66 2.33 24.21
CA PHE A 956 8.59 3.52 23.36
C PHE A 956 9.87 4.34 23.38
N GLY A 957 10.22 4.97 22.25
CA GLY A 957 11.26 6.00 22.18
C GLY A 957 12.68 5.48 22.41
N VAL A 958 12.91 4.20 22.13
CA VAL A 958 14.21 3.53 22.20
C VAL A 958 14.75 3.39 20.78
N GLU A 959 15.74 4.21 20.42
CA GLU A 959 16.45 4.07 19.15
C GLU A 959 17.50 2.96 19.24
N CYS A 960 17.29 1.89 18.47
CA CYS A 960 18.25 0.79 18.28
C CYS A 960 18.08 0.16 16.90
N ALA A 961 18.85 -0.89 16.61
CA ALA A 961 18.60 -1.81 15.49
C ALA A 961 18.06 -3.16 16.00
N SER A 962 17.45 -3.94 15.10
CA SER A 962 17.13 -5.34 15.39
C SER A 962 18.39 -6.13 15.80
N GLY A 963 18.31 -6.92 16.86
CA GLY A 963 19.44 -7.69 17.43
C GLY A 963 20.24 -6.96 18.53
N ASP A 964 19.97 -5.68 18.81
CA ASP A 964 20.65 -4.98 19.91
C ASP A 964 20.30 -5.57 21.28
N THR A 965 21.32 -5.94 22.06
CA THR A 965 21.15 -6.39 23.45
C THR A 965 21.25 -5.22 24.42
N PHE A 966 20.30 -5.12 25.36
CA PHE A 966 20.26 -4.13 26.42
C PHE A 966 20.63 -4.76 27.77
N THR A 967 21.47 -4.08 28.56
CA THR A 967 21.81 -4.46 29.93
C THR A 967 21.58 -3.31 30.92
N ASP A 968 21.72 -3.56 32.22
CA ASP A 968 21.71 -2.52 33.26
C ASP A 968 22.99 -1.67 33.32
N GLY A 969 23.97 -1.93 32.45
CA GLY A 969 25.28 -1.26 32.44
C GLY A 969 26.29 -1.82 33.44
N ARG A 970 25.97 -2.91 34.16
CA ARG A 970 26.93 -3.63 35.03
C ARG A 970 27.51 -4.86 34.34
N LEU A 971 26.73 -5.53 33.51
CA LEU A 971 27.15 -6.70 32.74
C LEU A 971 27.56 -6.29 31.31
N PRO A 972 28.79 -6.59 30.85
CA PRO A 972 29.25 -6.37 29.48
C PRO A 972 28.80 -7.53 28.56
N TYR A 973 27.57 -7.99 28.70
CA TYR A 973 27.03 -9.13 27.98
C TYR A 973 26.31 -8.66 26.70
N GLY A 974 26.55 -9.33 25.58
CA GLY A 974 25.75 -9.23 24.36
C GLY A 974 25.16 -10.59 24.02
N MET A 975 23.93 -10.67 23.50
CA MET A 975 23.42 -11.93 22.95
C MET A 975 24.14 -12.27 21.64
N SER A 976 24.16 -13.55 21.28
CA SER A 976 24.63 -13.99 19.96
C SER A 976 23.83 -13.31 18.85
N SER A 977 24.52 -12.81 17.82
CA SER A 977 23.87 -12.25 16.63
C SER A 977 22.95 -13.27 15.96
N MET A 978 21.83 -12.79 15.42
CA MET A 978 20.97 -13.56 14.53
C MET A 978 21.71 -13.89 13.22
N PHE A 979 21.39 -15.01 12.59
CA PHE A 979 21.85 -15.30 11.23
C PHE A 979 21.12 -14.40 10.24
N VAL A 980 21.87 -13.58 9.49
CA VAL A 980 21.34 -12.72 8.43
C VAL A 980 21.79 -13.32 7.08
N PRO A 981 20.87 -13.83 6.24
CA PRO A 981 21.22 -14.34 4.92
C PRO A 981 21.68 -13.20 3.98
N GLU A 982 22.37 -13.57 2.91
CA GLU A 982 22.81 -12.61 1.90
C GLU A 982 21.70 -12.25 0.90
N SER A 983 21.71 -11.00 0.45
CA SER A 983 20.71 -10.44 -0.46
C SER A 983 20.89 -10.97 -1.89
N VAL A 984 19.96 -11.81 -2.36
CA VAL A 984 20.01 -12.48 -3.67
C VAL A 984 19.45 -11.65 -4.84
N MET A 985 18.87 -10.47 -4.58
CA MET A 985 18.34 -9.58 -5.61
C MET A 985 18.68 -8.12 -5.31
N SER A 986 18.88 -7.32 -6.36
CA SER A 986 19.10 -5.87 -6.27
C SER A 986 18.34 -5.11 -7.35
N LEU A 987 17.85 -3.92 -7.00
CA LEU A 987 17.16 -2.97 -7.88
C LEU A 987 17.75 -1.57 -7.75
N SER A 988 17.81 -0.84 -8.85
CA SER A 988 18.05 0.61 -8.85
C SER A 988 16.77 1.31 -8.41
N ILE A 989 16.87 2.32 -7.56
CA ILE A 989 15.73 3.09 -7.06
C ILE A 989 16.04 4.59 -7.00
N ARG A 990 15.06 5.42 -7.39
CA ARG A 990 15.18 6.88 -7.39
C ARG A 990 13.84 7.54 -7.04
N PRO A 991 13.78 8.55 -6.16
CA PRO A 991 12.57 9.34 -5.96
C PRO A 991 12.24 10.16 -7.23
N LYS A 992 10.98 10.16 -7.67
CA LYS A 992 10.55 10.88 -8.89
C LYS A 992 10.77 12.39 -8.81
N ARG A 993 10.59 12.96 -7.61
CA ARG A 993 10.73 14.40 -7.34
C ARG A 993 11.95 14.65 -6.47
N SER A 994 12.75 15.66 -6.82
CA SER A 994 13.95 16.02 -6.04
C SER A 994 13.64 16.63 -4.66
N SER A 995 12.39 17.04 -4.42
CA SER A 995 11.89 17.49 -3.12
C SER A 995 11.87 16.37 -2.06
N ASP A 996 11.73 15.12 -2.51
CA ASP A 996 11.34 14.01 -1.64
C ASP A 996 12.58 13.25 -1.10
N ALA A 997 13.79 13.72 -1.46
CA ALA A 997 15.07 13.10 -1.13
C ALA A 997 15.34 12.98 0.37
N ASP A 998 14.94 13.97 1.18
CA ASP A 998 15.07 13.93 2.64
C ASP A 998 14.15 12.86 3.27
N ALA A 999 12.91 12.76 2.76
CA ALA A 999 11.95 11.74 3.20
C ALA A 999 12.40 10.32 2.79
N PHE A 1000 12.88 10.17 1.54
CA PHE A 1000 13.48 8.95 1.01
C PHE A 1000 14.68 8.50 1.87
N SER A 1001 15.62 9.41 2.14
CA SER A 1001 16.80 9.12 2.96
C SER A 1001 16.42 8.73 4.40
N LYS A 1002 15.45 9.41 5.01
CA LYS A 1002 14.92 9.03 6.33
C LYS A 1002 14.30 7.62 6.31
N ALA A 1003 13.52 7.30 5.28
CA ALA A 1003 12.85 6.01 5.14
C ALA A 1003 13.84 4.85 4.94
N MET A 1004 14.82 5.00 4.03
CA MET A 1004 15.89 4.01 3.84
C MET A 1004 16.65 3.74 5.15
N ASN A 1005 17.04 4.79 5.86
CA ASN A 1005 17.73 4.69 7.16
C ASN A 1005 16.84 4.12 8.29
N ARG A 1006 15.52 4.03 8.12
CA ARG A 1006 14.64 3.22 8.98
C ARG A 1006 14.64 1.77 8.53
N PHE A 1007 14.35 1.48 7.27
CA PHE A 1007 14.21 0.10 6.79
C PHE A 1007 15.48 -0.73 7.00
N MET A 1008 16.68 -0.16 6.80
CA MET A 1008 17.96 -0.82 7.14
C MET A 1008 18.19 -1.10 8.64
N ARG A 1009 17.46 -0.44 9.54
CA ARG A 1009 17.47 -0.72 11.00
C ARG A 1009 16.39 -1.71 11.39
N GLU A 1010 15.25 -1.64 10.71
CA GLU A 1010 14.10 -2.53 10.84
C GLU A 1010 14.45 -3.95 10.34
N ASP A 1011 15.20 -4.07 9.24
CA ASP A 1011 15.60 -5.32 8.59
C ASP A 1011 17.07 -5.27 8.11
N PRO A 1012 17.96 -6.17 8.60
CA PRO A 1012 19.36 -6.23 8.17
C PRO A 1012 19.59 -6.92 6.82
N THR A 1013 18.58 -7.54 6.20
CA THR A 1013 18.68 -8.09 4.83
C THR A 1013 18.45 -7.03 3.75
N PHE A 1014 17.66 -6.00 4.07
CA PHE A 1014 17.51 -4.80 3.24
C PHE A 1014 18.76 -3.92 3.31
N ARG A 1015 19.56 -3.92 2.26
CA ARG A 1015 20.81 -3.13 2.16
C ARG A 1015 20.66 -2.00 1.15
N LEU A 1016 21.09 -0.80 1.51
CA LEU A 1016 21.27 0.33 0.59
C LEU A 1016 22.77 0.51 0.30
N HIS A 1017 23.09 0.76 -0.97
CA HIS A 1017 24.37 1.35 -1.36
C HIS A 1017 24.17 2.34 -2.51
N VAL A 1018 25.15 3.20 -2.75
CA VAL A 1018 25.25 4.02 -3.97
C VAL A 1018 26.46 3.50 -4.73
N ASP A 1019 26.27 3.23 -6.02
CA ASP A 1019 27.37 2.79 -6.88
C ASP A 1019 28.24 3.98 -7.32
N GLU A 1020 29.57 3.85 -7.17
CA GLU A 1020 30.52 4.95 -7.40
C GLU A 1020 30.73 5.29 -8.88
N GLU A 1021 30.25 4.47 -9.82
CA GLU A 1021 30.42 4.72 -11.26
C GLU A 1021 29.15 5.17 -11.98
N SER A 1022 28.00 4.61 -11.64
CA SER A 1022 26.69 5.01 -12.19
C SER A 1022 26.01 6.15 -11.42
N GLU A 1023 26.48 6.44 -10.20
CA GLU A 1023 25.84 7.35 -9.23
C GLU A 1023 24.40 6.93 -8.86
N GLU A 1024 23.98 5.70 -9.20
CA GLU A 1024 22.65 5.18 -8.88
C GLU A 1024 22.59 4.63 -7.45
N THR A 1025 21.42 4.84 -6.81
CA THR A 1025 21.11 4.26 -5.51
C THR A 1025 20.52 2.87 -5.70
N ILE A 1026 21.18 1.84 -5.15
CA ILE A 1026 20.83 0.44 -5.30
C ILE A 1026 20.34 -0.12 -3.96
N ILE A 1027 19.15 -0.70 -3.98
CA ILE A 1027 18.58 -1.48 -2.88
C ILE A 1027 18.77 -2.98 -3.16
N SER A 1028 19.15 -3.73 -2.14
CA SER A 1028 19.36 -5.18 -2.20
C SER A 1028 18.55 -5.89 -1.12
N GLY A 1029 18.01 -7.07 -1.43
CA GLY A 1029 17.18 -7.84 -0.50
C GLY A 1029 16.95 -9.30 -0.91
N MET A 1030 16.00 -9.96 -0.25
CA MET A 1030 15.80 -11.41 -0.34
C MET A 1030 15.04 -11.89 -1.59
N GLY A 1031 14.39 -11.01 -2.33
CA GLY A 1031 13.63 -11.34 -3.53
C GLY A 1031 12.88 -10.14 -4.13
N GLU A 1032 12.11 -10.41 -5.17
CA GLU A 1032 11.34 -9.42 -5.93
C GLU A 1032 10.22 -8.83 -5.06
N LEU A 1033 9.34 -9.70 -4.53
CA LEU A 1033 8.29 -9.36 -3.56
C LEU A 1033 8.81 -8.63 -2.31
N HIS A 1034 10.06 -8.90 -1.90
CA HIS A 1034 10.70 -8.19 -0.79
C HIS A 1034 10.85 -6.70 -1.09
N LEU A 1035 11.46 -6.39 -2.24
CA LEU A 1035 11.78 -5.02 -2.64
C LEU A 1035 10.51 -4.27 -3.07
N ASP A 1036 9.58 -4.93 -3.76
CA ASP A 1036 8.27 -4.37 -4.11
C ASP A 1036 7.51 -3.87 -2.88
N ILE A 1037 7.50 -4.64 -1.80
CA ILE A 1037 6.83 -4.26 -0.55
C ILE A 1037 7.54 -3.09 0.13
N TYR A 1038 8.88 -3.00 0.09
CA TYR A 1038 9.57 -1.79 0.57
C TYR A 1038 9.31 -0.55 -0.29
N VAL A 1039 9.12 -0.71 -1.61
CA VAL A 1039 8.75 0.38 -2.53
C VAL A 1039 7.31 0.86 -2.25
N GLU A 1040 6.36 -0.04 -2.09
CA GLU A 1040 4.99 0.31 -1.67
C GLU A 1040 4.96 0.95 -0.27
N ARG A 1041 5.83 0.52 0.65
CA ARG A 1041 5.97 1.17 1.97
C ARG A 1041 6.56 2.58 1.89
N LEU A 1042 7.46 2.88 0.96
CA LEU A 1042 7.87 4.27 0.68
C LEU A 1042 6.69 5.11 0.20
N ARG A 1043 5.90 4.55 -0.71
CA ARG A 1043 4.76 5.20 -1.33
C ARG A 1043 3.64 5.49 -0.33
N ARG A 1044 3.30 4.53 0.54
CA ARG A 1044 2.23 4.65 1.54
C ARG A 1044 2.67 5.32 2.84
N GLU A 1045 3.74 4.84 3.50
CA GLU A 1045 4.15 5.37 4.81
C GLU A 1045 4.81 6.75 4.71
N TYR A 1046 5.56 7.02 3.63
CA TYR A 1046 6.35 8.25 3.47
C TYR A 1046 5.86 9.19 2.37
N LYS A 1047 4.85 8.80 1.58
CA LYS A 1047 4.36 9.54 0.41
C LYS A 1047 5.46 9.88 -0.61
N VAL A 1048 6.44 8.98 -0.78
CA VAL A 1048 7.54 9.12 -1.76
C VAL A 1048 7.31 8.17 -2.94
N ASP A 1049 6.84 8.71 -4.06
CA ASP A 1049 6.83 7.97 -5.33
C ASP A 1049 8.27 7.75 -5.83
N CYS A 1050 8.62 6.48 -6.03
CA CYS A 1050 9.91 6.08 -6.61
C CYS A 1050 9.74 5.51 -8.02
N GLU A 1051 10.79 5.66 -8.82
CA GLU A 1051 11.05 4.86 -10.01
C GLU A 1051 12.03 3.74 -9.64
N THR A 1052 11.74 2.52 -10.10
CA THR A 1052 12.56 1.33 -9.91
C THR A 1052 13.06 0.82 -11.26
N GLY A 1053 14.29 0.30 -11.30
CA GLY A 1053 14.90 -0.24 -12.50
C GLY A 1053 15.90 -1.36 -12.22
N LYS A 1054 16.44 -1.96 -13.28
CA LYS A 1054 17.61 -2.83 -13.16
C LYS A 1054 18.85 -1.95 -12.88
N PRO A 1055 19.71 -2.30 -11.92
CA PRO A 1055 21.00 -1.64 -11.74
C PRO A 1055 21.79 -1.58 -13.04
N ARG A 1056 22.43 -0.44 -13.34
CA ARG A 1056 23.34 -0.35 -14.49
C ARG A 1056 24.50 -1.32 -14.31
N VAL A 1057 24.74 -2.13 -15.34
CA VAL A 1057 25.92 -2.99 -15.39
C VAL A 1057 27.14 -2.13 -15.71
N ALA A 1058 28.18 -2.22 -14.89
CA ALA A 1058 29.44 -1.51 -15.07
C ALA A 1058 30.28 -2.14 -16.21
N TYR A 1059 29.82 -1.96 -17.45
CA TYR A 1059 30.56 -2.36 -18.65
C TYR A 1059 31.91 -1.64 -18.76
N ARG A 1060 32.82 -2.19 -19.55
CA ARG A 1060 34.09 -1.56 -19.93
C ARG A 1060 34.23 -1.54 -21.44
N GLU A 1061 35.15 -0.73 -21.93
CA GLU A 1061 35.52 -0.68 -23.34
C GLU A 1061 36.99 -1.11 -23.51
N THR A 1062 37.34 -1.78 -24.60
CA THR A 1062 38.74 -2.12 -24.92
C THR A 1062 38.98 -2.19 -26.42
N ILE A 1063 40.23 -2.39 -26.84
CA ILE A 1063 40.65 -2.53 -28.24
C ILE A 1063 41.18 -3.94 -28.50
N THR A 1064 41.00 -4.45 -29.72
CA THR A 1064 41.33 -5.85 -30.08
C THR A 1064 42.54 -5.99 -31.00
N ARG A 1065 42.91 -4.92 -31.71
CA ARG A 1065 44.07 -4.88 -32.61
C ARG A 1065 44.80 -3.55 -32.51
N ARG A 1066 46.02 -3.47 -33.04
CA ARG A 1066 46.73 -2.20 -33.23
C ARG A 1066 46.05 -1.34 -34.29
N ALA A 1067 46.02 -0.03 -34.07
CA ALA A 1067 45.73 0.98 -35.10
C ALA A 1067 46.71 2.17 -34.96
N ASP A 1068 47.27 2.60 -36.08
CA ASP A 1068 48.14 3.78 -36.16
C ASP A 1068 47.29 5.05 -36.30
N PHE A 1069 47.77 6.19 -35.80
CA PHE A 1069 47.06 7.46 -35.86
C PHE A 1069 47.95 8.65 -36.22
N ASP A 1070 47.34 9.61 -36.90
CA ASP A 1070 47.84 10.96 -37.15
C ASP A 1070 46.65 11.91 -36.99
N TYR A 1071 46.73 12.81 -36.01
CA TYR A 1071 45.69 13.80 -35.75
C TYR A 1071 46.31 15.20 -35.66
N LEU A 1072 45.77 16.12 -36.45
CA LEU A 1072 46.13 17.54 -36.47
C LEU A 1072 44.95 18.38 -35.94
N LEU A 1073 45.10 18.91 -34.73
CA LEU A 1073 44.26 19.98 -34.22
C LEU A 1073 44.76 21.31 -34.82
N LYS A 1074 43.89 22.02 -35.54
CA LYS A 1074 44.13 23.39 -35.99
C LYS A 1074 42.85 24.22 -35.90
N ARG A 1075 42.80 25.19 -34.98
CA ARG A 1075 41.66 26.12 -34.83
C ARG A 1075 42.18 27.56 -34.73
N GLN A 1076 41.64 28.45 -35.55
CA GLN A 1076 42.04 29.86 -35.56
C GLN A 1076 40.85 30.75 -35.95
N THR A 1077 40.17 31.31 -34.96
CA THR A 1077 39.02 32.22 -35.11
C THR A 1077 39.36 33.68 -34.82
N GLY A 1078 40.60 33.97 -34.44
CA GLY A 1078 41.11 35.31 -34.10
C GLY A 1078 41.82 35.32 -32.75
N GLY A 1079 43.05 35.84 -32.70
CA GLY A 1079 43.95 35.68 -31.56
C GLY A 1079 44.92 34.48 -31.73
N PRO A 1080 45.68 34.11 -30.68
CA PRO A 1080 46.46 32.87 -30.68
C PRO A 1080 45.53 31.66 -30.87
N GLY A 1081 45.93 30.72 -31.72
CA GLY A 1081 45.11 29.56 -32.08
C GLY A 1081 45.34 28.34 -31.19
N ASP A 1082 44.61 27.26 -31.49
CA ASP A 1082 45.00 25.90 -31.09
C ASP A 1082 45.76 25.24 -32.26
N TYR A 1083 47.01 24.83 -32.04
CA TYR A 1083 47.78 23.98 -32.95
C TYR A 1083 48.48 22.85 -32.19
N ALA A 1084 48.19 21.61 -32.56
CA ALA A 1084 48.94 20.44 -32.12
C ALA A 1084 48.78 19.30 -33.13
N ARG A 1085 49.87 18.60 -33.46
CA ARG A 1085 49.83 17.33 -34.20
C ARG A 1085 50.44 16.22 -33.36
N VAL A 1086 49.75 15.09 -33.27
CA VAL A 1086 50.21 13.91 -32.53
C VAL A 1086 50.12 12.68 -33.43
N MET A 1087 51.23 11.93 -33.54
CA MET A 1087 51.37 10.75 -34.39
C MET A 1087 51.91 9.55 -33.58
N GLY A 1088 51.32 8.38 -33.79
CA GLY A 1088 51.62 7.20 -32.98
C GLY A 1088 50.73 6.01 -33.32
N TRP A 1089 50.52 5.13 -32.35
CA TRP A 1089 49.55 4.04 -32.45
C TRP A 1089 48.95 3.69 -31.09
N ILE A 1090 47.79 3.04 -31.13
CA ILE A 1090 47.23 2.34 -29.96
C ILE A 1090 47.29 0.83 -30.20
N GLU A 1091 47.53 0.06 -29.15
CA GLU A 1091 47.60 -1.41 -29.15
C GLU A 1091 46.99 -1.97 -27.86
N PRO A 1092 46.42 -3.19 -27.84
CA PRO A 1092 45.98 -3.81 -26.60
C PRO A 1092 47.18 -4.02 -25.66
N ASN A 1093 47.01 -3.76 -24.36
CA ASN A 1093 48.08 -3.87 -23.37
C ASN A 1093 48.41 -5.36 -23.09
N PRO A 1094 49.59 -5.87 -23.49
CA PRO A 1094 49.93 -7.28 -23.34
C PRO A 1094 50.48 -7.62 -21.94
N GLU A 1095 50.77 -6.62 -21.10
CA GLU A 1095 51.33 -6.81 -19.76
C GLU A 1095 50.23 -6.99 -18.70
N ASN A 1096 49.12 -6.25 -18.82
CA ASN A 1096 47.95 -6.40 -17.97
C ASN A 1096 46.69 -5.84 -18.68
N PRO A 1097 45.70 -6.68 -19.06
CA PRO A 1097 44.51 -6.28 -19.81
C PRO A 1097 43.52 -5.42 -19.00
N GLU A 1098 43.67 -5.30 -17.68
CA GLU A 1098 42.81 -4.46 -16.84
C GLU A 1098 43.32 -3.02 -16.70
N THR A 1099 44.52 -2.72 -17.20
CA THR A 1099 45.18 -1.42 -16.99
C THR A 1099 45.53 -0.73 -18.30
N ASN A 1100 45.42 0.60 -18.32
CA ASN A 1100 45.84 1.42 -19.45
C ASN A 1100 47.31 1.85 -19.29
N LYS A 1101 48.02 2.04 -20.41
CA LYS A 1101 49.45 2.38 -20.41
C LYS A 1101 49.81 3.41 -21.48
N PHE A 1102 50.36 4.55 -21.07
CA PHE A 1102 50.96 5.53 -21.98
C PHE A 1102 52.46 5.23 -22.15
N GLU A 1103 52.98 5.33 -23.37
CA GLU A 1103 54.41 5.16 -23.68
C GLU A 1103 54.88 6.23 -24.67
N GLU A 1104 56.01 6.87 -24.37
CA GLU A 1104 56.64 7.87 -25.23
C GLU A 1104 57.82 7.28 -26.02
N ARG A 1105 57.88 7.56 -27.33
CA ARG A 1105 58.95 7.14 -28.25
C ARG A 1105 59.33 8.28 -29.21
N VAL A 1106 59.22 9.53 -28.74
CA VAL A 1106 59.53 10.73 -29.53
C VAL A 1106 61.04 10.87 -29.71
N VAL A 1107 61.50 10.95 -30.97
CA VAL A 1107 62.93 11.06 -31.30
C VAL A 1107 63.23 12.44 -31.89
N GLY A 1108 64.18 13.16 -31.28
CA GLY A 1108 64.65 14.46 -31.79
C GLY A 1108 63.90 15.69 -31.28
N GLY A 1109 62.92 15.53 -30.38
CA GLY A 1109 62.28 16.66 -29.66
C GLY A 1109 61.24 17.44 -30.46
N THR A 1110 60.61 16.83 -31.48
CA THR A 1110 59.48 17.42 -32.25
C THR A 1110 58.26 17.78 -31.39
N ILE A 1111 58.12 17.15 -30.23
CA ILE A 1111 57.21 17.55 -29.15
C ILE A 1111 58.05 17.77 -27.88
N PRO A 1112 58.05 18.97 -27.26
CA PRO A 1112 58.66 19.18 -25.95
C PRO A 1112 58.00 18.35 -24.85
N ASP A 1113 58.79 17.82 -23.91
CA ASP A 1113 58.38 16.92 -22.81
C ASP A 1113 57.14 17.42 -22.04
N LYS A 1114 57.05 18.74 -21.84
CA LYS A 1114 55.90 19.41 -21.20
C LYS A 1114 54.56 19.13 -21.90
N TYR A 1115 54.57 19.05 -23.23
CA TYR A 1115 53.40 18.70 -24.04
C TYR A 1115 53.21 17.18 -24.14
N ILE A 1116 54.26 16.36 -24.06
CA ILE A 1116 54.12 14.90 -23.96
C ILE A 1116 53.38 14.51 -22.67
N ALA A 1117 53.72 15.14 -21.55
CA ALA A 1117 52.99 15.00 -20.29
C ALA A 1117 51.51 15.49 -20.37
N ALA A 1118 51.20 16.40 -21.29
CA ALA A 1118 49.83 16.82 -21.58
C ALA A 1118 49.09 15.81 -22.48
N CYS A 1119 49.78 15.16 -23.43
CA CYS A 1119 49.24 14.02 -24.18
C CYS A 1119 48.92 12.82 -23.29
N GLY A 1120 49.78 12.49 -22.31
CA GLY A 1120 49.51 11.43 -21.33
C GLY A 1120 48.22 11.69 -20.55
N LYS A 1121 48.04 12.90 -20.02
CA LYS A 1121 46.78 13.32 -19.38
C LYS A 1121 45.58 13.27 -20.32
N GLY A 1122 45.76 13.68 -21.58
CA GLY A 1122 44.70 13.59 -22.61
C GLY A 1122 44.31 12.15 -22.94
N PHE A 1123 45.25 11.20 -22.85
CA PHE A 1123 44.97 9.76 -22.95
C PHE A 1123 44.20 9.24 -21.73
N ASP A 1124 44.65 9.58 -20.52
CA ASP A 1124 43.96 9.18 -19.27
C ASP A 1124 42.51 9.71 -19.24
N GLU A 1125 42.32 11.00 -19.57
CA GLU A 1125 41.00 11.65 -19.68
C GLU A 1125 40.12 11.02 -20.76
N ALA A 1126 40.69 10.60 -21.89
CA ALA A 1126 39.97 9.89 -22.94
C ALA A 1126 39.57 8.46 -22.53
N CYS A 1127 40.35 7.81 -21.65
CA CYS A 1127 40.01 6.50 -21.11
C CYS A 1127 38.91 6.54 -20.04
N ILE A 1128 38.60 7.70 -19.44
CA ILE A 1128 37.48 7.82 -18.48
C ILE A 1128 36.13 7.66 -19.19
N LYS A 1129 36.00 8.13 -20.44
CA LYS A 1129 34.76 8.03 -21.24
C LYS A 1129 35.06 7.52 -22.65
N GLY A 1130 34.92 6.21 -22.81
CA GLY A 1130 35.18 5.49 -24.04
C GLY A 1130 34.24 5.88 -25.19
N PRO A 1131 34.63 5.63 -26.46
CA PRO A 1131 33.89 6.14 -27.61
C PRO A 1131 32.61 5.39 -27.97
N LEU A 1132 32.40 4.15 -27.47
CA LEU A 1132 31.27 3.31 -27.86
C LEU A 1132 30.04 3.47 -26.96
N LEU A 1133 30.24 3.51 -25.64
CA LEU A 1133 29.18 3.58 -24.63
C LEU A 1133 29.41 4.70 -23.59
N GLY A 1134 30.56 5.40 -23.65
CA GLY A 1134 30.96 6.36 -22.63
C GLY A 1134 31.45 5.74 -21.32
N HIS A 1135 31.66 4.41 -21.29
CA HIS A 1135 32.18 3.69 -20.12
C HIS A 1135 33.71 3.76 -20.04
N ARG A 1136 34.30 3.39 -18.90
CA ARG A 1136 35.76 3.37 -18.73
C ARG A 1136 36.42 2.37 -19.69
N VAL A 1137 37.47 2.83 -20.36
CA VAL A 1137 38.35 1.98 -21.17
C VAL A 1137 39.34 1.25 -20.27
N ILE A 1138 39.58 -0.04 -20.52
CA ILE A 1138 40.67 -0.81 -19.90
C ILE A 1138 41.49 -1.55 -20.95
N GLY A 1139 42.74 -1.91 -20.60
CA GLY A 1139 43.62 -2.68 -21.47
C GLY A 1139 44.10 -1.94 -22.72
N ALA A 1140 43.94 -0.62 -22.79
CA ALA A 1140 44.42 0.18 -23.91
C ALA A 1140 45.85 0.68 -23.65
N LYS A 1141 46.73 0.55 -24.64
CA LYS A 1141 48.07 1.14 -24.61
C LYS A 1141 48.23 2.16 -25.76
N MET A 1142 48.67 3.37 -25.45
CA MET A 1142 48.92 4.44 -26.43
C MET A 1142 50.40 4.77 -26.50
N VAL A 1143 50.97 4.68 -27.71
CA VAL A 1143 52.39 4.95 -27.99
C VAL A 1143 52.49 6.19 -28.86
N VAL A 1144 53.08 7.29 -28.34
CA VAL A 1144 53.31 8.52 -29.10
C VAL A 1144 54.73 8.51 -29.67
N THR A 1145 54.87 8.71 -30.98
CA THR A 1145 56.16 8.57 -31.70
C THR A 1145 56.69 9.85 -32.31
N ASP A 1146 55.82 10.76 -32.75
CA ASP A 1146 56.21 12.00 -33.40
C ASP A 1146 55.05 13.01 -33.39
N GLY A 1147 55.27 14.24 -33.81
CA GLY A 1147 54.25 15.28 -33.86
C GLY A 1147 54.73 16.59 -34.44
N ALA A 1148 53.96 17.65 -34.23
CA ALA A 1148 54.36 19.01 -34.62
C ALA A 1148 53.77 20.07 -33.69
N THR A 1149 54.62 21.05 -33.34
CA THR A 1149 54.27 22.26 -32.58
C THR A 1149 54.25 23.50 -33.47
N HIS A 1150 53.47 24.52 -33.10
CA HIS A 1150 53.57 25.88 -33.64
C HIS A 1150 53.96 26.87 -32.52
N VAL A 1151 54.85 27.81 -32.82
CA VAL A 1151 55.54 28.66 -31.83
C VAL A 1151 54.58 29.55 -31.02
N THR A 1152 53.46 29.99 -31.62
CA THR A 1152 52.47 30.87 -30.96
C THR A 1152 51.19 30.18 -30.53
N ASP A 1153 50.86 29.02 -31.13
CA ASP A 1153 49.53 28.41 -31.06
C ASP A 1153 49.53 27.01 -30.42
N SER A 1154 50.70 26.47 -30.06
CA SER A 1154 50.78 25.24 -29.26
C SER A 1154 50.69 25.53 -27.78
N SER A 1155 49.83 24.78 -27.09
CA SER A 1155 49.59 24.86 -25.66
C SER A 1155 49.40 23.46 -25.06
N ASP A 1156 49.49 23.34 -23.73
CA ASP A 1156 49.20 22.09 -23.01
C ASP A 1156 47.79 21.58 -23.33
N TYR A 1157 46.83 22.51 -23.42
CA TYR A 1157 45.44 22.23 -23.79
C TYR A 1157 45.31 21.70 -25.22
N ALA A 1158 46.01 22.31 -26.20
CA ALA A 1158 45.96 21.86 -27.57
C ALA A 1158 46.51 20.43 -27.74
N PHE A 1159 47.61 20.08 -27.04
CA PHE A 1159 48.18 18.72 -27.09
C PHE A 1159 47.35 17.68 -26.33
N ASN A 1160 46.76 18.04 -25.18
CA ASN A 1160 45.79 17.21 -24.48
C ASN A 1160 44.57 16.91 -25.37
N LEU A 1161 43.95 17.95 -25.96
CA LEU A 1161 42.76 17.81 -26.81
C LEU A 1161 43.08 17.04 -28.10
N ALA A 1162 44.26 17.25 -28.70
CA ALA A 1162 44.71 16.47 -29.85
C ALA A 1162 44.92 14.99 -29.49
N ALA A 1163 45.44 14.66 -28.30
CA ALA A 1163 45.55 13.27 -27.83
C ALA A 1163 44.18 12.62 -27.59
N GLN A 1164 43.22 13.33 -26.96
CA GLN A 1164 41.84 12.83 -26.79
C GLN A 1164 41.18 12.49 -28.14
N MET A 1165 41.35 13.35 -29.15
CA MET A 1165 40.72 13.16 -30.47
C MET A 1165 41.47 12.12 -31.32
N ALA A 1166 42.80 12.04 -31.21
CA ALA A 1166 43.60 10.97 -31.80
C ALA A 1166 43.15 9.59 -31.27
N PHE A 1167 43.03 9.46 -29.95
CA PHE A 1167 42.54 8.25 -29.29
C PHE A 1167 41.14 7.87 -29.79
N ARG A 1168 40.17 8.79 -29.78
CA ARG A 1168 38.79 8.52 -30.24
C ARG A 1168 38.71 8.01 -31.68
N LYS A 1169 39.50 8.59 -32.59
CA LYS A 1169 39.58 8.10 -33.98
C LYS A 1169 40.21 6.71 -34.05
N ALA A 1170 41.37 6.55 -33.40
CA ALA A 1170 42.12 5.31 -33.41
C ALA A 1170 41.35 4.13 -32.79
N PHE A 1171 40.53 4.37 -31.76
CA PHE A 1171 39.77 3.35 -31.04
C PHE A 1171 38.81 2.56 -31.95
N THR A 1172 38.08 3.26 -32.83
CA THR A 1172 37.19 2.63 -33.82
C THR A 1172 37.99 1.82 -34.84
N GLU A 1173 39.14 2.35 -35.28
CA GLU A 1173 40.04 1.66 -36.22
C GLU A 1173 40.72 0.43 -35.56
N ALA A 1174 40.96 0.47 -34.24
CA ALA A 1174 41.54 -0.58 -33.41
C ALA A 1174 40.57 -1.72 -33.01
N GLY A 1175 39.35 -1.72 -33.55
CA GLY A 1175 38.36 -2.76 -33.28
C GLY A 1175 37.81 -2.69 -31.85
N GLY A 1176 37.33 -1.51 -31.46
CA GLY A 1176 36.68 -1.27 -30.17
C GLY A 1176 35.62 -2.32 -29.83
N THR A 1177 35.74 -2.92 -28.64
CA THR A 1177 34.89 -4.01 -28.15
C THR A 1177 34.41 -3.69 -26.74
N VAL A 1178 33.15 -4.02 -26.46
CA VAL A 1178 32.55 -3.86 -25.12
C VAL A 1178 32.87 -5.11 -24.29
N LEU A 1179 33.28 -4.91 -23.05
CA LEU A 1179 33.49 -5.97 -22.07
C LEU A 1179 32.36 -5.95 -21.03
N GLU A 1180 31.82 -7.12 -20.71
CA GLU A 1180 30.86 -7.33 -19.63
C GLU A 1180 31.52 -7.99 -18.41
N PRO A 1181 31.06 -7.67 -17.18
CA PRO A 1181 31.53 -8.34 -15.97
C PRO A 1181 30.92 -9.74 -15.88
N LEU A 1182 31.80 -10.75 -15.78
CA LEU A 1182 31.41 -12.12 -15.42
C LEU A 1182 31.41 -12.28 -13.90
N MET A 1183 30.38 -12.97 -13.42
CA MET A 1183 30.15 -13.29 -12.02
C MET A 1183 30.40 -14.79 -11.81
N LYS A 1184 31.32 -15.11 -10.90
CA LYS A 1184 31.53 -16.47 -10.43
C LYS A 1184 30.34 -16.83 -9.55
N THR A 1185 29.43 -17.63 -10.11
CA THR A 1185 28.15 -17.99 -9.50
C THR A 1185 28.25 -19.38 -8.90
N THR A 1186 28.00 -19.50 -7.59
CA THR A 1186 27.98 -20.79 -6.87
C THR A 1186 26.54 -21.10 -6.47
N ILE A 1187 26.01 -22.24 -6.92
CA ILE A 1187 24.61 -22.66 -6.71
C ILE A 1187 24.62 -23.96 -5.91
N THR A 1188 23.83 -24.03 -4.82
CA THR A 1188 23.65 -25.27 -4.05
C THR A 1188 22.17 -25.65 -4.03
N ALA A 1189 21.86 -26.92 -4.33
CA ALA A 1189 20.48 -27.43 -4.33
C ALA A 1189 20.45 -28.95 -4.09
N PRO A 1190 19.29 -29.53 -3.71
CA PRO A 1190 19.14 -30.98 -3.58
C PRO A 1190 19.39 -31.74 -4.88
N ALA A 1191 20.02 -32.92 -4.77
CA ALA A 1191 20.47 -33.73 -5.91
C ALA A 1191 19.36 -34.05 -6.94
N GLU A 1192 18.12 -34.17 -6.49
CA GLU A 1192 16.93 -34.40 -7.33
C GLU A 1192 16.70 -33.32 -8.42
N PHE A 1193 17.26 -32.11 -8.27
CA PHE A 1193 17.10 -31.01 -9.22
C PHE A 1193 18.33 -30.73 -10.11
N GLN A 1194 19.39 -31.55 -10.02
CA GLN A 1194 20.65 -31.30 -10.73
C GLN A 1194 20.45 -31.05 -12.23
N GLY A 1195 19.64 -31.88 -12.91
CA GLY A 1195 19.34 -31.73 -14.34
C GLY A 1195 18.61 -30.43 -14.70
N ASN A 1196 17.72 -29.93 -13.84
CA ASN A 1196 16.99 -28.68 -14.06
C ASN A 1196 17.94 -27.47 -13.97
N VAL A 1197 18.81 -27.45 -12.95
CA VAL A 1197 19.78 -26.39 -12.75
C VAL A 1197 20.83 -26.41 -13.87
N LEU A 1198 21.33 -27.58 -14.25
CA LEU A 1198 22.25 -27.76 -15.38
C LEU A 1198 21.64 -27.19 -16.68
N MET A 1199 20.36 -27.44 -16.96
CA MET A 1199 19.67 -26.89 -18.13
C MET A 1199 19.47 -25.37 -18.05
N LEU A 1200 19.27 -24.82 -16.85
CA LEU A 1200 19.14 -23.38 -16.63
C LEU A 1200 20.49 -22.65 -16.85
N MET A 1201 21.59 -23.22 -16.37
CA MET A 1201 22.93 -22.62 -16.47
C MET A 1201 23.53 -22.72 -17.88
N ASN A 1202 23.29 -23.82 -18.60
CA ASN A 1202 23.66 -23.94 -20.04
C ASN A 1202 23.04 -22.87 -20.95
N LYS A 1203 22.03 -22.11 -20.48
CA LYS A 1203 21.45 -20.95 -21.20
C LYS A 1203 22.05 -19.60 -20.80
N ARG A 1204 22.92 -19.54 -19.78
CA ARG A 1204 23.36 -18.27 -19.13
C ARG A 1204 24.87 -18.13 -18.96
N GLY A 1205 25.66 -19.19 -19.09
CA GLY A 1205 27.12 -19.12 -18.98
C GLY A 1205 27.81 -20.46 -19.20
N SER A 1206 29.11 -20.48 -18.91
CA SER A 1206 29.91 -21.72 -18.95
C SER A 1206 30.01 -22.29 -17.54
N ILE A 1207 29.61 -23.56 -17.38
CA ILE A 1207 29.77 -24.29 -16.12
C ILE A 1207 31.26 -24.64 -15.98
N VAL A 1208 31.84 -24.28 -14.84
CA VAL A 1208 33.26 -24.49 -14.52
C VAL A 1208 33.45 -25.80 -13.76
N ASP A 1209 32.60 -26.06 -12.76
CA ASP A 1209 32.67 -27.27 -11.92
C ASP A 1209 31.29 -27.67 -11.37
N THR A 1210 31.15 -28.92 -10.90
CA THR A 1210 29.95 -29.45 -10.24
C THR A 1210 30.30 -30.59 -9.29
N GLU A 1211 30.30 -30.28 -7.98
CA GLU A 1211 30.44 -31.26 -6.91
C GLU A 1211 29.07 -31.87 -6.56
N VAL A 1212 29.00 -33.20 -6.41
CA VAL A 1212 27.74 -33.91 -6.10
C VAL A 1212 27.90 -34.67 -4.78
N GLY A 1213 27.21 -34.19 -3.74
CA GLY A 1213 27.07 -34.87 -2.45
C GLY A 1213 25.90 -35.86 -2.43
N ALA A 1214 25.62 -36.42 -1.25
CA ALA A 1214 24.59 -37.45 -1.08
C ALA A 1214 23.14 -36.91 -1.08
N ASP A 1215 22.89 -35.79 -0.38
CA ASP A 1215 21.57 -35.13 -0.31
C ASP A 1215 21.52 -33.88 -1.23
N GLU A 1216 22.65 -33.16 -1.39
CA GLU A 1216 22.77 -31.88 -2.09
C GLU A 1216 23.98 -31.87 -3.06
N PHE A 1217 23.91 -31.04 -4.11
CA PHE A 1217 25.00 -30.78 -5.05
C PHE A 1217 25.32 -29.28 -5.10
N THR A 1218 26.56 -28.93 -5.44
CA THR A 1218 27.04 -27.55 -5.62
C THR A 1218 27.65 -27.39 -7.01
N MET A 1219 27.25 -26.34 -7.73
CA MET A 1219 27.67 -26.04 -9.10
C MET A 1219 28.32 -24.66 -9.15
N VAL A 1220 29.46 -24.55 -9.83
CA VAL A 1220 30.17 -23.28 -10.05
C VAL A 1220 30.18 -22.97 -11.54
N ALA A 1221 29.74 -21.76 -11.92
CA ALA A 1221 29.68 -21.29 -13.29
C ALA A 1221 30.04 -19.81 -13.40
N ASP A 1222 30.71 -19.42 -14.48
CA ASP A 1222 30.92 -18.00 -14.82
C ASP A 1222 29.76 -17.53 -15.72
N CYS A 1223 29.03 -16.51 -15.26
CA CYS A 1223 27.83 -15.97 -15.91
C CYS A 1223 27.88 -14.44 -16.00
N SER A 1224 27.40 -13.87 -17.11
CA SER A 1224 27.28 -12.40 -17.24
C SER A 1224 26.34 -11.83 -16.17
N LEU A 1225 26.75 -10.74 -15.51
CA LEU A 1225 25.89 -10.03 -14.54
C LEU A 1225 24.54 -9.62 -15.16
N ASN A 1226 24.54 -9.23 -16.44
CA ASN A 1226 23.32 -8.89 -17.18
C ASN A 1226 22.39 -10.11 -17.34
N ALA A 1227 22.97 -11.30 -17.53
CA ALA A 1227 22.24 -12.57 -17.60
C ALA A 1227 21.78 -13.09 -16.21
N MET A 1228 22.21 -12.49 -15.11
CA MET A 1228 21.83 -12.88 -13.74
C MET A 1228 20.62 -12.11 -13.18
N PHE A 1229 20.17 -11.04 -13.83
CA PHE A 1229 18.93 -10.35 -13.42
C PHE A 1229 17.72 -11.30 -13.48
N GLY A 1230 16.97 -11.37 -12.38
CA GLY A 1230 15.84 -12.30 -12.21
C GLY A 1230 16.25 -13.78 -12.09
N PHE A 1231 17.53 -14.11 -11.90
CA PHE A 1231 17.97 -15.51 -11.76
C PHE A 1231 17.35 -16.22 -10.55
N SER A 1232 17.24 -15.54 -9.40
CA SER A 1232 16.64 -16.07 -8.16
C SER A 1232 15.26 -16.70 -8.40
N THR A 1233 14.37 -15.98 -9.09
CA THR A 1233 13.00 -16.44 -9.43
C THR A 1233 13.03 -17.71 -10.30
N HIS A 1234 13.93 -17.77 -11.29
CA HIS A 1234 14.09 -18.96 -12.15
C HIS A 1234 14.70 -20.16 -11.42
N LEU A 1235 15.71 -19.95 -10.56
CA LEU A 1235 16.34 -21.01 -9.77
C LEU A 1235 15.33 -21.59 -8.78
N ARG A 1236 14.55 -20.74 -8.09
CA ARG A 1236 13.48 -21.16 -7.17
C ARG A 1236 12.42 -21.98 -7.91
N ALA A 1237 11.98 -21.57 -9.10
CA ALA A 1237 11.07 -22.37 -9.91
C ALA A 1237 11.65 -23.75 -10.30
N ALA A 1238 12.91 -23.79 -10.76
CA ALA A 1238 13.59 -25.02 -11.18
C ALA A 1238 13.86 -26.02 -10.04
N THR A 1239 13.91 -25.55 -8.78
CA THR A 1239 14.29 -26.32 -7.58
C THR A 1239 13.17 -26.43 -6.53
N GLN A 1240 11.92 -26.06 -6.89
CA GLN A 1240 10.78 -25.99 -5.96
C GLN A 1240 11.04 -25.11 -4.71
N GLY A 1241 11.88 -24.09 -4.85
CA GLY A 1241 12.27 -23.17 -3.77
C GLY A 1241 13.32 -23.73 -2.80
N LYS A 1242 14.07 -24.78 -3.20
CA LYS A 1242 15.14 -25.39 -2.37
C LYS A 1242 16.57 -25.02 -2.81
N GLY A 1243 16.73 -24.36 -3.96
CA GLY A 1243 18.04 -23.93 -4.47
C GLY A 1243 18.43 -22.55 -3.96
N GLU A 1244 19.66 -22.44 -3.49
CA GLU A 1244 20.32 -21.22 -3.02
C GLU A 1244 21.49 -20.88 -3.96
N PHE A 1245 21.87 -19.60 -4.08
CA PHE A 1245 23.04 -19.20 -4.84
C PHE A 1245 23.74 -17.98 -4.24
N SER A 1246 25.04 -17.88 -4.48
CA SER A 1246 25.89 -16.71 -4.26
C SER A 1246 26.59 -16.33 -5.56
N MET A 1247 27.02 -15.08 -5.69
CA MET A 1247 27.75 -14.60 -6.87
C MET A 1247 28.77 -13.52 -6.50
N GLU A 1248 30.00 -13.70 -6.96
CA GLU A 1248 31.12 -12.77 -6.75
C GLU A 1248 31.64 -12.27 -8.10
N PHE A 1249 32.24 -11.07 -8.16
CA PHE A 1249 32.88 -10.61 -9.40
C PHE A 1249 34.09 -11.50 -9.73
N SER A 1250 34.13 -12.02 -10.97
CA SER A 1250 35.18 -12.93 -11.47
C SER A 1250 36.24 -12.14 -12.25
N HIS A 1251 35.85 -11.60 -13.41
CA HIS A 1251 36.69 -10.83 -14.32
C HIS A 1251 35.84 -10.17 -15.41
N TYR A 1252 36.45 -9.33 -16.26
CA TYR A 1252 35.82 -8.80 -17.48
C TYR A 1252 36.08 -9.69 -18.70
N ALA A 1253 35.04 -9.94 -19.50
CA ALA A 1253 35.11 -10.71 -20.75
C ALA A 1253 34.41 -9.98 -21.91
N ALA A 1254 34.75 -10.34 -23.15
CA ALA A 1254 34.16 -9.70 -24.34
C ALA A 1254 32.67 -10.02 -24.50
N ALA A 1255 31.83 -8.99 -24.54
CA ALA A 1255 30.38 -9.13 -24.62
C ALA A 1255 29.96 -9.72 -26.00
N PRO A 1256 28.89 -10.54 -26.05
CA PRO A 1256 28.37 -11.09 -27.31
C PRO A 1256 28.10 -10.01 -28.37
N PRO A 1257 28.45 -10.24 -29.66
CA PRO A 1257 28.27 -9.24 -30.72
C PRO A 1257 26.83 -8.76 -30.99
N HIS A 1258 25.82 -9.45 -30.46
CA HIS A 1258 24.44 -8.97 -30.40
C HIS A 1258 24.28 -7.90 -29.32
N LEU A 1259 24.66 -8.23 -28.08
CA LEU A 1259 24.58 -7.34 -26.92
C LEU A 1259 25.40 -6.06 -27.13
N GLN A 1260 26.61 -6.15 -27.70
CA GLN A 1260 27.39 -4.95 -28.03
C GLN A 1260 26.64 -3.98 -28.96
N LYS A 1261 25.94 -4.49 -29.98
CA LYS A 1261 25.17 -3.64 -30.92
C LYS A 1261 23.95 -3.01 -30.25
N GLU A 1262 23.27 -3.77 -29.40
CA GLU A 1262 22.11 -3.33 -28.63
C GLU A 1262 22.48 -2.19 -27.66
N LEU A 1263 23.58 -2.35 -26.93
CA LEU A 1263 24.11 -1.34 -26.01
C LEU A 1263 24.53 -0.05 -26.75
N VAL A 1264 25.23 -0.17 -27.89
CA VAL A 1264 25.65 1.01 -28.68
C VAL A 1264 24.43 1.77 -29.22
N ALA A 1265 23.44 1.07 -29.79
CA ALA A 1265 22.22 1.71 -30.29
C ALA A 1265 21.40 2.39 -29.17
N ALA A 1266 21.40 1.82 -27.95
CA ALA A 1266 20.79 2.44 -26.78
C ALA A 1266 21.53 3.72 -26.35
N TYR A 1267 22.87 3.71 -26.36
CA TYR A 1267 23.69 4.86 -26.02
C TYR A 1267 23.59 6.00 -27.06
N GLU A 1268 23.59 5.68 -28.36
CA GLU A 1268 23.34 6.67 -29.43
C GLU A 1268 21.98 7.36 -29.24
N LYS A 1269 20.93 6.60 -28.91
CA LYS A 1269 19.60 7.13 -28.60
C LYS A 1269 19.59 8.01 -27.35
N GLU A 1270 20.37 7.67 -26.31
CA GLU A 1270 20.52 8.51 -25.11
C GLU A 1270 21.27 9.83 -25.43
N LEU A 1271 22.28 9.79 -26.31
CA LEU A 1271 22.99 10.98 -26.76
C LEU A 1271 22.11 11.92 -27.58
N ASP A 1272 21.27 11.41 -28.50
CA ASP A 1272 20.37 12.25 -29.28
C ASP A 1272 19.21 12.82 -28.45
N ALA A 1273 18.72 12.07 -27.44
CA ALA A 1273 17.82 12.62 -26.43
C ALA A 1273 18.45 13.74 -25.57
N LYS A 1274 19.77 13.71 -25.38
CA LYS A 1274 20.56 14.78 -24.71
C LYS A 1274 21.01 15.92 -25.64
N ARG A 1275 20.73 15.83 -26.94
CA ARG A 1275 20.95 16.89 -27.96
C ARG A 1275 19.66 17.61 -28.34
N THR A 1276 18.51 17.04 -27.99
CA THR A 1276 17.16 17.57 -28.28
C THR A 1276 16.47 18.17 -27.05
N LYS A 1277 17.07 17.99 -25.86
CA LYS A 1277 16.83 18.78 -24.64
C LYS A 1277 17.95 19.82 -24.47
#